data_AF-A0A8K0M4E7-F1
#
_entry.id   AF-A0A8K0M4E7-F1
#
_cell.length_a   1.000
_cell.length_b   1.000
_cell.length_c   1.000
_cell.angle_alpha   90.00
_cell.angle_beta   90.00
_cell.angle_gamma   90.00
#
_symmetry.space_group_name_H-M   'P 1'
#
loop_
_entity.id
_entity.type
_entity.pdbx_description
1 polymer ?
#
loop_
_entity_poly.entity_id
_entity_poly.type
_entity_poly.pdbx_seq_one_letter_code
_entity_poly.pdbx_strand_id
1 'polypeptide(L)'
;MERVRKTFFDPLATSKARITDVLQQLPAGSAHPFSPDGILLCKTEAGIEEIDISNYSPEYFYNAVDLGDMGETLLRRMSGFKEHLSVFDDFQIMQAPAATFKIPIVSDQITILAVSERTPTYYDFCFADAVCNACCWLARNTFSGITHSGDLLNHQDLLDYVRINKELFTEREICVFISGYQKTQITRFLGTDPALMVADHVDKILYIIPVPLDAATIGDATICCPLVIRRDQDSIVCSIIPTATTDRGKMCHSSRLKSPCFAEAIKRANFTVSIPEPAVKQNEVVQETNVALDNQHEALAKRNAVLTTNPSALPHFLKSSNKQVISFGTGLNFIPCNGDPTEETERSAVVLPCIFGSQLQGPMLLATGTVPSNVPFQDEKALCTYYENLESVVVVVDDRMTDNARNLATSLRMNALFIVQLDPDKKPETSDEVQSVLSSANINAVTALAGPQSLILVNIAESFYFYRGLANPKYLDTSMLEFGTDLTSIVESTSVTSLMLPKTTRLINLEDDNTVVLPFSSQVVRPRDLQQIFEQLTIAEIKNMHNDIEAAVPQLQALLNHKDLQQLSKDLVDLLSAKVDKVTSPLRRTYIQFVSGEFDIHNKESVRKKNDMLGELRKTTKETQSALELVISSLANMISSQTTSKRTHDLKRLVRQTQIQNNVEATKSMTFDTLIGMLETHAEEMGVMLLNIETEPYQQLLCNLKNAAIDARPCCELDSRILHLDGFDAGIIVQQSQSQHHGPLKSQNGPSHPTLALPYLSQGKGVGSMLAWVCWDEFVNLKSPYKVRWMEKCNESHIAALRIMMRDTLSRAVASREHNLTSGSIETGHLMSSLLMAAMSKLAAMRTTAPVVLDTAEDTVTKLMRGLFGNLMTIAGSGVRPLSMVWQLFGLNPQYDVPATDADWVWYENVVELYPYTGWPIDQFHSNLAKLLDKIILRVITKNENVAETKMSRVADMVRYCKLRNIQLEHSRTIITVFMRMLTAEGSDVPTVATRLVDMIPSKLEKQTKSYARMVKYVSNLAKGCQRRAAEDLIYASIYTKRSAAFKDLKTKVAEACEEGDWATATAGCQAILDKHQEIAAMWHVEPEKLKVQNLKVYRELIDADLGEDVDQETTNSTNETIRRILNDAEKQRVPWRVGNEDAAGDEIEPLDESFIEEVLTGKARDSQETVQEEKEKAVMISKSIEQVGFDQYKSSLAPSFISTMEKTLSAEDVCTILKVPVGTMQVFVHALNPSFAWEDLGGQFKIVVLELLRQRSNRIESRPACRMLMME
;
A
#
# COMPACT_ATOMS: atom_id res chain seq x y z
N MET A 1 25.76 3.05 34.93
CA MET A 1 24.54 2.59 34.22
C MET A 1 23.76 1.50 34.97
N GLU A 2 24.36 0.40 35.42
CA GLU A 2 23.65 -0.73 36.08
C GLU A 2 22.84 -0.40 37.36
N ARG A 3 23.03 0.79 37.96
CA ARG A 3 22.30 1.28 39.15
C ARG A 3 21.05 2.09 38.80
N VAL A 4 20.91 2.55 37.56
CA VAL A 4 19.75 3.31 37.08
C VAL A 4 18.57 2.35 36.95
N ARG A 5 17.41 2.73 37.48
CA ARG A 5 16.16 1.96 37.48
C ARG A 5 15.03 2.70 36.78
N LYS A 6 15.05 4.03 36.80
CA LYS A 6 14.05 4.88 36.15
C LYS A 6 14.65 6.25 35.85
N THR A 7 14.43 6.75 34.63
CA THR A 7 14.92 8.07 34.22
C THR A 7 13.78 9.07 34.18
N PHE A 8 14.05 10.23 34.74
CA PHE A 8 13.14 11.37 34.79
C PHE A 8 13.84 12.57 34.18
N PHE A 9 13.09 13.41 33.48
CA PHE A 9 13.56 14.67 32.97
C PHE A 9 12.55 15.76 33.32
N ASP A 10 12.97 16.67 34.17
CA ASP A 10 12.24 17.90 34.48
C ASP A 10 12.76 19.04 33.56
N PRO A 11 11.94 19.51 32.60
CA PRO A 11 12.31 20.56 31.64
C PRO A 11 12.31 21.97 32.24
N LEU A 12 12.15 22.13 33.55
CA LEU A 12 12.28 23.39 34.28
C LEU A 12 13.46 23.39 35.26
N ALA A 13 14.14 22.26 35.43
CA ALA A 13 15.25 22.12 36.37
C ALA A 13 16.57 22.67 35.80
N THR A 14 16.81 23.97 36.01
CA THR A 14 17.97 24.70 35.46
C THR A 14 19.30 24.48 36.20
N SER A 15 19.32 23.78 37.34
CA SER A 15 20.53 23.59 38.16
C SER A 15 20.62 22.20 38.80
N LYS A 16 21.85 21.73 39.07
CA LYS A 16 22.11 20.46 39.77
C LYS A 16 21.44 20.39 41.16
N ALA A 17 21.38 21.51 41.88
CA ALA A 17 20.74 21.59 43.20
C ALA A 17 19.24 21.29 43.10
N ARG A 18 18.55 21.91 42.13
CA ARG A 18 17.12 21.67 41.90
C ARG A 18 16.84 20.24 41.45
N ILE A 19 17.69 19.67 40.60
CA ILE A 19 17.58 18.25 40.19
C ILE A 19 17.78 17.33 41.40
N THR A 20 18.71 17.67 42.29
CA THR A 20 18.97 16.93 43.54
C THR A 20 17.72 16.92 44.41
N ASP A 21 17.05 18.07 44.59
CA ASP A 21 15.83 18.17 45.39
C ASP A 21 14.69 17.31 44.81
N VAL A 22 14.53 17.33 43.48
CA VAL A 22 13.54 16.48 42.78
C VAL A 22 13.86 15.00 42.98
N LEU A 23 15.12 14.60 42.78
CA LEU A 23 15.55 13.21 42.94
C LEU A 23 15.40 12.71 44.39
N GLN A 24 15.60 13.57 45.39
CA GLN A 24 15.43 13.21 46.81
C GLN A 24 14.00 12.74 47.12
N GLN A 25 12.99 13.21 46.39
CA GLN A 25 11.59 12.80 46.57
C GLN A 25 11.25 11.48 45.84
N LEU A 26 12.13 10.99 44.96
CA LEU A 26 11.90 9.82 44.11
C LEU A 26 12.55 8.54 44.71
N PRO A 27 12.14 7.32 44.32
CA PRO A 27 12.75 6.08 44.85
C PRO A 27 14.22 5.91 44.45
N ALA A 28 14.97 5.09 45.19
CA ALA A 28 16.35 4.74 44.82
C ALA A 28 16.40 4.06 43.43
N GLY A 29 17.40 4.43 42.64
CA GLY A 29 17.55 4.10 41.22
C GLY A 29 16.95 5.15 40.27
N SER A 30 16.32 6.21 40.77
CA SER A 30 15.86 7.33 39.94
C SER A 30 17.04 8.16 39.45
N ALA A 31 17.05 8.53 38.17
CA ALA A 31 18.12 9.32 37.57
C ALA A 31 17.60 10.47 36.70
N HIS A 32 18.35 11.55 36.61
CA HIS A 32 18.02 12.73 35.79
C HIS A 32 19.29 13.23 35.05
N PRO A 33 19.22 13.48 33.73
CA PRO A 33 20.36 13.90 32.91
C PRO A 33 20.71 15.39 33.10
N PHE A 34 22.00 15.70 33.22
CA PHE A 34 22.54 17.05 33.28
C PHE A 34 23.60 17.25 32.17
N SER A 35 23.14 17.81 31.05
CA SER A 35 23.86 17.80 29.77
C SER A 35 25.04 18.77 29.57
N PRO A 36 25.23 19.91 30.28
CA PRO A 36 26.42 20.74 30.08
C PRO A 36 27.73 19.99 30.36
N ASP A 37 27.69 19.03 31.30
CA ASP A 37 28.84 18.26 31.76
C ASP A 37 28.81 16.79 31.28
N GLY A 38 27.75 16.36 30.59
CA GLY A 38 27.53 14.95 30.26
C GLY A 38 27.39 14.05 31.51
N ILE A 39 26.71 14.53 32.57
CA ILE A 39 26.59 13.84 33.86
C ILE A 39 25.15 13.39 34.09
N LEU A 40 24.99 12.18 34.61
CA LEU A 40 23.71 11.66 35.09
C LEU A 40 23.69 11.67 36.62
N LEU A 41 22.77 12.42 37.22
CA LEU A 41 22.53 12.42 38.66
C LEU A 41 21.62 11.24 39.00
N CYS A 42 22.07 10.30 39.84
CA CYS A 42 21.31 9.11 40.20
C CYS A 42 21.16 8.99 41.72
N LYS A 43 19.92 8.90 42.20
CA LYS A 43 19.63 8.61 43.60
C LYS A 43 19.94 7.13 43.89
N THR A 44 20.87 6.88 44.79
CA THR A 44 21.19 5.55 45.32
C THR A 44 20.73 5.43 46.78
N GLU A 45 20.87 4.24 47.38
CA GLU A 45 20.62 4.03 48.80
C GLU A 45 21.58 4.84 49.70
N ALA A 46 22.74 5.25 49.18
CA ALA A 46 23.76 6.01 49.91
C ALA A 46 23.68 7.53 49.70
N GLY A 47 22.77 8.01 48.84
CA GLY A 47 22.68 9.42 48.43
C GLY A 47 22.66 9.59 46.92
N ILE A 48 22.83 10.82 46.42
CA ILE A 48 22.88 11.09 44.97
C ILE A 48 24.32 10.96 44.49
N GLU A 49 24.53 10.10 43.49
CA GLU A 49 25.81 9.90 42.82
C GLU A 49 25.79 10.53 41.42
N GLU A 50 26.93 11.07 41.00
CA GLU A 50 27.16 11.56 39.63
C GLU A 50 27.78 10.44 38.79
N ILE A 51 27.18 10.13 37.64
CA ILE A 51 27.67 9.15 36.67
C ILE A 51 28.05 9.90 35.40
N ASP A 52 29.33 9.87 35.03
CA ASP A 52 29.81 10.43 33.77
C ASP A 52 29.32 9.57 32.59
N ILE A 53 28.58 10.20 31.68
CA ILE A 53 28.07 9.60 30.44
C ILE A 53 28.66 10.24 29.18
N SER A 54 29.63 11.15 29.30
CA SER A 54 30.25 11.87 28.18
C SER A 54 30.92 10.98 27.13
N ASN A 55 31.33 9.76 27.51
CA ASN A 55 31.98 8.79 26.62
C ASN A 55 31.00 7.92 25.81
N TYR A 56 29.68 8.07 25.99
CA TYR A 56 28.67 7.30 25.28
C TYR A 56 28.06 8.14 24.15
N SER A 57 28.00 7.60 22.92
CA SER A 57 27.36 8.29 21.80
C SER A 57 25.84 8.41 22.02
N PRO A 58 25.16 9.43 21.47
CA PRO A 58 23.69 9.52 21.51
C PRO A 58 23.00 8.26 20.95
N GLU A 59 23.58 7.67 19.90
CA GLU A 59 23.16 6.40 19.29
C GLU A 59 23.18 5.20 20.24
N TYR A 60 24.04 5.22 21.26
CA TYR A 60 24.10 4.17 22.28
C TYR A 60 22.76 3.99 23.01
N PHE A 61 21.95 5.06 23.11
CA PHE A 61 20.69 5.12 23.85
C PHE A 61 19.45 5.20 22.95
N TYR A 62 19.61 5.22 21.62
CA TYR A 62 18.48 5.28 20.68
C TYR A 62 17.95 3.87 20.38
N ASN A 63 16.73 3.56 20.85
CA ASN A 63 15.95 2.43 20.36
C ASN A 63 15.06 2.91 19.20
N ALA A 64 15.64 2.97 18.00
CA ALA A 64 14.99 3.47 16.78
C ALA A 64 14.18 2.37 16.07
N VAL A 65 13.17 1.81 16.75
CA VAL A 65 12.14 1.02 16.05
C VAL A 65 10.97 1.96 15.77
N ASP A 66 10.84 2.41 14.52
CA ASP A 66 9.65 3.13 14.01
C ASP A 66 8.47 2.15 14.05
N LEU A 67 7.42 2.48 14.83
CA LEU A 67 6.26 1.60 14.99
C LEU A 67 5.49 1.47 13.68
N GLY A 68 5.57 2.47 12.79
CA GLY A 68 4.96 2.44 11.46
C GLY A 68 5.59 1.35 10.58
N ASP A 69 6.92 1.31 10.52
CA ASP A 69 7.67 0.34 9.72
C ASP A 69 7.62 -1.08 10.34
N MET A 70 7.58 -1.16 11.68
CA MET A 70 7.38 -2.41 12.41
C MET A 70 5.98 -2.99 12.18
N GLY A 71 4.92 -2.16 12.12
CA GLY A 71 3.56 -2.62 11.82
C GLY A 71 3.45 -3.35 10.47
N GLU A 72 4.07 -2.80 9.42
CA GLU A 72 4.14 -3.44 8.10
C GLU A 72 4.94 -4.76 8.15
N THR A 73 6.11 -4.72 8.77
CA THR A 73 6.98 -5.89 8.93
C THR A 73 6.27 -7.01 9.69
N LEU A 74 5.53 -6.68 10.73
CA LEU A 74 4.76 -7.64 11.52
C LEU A 74 3.60 -8.23 10.74
N LEU A 75 2.80 -7.42 10.05
CA LEU A 75 1.70 -7.94 9.24
C LEU A 75 2.20 -8.89 8.14
N ARG A 76 3.31 -8.53 7.48
CA ARG A 76 3.97 -9.40 6.50
C ARG A 76 4.40 -10.72 7.14
N ARG A 77 5.13 -10.68 8.26
CA ARG A 77 5.62 -11.90 8.95
C ARG A 77 4.48 -12.77 9.48
N MET A 78 3.50 -12.17 10.14
CA MET A 78 2.32 -12.88 10.66
C MET A 78 1.52 -13.54 9.54
N SER A 79 1.44 -12.93 8.35
CA SER A 79 0.77 -13.53 7.19
C SER A 79 1.38 -14.88 6.76
N GLY A 80 2.67 -15.08 7.05
CA GLY A 80 3.39 -16.33 6.84
C GLY A 80 2.95 -17.49 7.75
N PHE A 81 2.28 -17.18 8.86
CA PHE A 81 1.83 -18.15 9.87
C PHE A 81 0.31 -18.25 9.96
N LYS A 82 -0.39 -18.09 8.83
CA LYS A 82 -1.87 -18.01 8.77
C LYS A 82 -2.59 -19.19 9.46
N GLU A 83 -2.02 -20.39 9.41
CA GLU A 83 -2.58 -21.57 10.08
C GLU A 83 -2.71 -21.41 11.60
N HIS A 84 -1.88 -20.55 12.20
CA HIS A 84 -1.88 -20.29 13.64
C HIS A 84 -2.43 -18.91 14.00
N LEU A 85 -2.17 -17.89 13.17
CA LEU A 85 -2.45 -16.49 13.49
C LEU A 85 -3.69 -15.91 12.81
N SER A 86 -4.44 -16.68 12.01
CA SER A 86 -5.69 -16.21 11.38
C SER A 86 -6.76 -15.75 12.38
N VAL A 87 -6.68 -16.19 13.64
CA VAL A 87 -7.52 -15.70 14.74
C VAL A 87 -7.35 -14.20 15.01
N PHE A 88 -6.26 -13.59 14.54
CA PHE A 88 -5.96 -12.18 14.72
C PHE A 88 -6.21 -11.33 13.45
N ASP A 89 -6.82 -11.90 12.40
CA ASP A 89 -7.05 -11.19 11.13
C ASP A 89 -7.92 -9.93 11.29
N ASP A 90 -8.74 -9.86 12.35
CA ASP A 90 -9.59 -8.71 12.70
C ASP A 90 -9.10 -7.94 13.95
N PHE A 91 -7.89 -8.21 14.44
CA PHE A 91 -7.32 -7.53 15.60
C PHE A 91 -6.56 -6.27 15.20
N GLN A 92 -6.65 -5.24 16.02
CA GLN A 92 -5.83 -4.04 15.88
C GLN A 92 -4.49 -4.24 16.58
N ILE A 93 -3.38 -3.95 15.90
CA ILE A 93 -2.05 -3.96 16.53
C ILE A 93 -1.80 -2.58 17.12
N MET A 94 -1.58 -2.51 18.43
CA MET A 94 -1.34 -1.26 19.15
C MET A 94 -0.16 -1.43 20.10
N GLN A 95 0.49 -0.36 20.51
CA GLN A 95 1.42 -0.44 21.63
C GLN A 95 0.65 -0.65 22.94
N ALA A 96 1.28 -1.32 23.91
CA ALA A 96 0.69 -1.44 25.25
C ALA A 96 0.29 -0.06 25.82
N PRO A 97 -0.93 0.08 26.37
CA PRO A 97 -1.54 1.37 26.69
C PRO A 97 -0.91 2.04 27.91
N ALA A 98 -0.25 1.27 28.77
CA ALA A 98 0.44 1.73 29.95
C ALA A 98 1.53 0.72 30.36
N ALA A 99 2.42 1.12 31.28
CA ALA A 99 3.41 0.21 31.87
C ALA A 99 2.78 -0.95 32.65
N THR A 100 1.53 -0.79 33.11
CA THR A 100 0.76 -1.87 33.72
C THR A 100 -0.65 -1.83 33.17
N PHE A 101 -1.11 -2.94 32.60
CA PHE A 101 -2.43 -3.03 31.98
C PHE A 101 -3.02 -4.43 32.21
N LYS A 102 -4.32 -4.56 32.01
CA LYS A 102 -5.08 -5.77 32.33
C LYS A 102 -5.82 -6.26 31.09
N ILE A 103 -5.74 -7.56 30.81
CA ILE A 103 -6.45 -8.22 29.71
C ILE A 103 -7.25 -9.42 30.22
N PRO A 104 -8.41 -9.75 29.64
CA PRO A 104 -9.19 -10.93 30.01
C PRO A 104 -8.54 -12.23 29.53
N ILE A 105 -8.63 -13.31 30.33
CA ILE A 105 -8.15 -14.63 29.93
C ILE A 105 -9.23 -15.36 29.14
N VAL A 106 -8.93 -15.70 27.90
CA VAL A 106 -9.76 -16.62 27.10
C VAL A 106 -9.00 -17.95 26.97
N SER A 107 -9.54 -19.00 27.62
CA SER A 107 -8.91 -20.32 27.67
C SER A 107 -8.60 -20.86 26.27
N ASP A 108 -7.43 -21.50 26.16
CA ASP A 108 -6.97 -22.24 24.97
C ASP A 108 -6.80 -21.39 23.70
N GLN A 109 -6.89 -20.05 23.81
CA GLN A 109 -6.51 -19.10 22.78
C GLN A 109 -5.08 -18.58 23.00
N ILE A 110 -4.46 -18.09 21.93
CA ILE A 110 -3.11 -17.53 21.98
C ILE A 110 -3.14 -16.25 22.81
N THR A 111 -2.44 -16.23 23.94
CA THR A 111 -2.46 -15.10 24.88
C THR A 111 -1.24 -14.19 24.70
N ILE A 112 -0.06 -14.76 24.47
CA ILE A 112 1.18 -14.02 24.27
C ILE A 112 1.95 -14.68 23.12
N LEU A 113 2.50 -13.88 22.22
CA LEU A 113 3.26 -14.36 21.07
C LEU A 113 4.47 -13.49 20.79
N ALA A 114 5.48 -14.06 20.15
CA ALA A 114 6.66 -13.36 19.66
C ALA A 114 6.87 -13.70 18.18
N VAL A 115 7.17 -12.67 17.38
CA VAL A 115 7.47 -12.80 15.95
C VAL A 115 8.82 -12.16 15.69
N SER A 116 9.72 -12.88 15.02
CA SER A 116 11.07 -12.41 14.74
C SER A 116 11.61 -13.00 13.43
N GLU A 117 12.76 -12.49 12.99
CA GLU A 117 13.54 -13.11 11.93
C GLU A 117 14.72 -13.87 12.53
N ARG A 118 15.13 -14.95 11.86
CA ARG A 118 16.25 -15.81 12.27
C ARG A 118 17.64 -15.22 12.02
N THR A 119 17.74 -13.90 12.02
CA THR A 119 18.97 -13.16 11.78
C THR A 119 19.37 -12.47 13.08
N PRO A 120 20.56 -12.71 13.66
CA PRO A 120 21.59 -13.65 13.21
C PRO A 120 21.32 -15.12 13.59
N THR A 121 20.45 -15.39 14.57
CA THR A 121 20.06 -16.74 15.03
C THR A 121 18.61 -16.73 15.53
N TYR A 122 18.20 -17.66 16.41
CA TYR A 122 16.85 -17.70 17.01
C TYR A 122 16.72 -16.73 18.19
N TYR A 123 15.57 -16.04 18.22
CA TYR A 123 15.10 -15.17 19.29
C TYR A 123 14.09 -15.97 20.14
N ASP A 124 14.58 -16.74 21.12
CA ASP A 124 13.76 -17.73 21.82
C ASP A 124 12.83 -17.06 22.83
N PHE A 125 11.52 -17.21 22.62
CA PHE A 125 10.48 -16.76 23.56
C PHE A 125 10.33 -17.74 24.73
N CYS A 126 10.41 -17.26 25.97
CA CYS A 126 10.45 -18.11 27.16
C CYS A 126 9.71 -17.51 28.37
N PHE A 127 9.39 -18.35 29.35
CA PHE A 127 8.79 -17.95 30.63
C PHE A 127 9.60 -18.52 31.80
N ALA A 128 9.68 -17.83 32.93
CA ALA A 128 10.33 -18.33 34.14
C ALA A 128 9.67 -17.86 35.43
N ASP A 129 9.83 -18.62 36.51
CA ASP A 129 9.43 -18.23 37.86
C ASP A 129 10.64 -17.82 38.73
N ALA A 130 10.37 -17.28 39.92
CA ALA A 130 11.40 -16.90 40.89
C ALA A 130 12.30 -18.07 41.34
N VAL A 131 11.86 -19.32 41.17
CA VAL A 131 12.59 -20.54 41.56
C VAL A 131 13.36 -21.13 40.37
N CYS A 132 13.48 -20.39 39.26
CA CYS A 132 14.24 -20.76 38.07
C CYS A 132 13.69 -21.98 37.31
N ASN A 133 12.41 -22.32 37.47
CA ASN A 133 11.72 -23.17 36.49
C ASN A 133 11.50 -22.34 35.23
N ALA A 134 11.61 -22.97 34.06
CA ALA A 134 11.52 -22.29 32.78
C ALA A 134 10.63 -23.05 31.79
N CYS A 135 9.86 -22.33 30.99
CA CYS A 135 9.07 -22.85 29.89
C CYS A 135 9.64 -22.27 28.58
N CYS A 136 9.94 -23.14 27.62
CA CYS A 136 10.53 -22.76 26.33
C CYS A 136 10.18 -23.79 25.26
N TRP A 137 10.75 -23.68 24.06
CA TRP A 137 10.48 -24.56 22.93
C TRP A 137 10.73 -26.06 23.20
N LEU A 138 11.69 -26.41 24.06
CA LEU A 138 11.97 -27.79 24.51
C LEU A 138 11.10 -28.22 25.69
N ALA A 139 10.71 -27.27 26.54
CA ALA A 139 10.01 -27.53 27.80
C ALA A 139 8.66 -26.79 27.78
N ARG A 140 7.73 -27.28 26.95
CA ARG A 140 6.53 -26.53 26.54
C ARG A 140 5.44 -26.39 27.59
N ASN A 141 5.46 -27.23 28.62
CA ASN A 141 4.38 -27.36 29.61
C ASN A 141 4.95 -27.34 31.06
N THR A 142 6.00 -26.57 31.32
CA THR A 142 6.62 -26.52 32.66
C THR A 142 5.69 -25.93 33.73
N PHE A 143 4.84 -24.96 33.34
CA PHE A 143 3.89 -24.31 34.26
C PHE A 143 2.47 -24.80 34.01
N SER A 144 1.73 -25.06 35.08
CA SER A 144 0.31 -25.43 35.00
C SER A 144 -0.49 -24.33 34.29
N GLY A 145 -1.28 -24.74 33.29
CA GLY A 145 -2.12 -23.83 32.50
C GLY A 145 -1.37 -22.99 31.46
N ILE A 146 -0.05 -23.14 31.28
CA ILE A 146 0.71 -22.52 30.19
C ILE A 146 1.17 -23.61 29.22
N THR A 147 0.86 -23.42 27.94
CA THR A 147 1.31 -24.29 26.85
C THR A 147 2.04 -23.47 25.79
N HIS A 148 3.32 -23.77 25.58
CA HIS A 148 4.17 -23.13 24.57
C HIS A 148 4.10 -23.85 23.21
N SER A 149 4.05 -23.11 22.11
CA SER A 149 4.03 -23.67 20.74
C SER A 149 5.33 -24.40 20.39
N GLY A 150 6.44 -23.84 20.87
CA GLY A 150 7.79 -24.07 20.35
C GLY A 150 8.00 -23.38 19.01
N ASP A 151 9.18 -23.58 18.44
CA ASP A 151 9.61 -22.88 17.23
C ASP A 151 8.72 -23.25 16.02
N LEU A 152 7.97 -22.28 15.52
CA LEU A 152 7.24 -22.37 14.26
C LEU A 152 7.95 -21.55 13.21
N LEU A 153 8.24 -22.16 12.06
CA LEU A 153 9.10 -21.59 11.04
C LEU A 153 8.37 -21.39 9.72
N ASN A 154 8.53 -20.21 9.13
CA ASN A 154 8.15 -19.93 7.75
C ASN A 154 9.29 -19.15 7.07
N HIS A 155 10.04 -19.82 6.20
CA HIS A 155 11.27 -19.27 5.61
C HIS A 155 12.28 -18.80 6.68
N GLN A 156 12.58 -17.50 6.73
CA GLN A 156 13.48 -16.88 7.71
C GLN A 156 12.74 -16.37 8.95
N ASP A 157 11.40 -16.36 8.93
CA ASP A 157 10.61 -15.87 10.05
C ASP A 157 10.40 -16.98 11.09
N LEU A 158 10.35 -16.57 12.35
CA LEU A 158 10.12 -17.40 13.53
C LEU A 158 8.90 -16.88 14.28
N LEU A 159 8.00 -17.79 14.65
CA LEU A 159 6.86 -17.55 15.52
C LEU A 159 6.95 -18.46 16.74
N ASP A 160 6.82 -17.85 17.91
CA ASP A 160 6.54 -18.53 19.16
C ASP A 160 5.25 -17.97 19.77
N TYR A 161 4.45 -18.82 20.41
CA TYR A 161 3.29 -18.36 21.16
C TYR A 161 2.96 -19.24 22.36
N VAL A 162 2.19 -18.68 23.28
CA VAL A 162 1.67 -19.37 24.45
C VAL A 162 0.15 -19.26 24.52
N ARG A 163 -0.48 -20.36 24.94
CA ARG A 163 -1.88 -20.42 25.34
C ARG A 163 -1.98 -20.54 26.85
N ILE A 164 -2.83 -19.72 27.46
CA ILE A 164 -3.08 -19.74 28.90
C ILE A 164 -4.48 -20.28 29.17
N ASN A 165 -4.58 -21.35 29.94
CA ASN A 165 -5.86 -21.93 30.35
C ASN A 165 -6.34 -21.27 31.66
N LYS A 166 -7.52 -20.63 31.61
CA LYS A 166 -8.10 -19.88 32.72
C LYS A 166 -8.24 -20.70 33.99
N GLU A 167 -8.58 -21.98 33.91
CA GLU A 167 -8.85 -22.78 35.12
C GLU A 167 -7.55 -23.23 35.79
N LEU A 168 -6.54 -23.57 35.00
CA LEU A 168 -5.31 -24.20 35.46
C LEU A 168 -4.17 -23.21 35.74
N PHE A 169 -4.30 -21.96 35.30
CA PHE A 169 -3.25 -20.96 35.39
C PHE A 169 -3.00 -20.50 36.83
N THR A 170 -1.73 -20.45 37.22
CA THR A 170 -1.30 -20.12 38.59
C THR A 170 -1.50 -18.64 38.93
N GLU A 171 -1.75 -18.35 40.22
CA GLU A 171 -1.73 -16.98 40.75
C GLU A 171 -0.31 -16.44 40.97
N ARG A 172 0.70 -17.30 40.85
CA ARG A 172 2.11 -16.89 40.99
C ARG A 172 2.54 -16.01 39.83
N GLU A 173 3.43 -15.08 40.14
CA GLU A 173 4.02 -14.17 39.17
C GLU A 173 5.01 -14.91 38.27
N ILE A 174 4.92 -14.69 36.96
CA ILE A 174 5.74 -15.34 35.95
C ILE A 174 6.42 -14.27 35.09
N CYS A 175 7.74 -14.37 34.97
CA CYS A 175 8.52 -13.58 34.03
C CYS A 175 8.31 -14.08 32.61
N VAL A 176 8.13 -13.15 31.69
CA VAL A 176 8.21 -13.37 30.25
C VAL A 176 9.55 -12.82 29.79
N PHE A 177 10.36 -13.64 29.13
CA PHE A 177 11.72 -13.28 28.78
C PHE A 177 12.14 -13.84 27.42
N ILE A 178 13.16 -13.21 26.86
CA ILE A 178 13.78 -13.57 25.59
C ILE A 178 15.16 -14.13 25.87
N SER A 179 15.52 -15.20 25.17
CA SER A 179 16.82 -15.86 25.23
C SER A 179 17.45 -15.91 23.84
N GLY A 180 18.70 -15.48 23.71
CA GLY A 180 19.46 -15.66 22.48
C GLY A 180 19.97 -17.09 22.33
N TYR A 181 19.58 -17.79 21.26
CA TYR A 181 20.05 -19.14 20.99
C TYR A 181 21.58 -19.19 20.86
N GLN A 182 22.22 -20.27 21.33
CA GLN A 182 23.68 -20.39 21.39
C GLN A 182 24.40 -19.23 22.10
N LYS A 183 23.73 -18.57 23.05
CA LYS A 183 24.27 -17.41 23.78
C LYS A 183 24.54 -16.20 22.88
N THR A 184 23.80 -16.09 21.77
CA THR A 184 23.78 -14.88 20.97
C THR A 184 23.33 -13.70 21.84
N GLN A 185 24.01 -12.56 21.71
CA GLN A 185 23.62 -11.33 22.40
C GLN A 185 22.31 -10.79 21.83
N ILE A 186 21.38 -10.39 22.69
CA ILE A 186 20.07 -9.88 22.28
C ILE A 186 20.21 -8.60 21.42
N THR A 187 21.26 -7.81 21.65
CA THR A 187 21.58 -6.61 20.85
C THR A 187 21.84 -6.89 19.38
N ARG A 188 22.18 -8.13 18.99
CA ARG A 188 22.41 -8.48 17.58
C ARG A 188 21.12 -8.60 16.75
N PHE A 189 19.96 -8.62 17.40
CA PHE A 189 18.65 -8.56 16.75
C PHE A 189 18.18 -7.12 16.48
N LEU A 190 19.02 -6.12 16.81
CA LEU A 190 18.78 -4.74 16.44
C LEU A 190 18.74 -4.61 14.90
N GLY A 191 17.70 -3.96 14.37
CA GLY A 191 17.47 -3.83 12.93
C GLY A 191 16.80 -5.04 12.27
N THR A 192 16.39 -6.07 13.04
CA THR A 192 15.57 -7.18 12.53
C THR A 192 14.10 -7.12 12.98
N ASP A 193 13.72 -6.04 13.68
CA ASP A 193 12.35 -5.73 14.15
C ASP A 193 11.60 -6.91 14.82
N PRO A 194 12.16 -7.55 15.86
CA PRO A 194 11.43 -8.57 16.60
C PRO A 194 10.34 -7.92 17.46
N ALA A 195 9.17 -8.55 17.57
CA ALA A 195 8.08 -8.06 18.41
C ALA A 195 7.58 -9.12 19.38
N LEU A 196 7.36 -8.70 20.62
CA LEU A 196 6.65 -9.44 21.65
C LEU A 196 5.26 -8.82 21.79
N MET A 197 4.20 -9.61 21.73
CA MET A 197 2.81 -9.14 21.73
C MET A 197 1.94 -9.90 22.73
N VAL A 198 0.98 -9.19 23.31
CA VAL A 198 -0.05 -9.71 24.23
C VAL A 198 -1.42 -9.50 23.61
N ALA A 199 -2.25 -10.54 23.56
CA ALA A 199 -3.55 -10.51 22.89
C ALA A 199 -4.70 -10.28 23.87
N ASP A 200 -5.51 -9.24 23.61
CA ASP A 200 -6.83 -9.04 24.19
C ASP A 200 -7.91 -9.51 23.20
N HIS A 201 -8.49 -10.67 23.50
CA HIS A 201 -9.52 -11.28 22.64
C HIS A 201 -10.91 -10.66 22.78
N VAL A 202 -11.15 -9.85 23.82
CA VAL A 202 -12.43 -9.19 24.03
C VAL A 202 -12.48 -7.90 23.24
N ASP A 203 -11.45 -7.06 23.39
CA ASP A 203 -11.34 -5.79 22.66
C ASP A 203 -10.72 -5.97 21.27
N LYS A 204 -10.24 -7.18 20.93
CA LYS A 204 -9.58 -7.54 19.66
C LYS A 204 -8.34 -6.68 19.39
N ILE A 205 -7.46 -6.61 20.38
CA ILE A 205 -6.24 -5.80 20.32
C ILE A 205 -5.01 -6.69 20.55
N LEU A 206 -3.97 -6.52 19.73
CA LEU A 206 -2.63 -7.06 19.94
C LEU A 206 -1.73 -5.96 20.48
N TYR A 207 -1.41 -6.01 21.77
CA TYR A 207 -0.52 -5.07 22.44
C TYR A 207 0.95 -5.43 22.23
N ILE A 208 1.70 -4.59 21.51
CA ILE A 208 3.15 -4.68 21.38
C ILE A 208 3.80 -4.29 22.71
N ILE A 209 4.62 -5.20 23.24
CA ILE A 209 5.44 -5.02 24.42
C ILE A 209 6.82 -4.53 23.99
N PRO A 210 7.28 -3.36 24.47
CA PRO A 210 8.61 -2.86 24.13
C PRO A 210 9.68 -3.78 24.72
N VAL A 211 10.55 -4.32 23.86
CA VAL A 211 11.73 -5.06 24.28
C VAL A 211 12.97 -4.22 23.95
N PRO A 212 13.81 -3.89 24.94
CA PRO A 212 15.04 -3.13 24.67
C PRO A 212 16.05 -4.03 23.95
N LEU A 213 16.55 -3.54 22.81
CA LEU A 213 17.59 -4.18 22.00
C LEU A 213 18.89 -3.36 21.98
N ASP A 214 18.91 -2.19 22.61
CA ASP A 214 20.06 -1.30 22.65
C ASP A 214 21.09 -1.71 23.72
N ALA A 215 22.36 -1.51 23.41
CA ALA A 215 23.46 -1.88 24.32
C ALA A 215 23.49 -1.03 25.60
N ALA A 216 22.86 0.15 25.65
CA ALA A 216 22.76 0.96 26.87
C ALA A 216 21.86 0.32 27.93
N THR A 217 20.74 -0.23 27.50
CA THR A 217 19.72 -0.78 28.40
C THR A 217 20.06 -2.21 28.79
N ILE A 218 20.57 -3.03 27.85
CA ILE A 218 20.79 -4.46 28.09
C ILE A 218 22.25 -4.91 28.04
N GLY A 219 23.20 -4.07 27.62
CA GLY A 219 24.62 -4.43 27.54
C GLY A 219 24.88 -5.60 26.57
N ASP A 220 25.72 -6.54 26.98
CA ASP A 220 26.04 -7.79 26.29
C ASP A 220 25.12 -8.96 26.73
N ALA A 221 23.89 -8.65 27.16
CA ALA A 221 22.94 -9.63 27.64
C ALA A 221 22.59 -10.69 26.59
N THR A 222 22.46 -11.93 27.05
CA THR A 222 21.93 -13.07 26.28
C THR A 222 20.54 -13.47 26.74
N ILE A 223 20.07 -12.92 27.88
CA ILE A 223 18.72 -13.04 28.41
C ILE A 223 18.18 -11.64 28.72
N CYS A 224 16.94 -11.35 28.33
CA CYS A 224 16.25 -10.09 28.62
C CYS A 224 14.82 -10.36 29.09
N CYS A 225 14.43 -9.88 30.27
CA CYS A 225 13.07 -10.03 30.82
C CYS A 225 12.34 -8.67 30.81
N PRO A 226 11.54 -8.38 29.77
CA PRO A 226 10.83 -7.10 29.65
C PRO A 226 9.48 -7.07 30.39
N LEU A 227 8.88 -8.23 30.70
CA LEU A 227 7.50 -8.31 31.16
C LEU A 227 7.33 -9.33 32.30
N VAL A 228 6.47 -9.01 33.27
CA VAL A 228 5.97 -9.96 34.28
C VAL A 228 4.45 -10.01 34.21
N ILE A 229 3.90 -11.22 34.26
CA ILE A 229 2.46 -11.45 34.25
C ILE A 229 2.01 -12.06 35.57
N ARG A 230 0.79 -11.69 35.99
CA ARG A 230 0.12 -12.27 37.15
C ARG A 230 -1.35 -12.46 36.85
N ARG A 231 -1.92 -13.58 37.28
CA ARG A 231 -3.36 -13.79 37.23
C ARG A 231 -4.06 -12.89 38.26
N ASP A 232 -5.13 -12.24 37.83
CA ASP A 232 -6.08 -11.52 38.68
C ASP A 232 -7.50 -11.96 38.31
N GLN A 233 -8.04 -12.91 39.07
CA GLN A 233 -9.33 -13.56 38.82
C GLN A 233 -9.41 -14.15 37.39
N ASP A 234 -10.20 -13.50 36.53
CA ASP A 234 -10.51 -13.89 35.16
C ASP A 234 -9.66 -13.13 34.12
N SER A 235 -8.61 -12.46 34.59
CA SER A 235 -7.76 -11.60 33.79
C SER A 235 -6.27 -11.82 34.09
N ILE A 236 -5.42 -11.38 33.19
CA ILE A 236 -3.97 -11.27 33.40
C ILE A 236 -3.64 -9.79 33.56
N VAL A 237 -2.88 -9.47 34.60
CA VAL A 237 -2.24 -8.18 34.75
C VAL A 237 -0.83 -8.30 34.18
N CYS A 238 -0.54 -7.50 33.16
CA CYS A 238 0.76 -7.40 32.52
C CYS A 238 1.50 -6.19 33.08
N SER A 239 2.70 -6.41 33.64
CA SER A 239 3.59 -5.37 34.15
C SER A 239 4.85 -5.31 33.30
N ILE A 240 4.95 -4.29 32.45
CA ILE A 240 6.14 -4.00 31.63
C ILE A 240 7.17 -3.36 32.54
N ILE A 241 8.35 -3.97 32.62
CA ILE A 241 9.41 -3.51 33.52
C ILE A 241 10.11 -2.31 32.85
N PRO A 242 10.15 -1.11 33.48
CA PRO A 242 10.78 0.08 32.90
C PRO A 242 12.25 -0.12 32.52
N THR A 243 12.96 -1.01 33.22
CA THR A 243 14.29 -1.49 32.87
C THR A 243 14.30 -3.00 32.95
N ALA A 244 14.27 -3.65 31.79
CA ALA A 244 14.29 -5.11 31.68
C ALA A 244 15.47 -5.69 32.47
N THR A 245 15.24 -6.78 33.20
CA THR A 245 16.33 -7.46 33.89
C THR A 245 17.05 -8.38 32.92
N THR A 246 18.37 -8.43 32.99
CA THR A 246 19.19 -9.16 32.03
C THR A 246 20.15 -10.14 32.68
N ASP A 247 20.66 -11.09 31.89
CA ASP A 247 21.75 -11.99 32.27
C ASP A 247 22.65 -12.28 31.06
N ARG A 248 23.89 -12.70 31.32
CA ARG A 248 24.95 -12.86 30.32
C ARG A 248 25.42 -14.30 30.23
N GLY A 249 25.79 -14.75 29.03
CA GLY A 249 26.41 -16.06 28.79
C GLY A 249 25.50 -17.27 29.06
N LYS A 250 24.18 -17.05 29.18
CA LYS A 250 23.16 -18.07 29.42
C LYS A 250 22.17 -18.14 28.26
N MET A 251 21.60 -19.33 28.05
CA MET A 251 20.51 -19.54 27.09
C MET A 251 19.49 -20.51 27.72
N CYS A 252 18.21 -20.35 27.37
CA CYS A 252 17.17 -21.26 27.82
C CYS A 252 17.08 -22.48 26.90
N HIS A 253 17.32 -23.68 27.44
CA HIS A 253 17.29 -24.92 26.67
C HIS A 253 16.68 -26.10 27.46
N SER A 254 16.01 -25.83 28.58
CA SER A 254 15.42 -26.88 29.41
C SER A 254 14.31 -26.32 30.30
N SER A 255 13.66 -27.20 31.07
CA SER A 255 12.63 -26.81 32.06
C SER A 255 13.18 -26.06 33.28
N ARG A 256 14.50 -25.84 33.36
CA ARG A 256 15.16 -25.04 34.39
C ARG A 256 16.27 -24.17 33.81
N LEU A 257 16.36 -22.94 34.30
CA LEU A 257 17.43 -22.01 33.96
C LEU A 257 17.77 -21.17 35.19
N LYS A 258 18.93 -21.42 35.80
CA LYS A 258 19.36 -20.66 36.99
C LYS A 258 19.76 -19.25 36.58
N SER A 259 18.90 -18.27 36.84
CA SER A 259 19.19 -16.85 36.63
C SER A 259 18.66 -16.00 37.79
N PRO A 260 19.48 -15.10 38.36
CA PRO A 260 18.99 -14.14 39.35
C PRO A 260 18.04 -13.11 38.74
N CYS A 261 18.05 -12.92 37.42
CA CYS A 261 17.23 -11.91 36.74
C CYS A 261 15.72 -12.18 36.91
N PHE A 262 15.29 -13.44 37.06
CA PHE A 262 13.86 -13.77 37.18
C PHE A 262 13.27 -13.30 38.52
N ALA A 263 13.93 -13.62 39.63
CA ALA A 263 13.49 -13.15 40.95
C ALA A 263 13.56 -11.61 41.04
N GLU A 264 14.55 -11.00 40.39
CA GLU A 264 14.66 -9.56 40.32
C GLU A 264 13.55 -8.91 39.49
N ALA A 265 13.20 -9.47 38.32
CA ALA A 265 12.12 -8.99 37.47
C ALA A 265 10.79 -9.01 38.22
N ILE A 266 10.48 -10.13 38.89
CA ILE A 266 9.28 -10.27 39.71
C ILE A 266 9.24 -9.21 40.82
N LYS A 267 10.35 -8.99 41.51
CA LYS A 267 10.44 -7.95 42.55
C LYS A 267 10.24 -6.53 42.00
N ARG A 268 10.63 -6.27 40.75
CA ARG A 268 10.49 -4.96 40.09
C ARG A 268 9.09 -4.71 39.49
N ALA A 269 8.28 -5.74 39.31
CA ALA A 269 6.97 -5.61 38.71
C ALA A 269 6.02 -4.80 39.60
N ASN A 270 5.31 -3.84 39.01
CA ASN A 270 4.24 -3.12 39.66
C ASN A 270 2.89 -3.64 39.13
N PHE A 271 2.02 -4.11 40.03
CA PHE A 271 0.69 -4.60 39.66
C PHE A 271 -0.43 -3.64 40.07
N THR A 272 -0.08 -2.42 40.49
CA THR A 272 -1.04 -1.38 40.84
C THR A 272 -1.57 -0.77 39.55
N VAL A 273 -2.82 -1.08 39.20
CA VAL A 273 -3.55 -0.40 38.12
C VAL A 273 -4.01 0.94 38.68
N SER A 274 -3.21 1.99 38.49
CA SER A 274 -3.52 3.31 39.05
C SER A 274 -4.83 3.86 38.47
N ILE A 275 -5.87 3.96 39.30
CA ILE A 275 -6.82 5.07 39.19
C ILE A 275 -6.10 6.24 39.87
N PRO A 276 -5.91 7.41 39.24
CA PRO A 276 -5.32 8.55 39.92
C PRO A 276 -6.23 8.96 41.08
N GLU A 277 -5.80 8.73 42.32
CA GLU A 277 -6.43 9.40 43.46
C GLU A 277 -6.09 10.89 43.39
N PRO A 278 -7.09 11.77 43.61
CA PRO A 278 -6.86 13.22 43.57
C PRO A 278 -5.85 13.62 44.63
N ALA A 279 -4.78 14.29 44.21
CA ALA A 279 -3.72 14.76 45.07
C ALA A 279 -4.29 15.58 46.24
N VAL A 280 -4.08 15.08 47.46
CA VAL A 280 -4.37 15.80 48.70
C VAL A 280 -3.47 17.03 48.76
N LYS A 281 -4.08 18.22 48.76
CA LYS A 281 -3.41 19.50 48.96
C LYS A 281 -2.65 19.48 50.29
N GLN A 282 -1.33 19.45 50.25
CA GLN A 282 -0.49 19.85 51.37
C GLN A 282 -0.10 21.31 51.16
N ASN A 283 -0.51 22.16 52.10
CA ASN A 283 -0.07 23.54 52.18
C ASN A 283 1.37 23.56 52.71
N GLU A 284 2.33 23.92 51.86
CA GLU A 284 3.68 24.28 52.32
C GLU A 284 3.88 25.80 52.30
N VAL A 285 4.51 26.26 53.37
CA VAL A 285 4.79 27.66 53.70
C VAL A 285 6.02 28.11 52.92
N VAL A 286 5.86 29.11 52.06
CA VAL A 286 6.92 29.69 51.23
C VAL A 286 7.85 30.56 52.09
N GLN A 287 9.15 30.27 52.06
CA GLN A 287 10.21 31.23 52.39
C GLN A 287 10.80 31.78 51.10
N GLU A 288 10.54 33.06 50.82
CA GLU A 288 11.12 33.79 49.70
C GLU A 288 12.62 34.06 49.96
N THR A 289 13.47 33.67 49.02
CA THR A 289 14.83 34.21 48.91
C THR A 289 15.01 34.83 47.53
N ASN A 290 15.03 36.16 47.49
CA ASN A 290 15.20 36.99 46.29
C ASN A 290 16.65 37.00 45.82
N VAL A 291 16.93 36.57 44.58
CA VAL A 291 18.13 36.98 43.84
C VAL A 291 17.82 37.14 42.33
N ALA A 292 18.07 38.37 41.83
CA ALA A 292 18.26 38.84 40.45
C ALA A 292 17.07 38.77 39.45
N LEU A 293 16.32 39.88 39.32
CA LEU A 293 15.06 39.98 38.55
C LEU A 293 15.03 41.03 37.41
N ASP A 294 16.11 41.73 37.07
CA ASP A 294 15.99 42.92 36.20
C ASP A 294 15.97 42.66 34.68
N ASN A 295 16.41 41.50 34.17
CA ASN A 295 16.38 41.19 32.73
C ASN A 295 15.24 40.23 32.30
N GLN A 296 14.50 39.64 33.25
CA GLN A 296 13.46 38.64 32.95
C GLN A 296 12.06 39.24 32.71
N HIS A 297 11.84 40.50 33.08
CA HIS A 297 10.54 41.16 32.98
C HIS A 297 10.11 41.56 31.55
N GLU A 298 11.05 41.74 30.60
CA GLU A 298 10.70 42.10 29.20
C GLU A 298 10.12 40.93 28.39
N ALA A 299 10.56 39.69 28.62
CA ALA A 299 10.08 38.50 27.90
C ALA A 299 8.61 38.18 28.22
N LEU A 300 8.17 38.46 29.45
CA LEU A 300 6.82 38.18 29.96
C LEU A 300 5.75 39.20 29.50
N ALA A 301 6.16 40.34 28.92
CA ALA A 301 5.24 41.38 28.46
C ALA A 301 4.64 41.09 27.07
N LYS A 302 5.19 40.13 26.32
CA LYS A 302 4.76 39.81 24.95
C LYS A 302 3.53 38.93 24.94
N ARG A 303 2.53 39.29 24.12
CA ARG A 303 1.27 38.57 23.98
C ARG A 303 1.28 37.46 22.91
N ASN A 304 2.39 37.29 22.19
CA ASN A 304 2.52 36.31 21.11
C ASN A 304 3.81 35.50 21.29
N ALA A 305 3.75 34.18 21.07
CA ALA A 305 4.91 33.30 21.19
C ALA A 305 5.10 32.41 19.95
N VAL A 306 6.36 32.08 19.66
CA VAL A 306 6.77 31.09 18.65
C VAL A 306 7.59 30.02 19.37
N LEU A 307 7.07 28.80 19.42
CA LEU A 307 7.80 27.62 19.88
C LEU A 307 8.43 26.94 18.68
N THR A 308 9.73 26.60 18.75
CA THR A 308 10.43 26.02 17.60
C THR A 308 11.48 24.99 17.95
N THR A 309 11.63 23.95 17.14
CA THR A 309 12.76 23.01 17.23
C THR A 309 14.04 23.53 16.59
N ASN A 310 13.94 24.54 15.72
CA ASN A 310 15.07 25.13 15.03
C ASN A 310 14.88 26.64 14.84
N PRO A 311 15.40 27.47 15.77
CA PRO A 311 15.22 28.93 15.70
C PRO A 311 15.87 29.56 14.46
N SER A 312 16.90 28.94 13.90
CA SER A 312 17.58 29.43 12.68
C SER A 312 16.73 29.27 11.41
N ALA A 313 15.91 28.22 11.35
CA ALA A 313 15.09 27.85 10.18
C ALA A 313 13.64 28.39 10.26
N LEU A 314 13.38 29.39 11.11
CA LEU A 314 12.07 30.01 11.20
C LEU A 314 11.68 30.72 9.89
N PRO A 315 10.43 30.55 9.38
CA PRO A 315 9.91 31.34 8.27
C PRO A 315 10.01 32.85 8.50
N HIS A 316 10.27 33.62 7.44
CA HIS A 316 10.52 35.07 7.53
C HIS A 316 9.41 35.85 8.23
N PHE A 317 8.13 35.53 7.99
CA PHE A 317 6.98 36.20 8.63
C PHE A 317 6.87 35.93 10.15
N LEU A 318 7.65 34.99 10.69
CA LEU A 318 7.70 34.69 12.13
C LEU A 318 8.83 35.41 12.87
N LYS A 319 9.85 35.96 12.19
CA LYS A 319 11.05 36.58 12.79
C LYS A 319 10.83 38.00 13.38
N SER A 320 9.60 38.38 13.73
CA SER A 320 9.29 39.74 14.23
C SER A 320 9.68 39.94 15.70
N SER A 321 10.19 41.13 16.04
CA SER A 321 10.61 41.53 17.40
C SER A 321 9.47 41.52 18.44
N ASN A 322 8.21 41.54 18.02
CA ASN A 322 7.04 41.56 18.91
C ASN A 322 6.60 40.17 19.43
N LYS A 323 7.35 39.10 19.12
CA LYS A 323 7.05 37.72 19.55
C LYS A 323 8.12 37.20 20.51
N GLN A 324 7.72 36.36 21.47
CA GLN A 324 8.68 35.61 22.31
C GLN A 324 9.05 34.33 21.57
N VAL A 325 10.35 34.08 21.34
CA VAL A 325 10.82 32.82 20.74
C VAL A 325 11.24 31.87 21.85
N ILE A 326 10.71 30.65 21.81
CA ILE A 326 10.98 29.58 22.76
C ILE A 326 11.50 28.40 21.95
N SER A 327 12.78 28.04 22.07
CA SER A 327 13.27 26.83 21.43
C SER A 327 13.05 25.61 22.34
N PHE A 328 12.72 24.49 21.72
CA PHE A 328 12.54 23.21 22.40
C PHE A 328 13.03 22.05 21.53
N GLY A 329 13.30 20.90 22.13
CA GLY A 329 13.71 19.72 21.37
C GLY A 329 14.31 18.69 22.31
N THR A 330 15.30 19.09 23.08
CA THR A 330 15.93 18.28 24.13
C THR A 330 15.73 18.89 25.52
N GLY A 331 15.44 20.19 25.58
CA GLY A 331 15.12 20.98 26.76
C GLY A 331 14.46 22.31 26.33
N LEU A 332 14.09 23.15 27.29
CA LEU A 332 13.45 24.46 27.02
C LEU A 332 14.46 25.61 27.04
N ASN A 333 14.35 26.52 26.08
CA ASN A 333 15.14 27.75 26.07
C ASN A 333 14.32 28.98 25.65
N PHE A 334 14.30 30.02 26.49
CA PHE A 334 13.63 31.29 26.19
C PHE A 334 14.65 32.29 25.62
N ILE A 335 14.53 32.60 24.34
CA ILE A 335 15.49 33.46 23.64
C ILE A 335 15.22 34.94 23.96
N PRO A 336 16.20 35.70 24.49
CA PRO A 336 16.04 37.13 24.79
C PRO A 336 15.89 37.99 23.53
N CYS A 337 15.20 39.14 23.64
CA CYS A 337 14.88 40.04 22.52
C CYS A 337 16.08 40.61 21.75
N ASN A 338 17.26 40.69 22.37
CA ASN A 338 18.49 41.26 21.81
C ASN A 338 19.61 40.22 21.63
N GLY A 339 19.30 38.93 21.82
CA GLY A 339 20.24 37.86 21.49
C GLY A 339 20.19 37.59 20.00
N ASP A 340 21.32 37.69 19.31
CA ASP A 340 21.44 37.05 18.02
C ASP A 340 21.16 35.54 18.21
N PRO A 341 20.36 34.90 17.35
CA PRO A 341 20.23 33.45 17.34
C PRO A 341 21.54 32.85 16.78
N THR A 342 22.66 33.04 17.45
CA THR A 342 23.98 32.60 17.01
C THR A 342 24.39 31.28 17.66
N GLU A 343 24.71 30.32 16.78
CA GLU A 343 25.57 29.13 16.97
C GLU A 343 25.10 28.01 17.91
N GLU A 344 23.88 27.51 17.77
CA GLU A 344 23.62 26.08 18.04
C GLU A 344 23.45 25.34 16.72
N THR A 345 24.58 24.83 16.21
CA THR A 345 24.73 24.27 14.86
C THR A 345 24.32 22.80 14.74
N GLU A 346 23.88 22.15 15.83
CA GLU A 346 23.52 20.73 15.78
C GLU A 346 22.03 20.52 16.05
N ARG A 347 21.31 20.34 14.94
CA ARG A 347 19.97 19.78 14.86
C ARG A 347 19.91 18.48 15.71
N SER A 348 19.28 18.50 16.89
CA SER A 348 19.11 17.31 17.74
C SER A 348 18.53 16.11 16.96
N ALA A 349 19.03 14.90 17.18
CA ALA A 349 18.55 13.71 16.48
C ALA A 349 17.11 13.31 16.84
N VAL A 350 16.58 13.75 18.00
CA VAL A 350 15.20 13.48 18.44
C VAL A 350 14.58 14.72 19.09
N VAL A 351 13.26 14.88 18.91
CA VAL A 351 12.44 15.95 19.55
C VAL A 351 11.59 15.37 20.68
N LEU A 352 11.70 15.94 21.89
CA LEU A 352 10.95 15.60 23.10
C LEU A 352 9.73 16.53 23.30
N PRO A 353 8.60 16.03 23.86
CA PRO A 353 7.41 16.82 24.12
C PRO A 353 7.51 17.64 25.42
N CYS A 354 8.57 18.45 25.56
CA CYS A 354 8.88 19.18 26.81
C CYS A 354 8.21 20.55 26.95
N ILE A 355 7.43 21.00 25.96
CA ILE A 355 6.91 22.38 25.88
C ILE A 355 6.09 22.84 27.09
N PHE A 356 5.43 21.91 27.78
CA PHE A 356 4.51 22.22 28.89
C PHE A 356 5.21 22.35 30.25
N GLY A 357 6.50 22.04 30.36
CA GLY A 357 7.19 22.07 31.65
C GLY A 357 6.99 20.82 32.50
N SER A 358 6.17 19.88 32.05
CA SER A 358 5.84 18.64 32.80
C SER A 358 7.03 17.67 32.85
N GLN A 359 7.15 16.95 33.96
CA GLN A 359 8.19 15.93 34.13
C GLN A 359 7.96 14.76 33.16
N LEU A 360 8.95 14.49 32.30
CA LEU A 360 8.96 13.36 31.38
C LEU A 360 9.61 12.14 32.03
N GLN A 361 9.14 10.94 31.68
CA GLN A 361 9.66 9.69 32.24
C GLN A 361 9.88 8.63 31.16
N GLY A 362 11.13 8.19 30.98
CA GLY A 362 11.46 7.15 30.00
C GLY A 362 12.96 7.00 29.75
N PRO A 363 13.42 5.83 29.27
CA PRO A 363 14.84 5.53 29.12
C PRO A 363 15.55 6.42 28.09
N MET A 364 14.88 6.86 27.02
CA MET A 364 15.51 7.73 25.99
C MET A 364 16.01 9.06 26.55
N LEU A 365 15.41 9.53 27.65
CA LEU A 365 15.74 10.81 28.27
C LEU A 365 17.21 10.85 28.71
N LEU A 366 17.83 9.69 28.95
CA LEU A 366 19.25 9.57 29.29
C LEU A 366 20.19 10.17 28.23
N ALA A 367 19.80 10.13 26.95
CA ALA A 367 20.59 10.68 25.85
C ALA A 367 20.09 12.01 25.31
N THR A 368 18.82 12.33 25.55
CA THR A 368 18.16 13.45 24.85
C THR A 368 17.77 14.59 25.77
N GLY A 369 17.76 14.43 27.10
CA GLY A 369 17.42 15.53 28.01
C GLY A 369 18.58 16.53 28.14
N THR A 370 18.38 17.78 27.71
CA THR A 370 19.35 18.88 27.91
C THR A 370 18.89 19.82 29.00
N VAL A 371 19.83 20.47 29.69
CA VAL A 371 19.48 21.39 30.78
C VAL A 371 18.78 22.62 30.20
N PRO A 372 17.59 22.98 30.71
CA PRO A 372 16.88 24.16 30.25
C PRO A 372 17.68 25.43 30.50
N SER A 373 17.61 26.39 29.57
CA SER A 373 18.32 27.66 29.66
C SER A 373 17.37 28.85 29.60
N ASN A 374 17.67 29.94 30.31
CA ASN A 374 16.86 31.17 30.31
C ASN A 374 15.39 31.01 30.71
N VAL A 375 14.96 29.89 31.30
CA VAL A 375 13.57 29.65 31.70
C VAL A 375 13.19 30.55 32.90
N PRO A 376 12.21 31.46 32.78
CA PRO A 376 11.86 32.40 33.84
C PRO A 376 10.86 31.85 34.87
N PHE A 377 10.47 30.57 34.75
CA PHE A 377 9.40 29.96 35.55
C PHE A 377 9.94 28.96 36.58
N GLN A 378 9.36 28.97 37.77
CA GLN A 378 9.74 28.09 38.87
C GLN A 378 8.99 26.75 38.86
N ASP A 379 7.82 26.65 38.23
CA ASP A 379 7.06 25.40 38.17
C ASP A 379 6.20 25.31 36.88
N GLU A 380 5.67 24.12 36.61
CA GLU A 380 4.80 23.80 35.47
C GLU A 380 3.56 24.71 35.46
N LYS A 381 2.98 24.97 36.63
CA LYS A 381 1.74 25.75 36.75
C LYS A 381 1.94 27.21 36.31
N ALA A 382 3.07 27.82 36.66
CA ALA A 382 3.41 29.18 36.26
C ALA A 382 3.63 29.28 34.74
N LEU A 383 4.29 28.29 34.13
CA LEU A 383 4.49 28.22 32.69
C LEU A 383 3.15 28.03 31.95
N CYS A 384 2.30 27.11 32.40
CA CYS A 384 0.97 26.90 31.82
C CYS A 384 0.10 28.16 31.92
N THR A 385 0.13 28.86 33.06
CA THR A 385 -0.58 30.14 33.25
C THR A 385 -0.10 31.21 32.27
N TYR A 386 1.20 31.25 31.96
CA TYR A 386 1.73 32.14 30.92
C TYR A 386 1.15 31.79 29.54
N TYR A 387 1.17 30.52 29.14
CA TYR A 387 0.63 30.08 27.85
C TYR A 387 -0.87 30.34 27.70
N GLU A 388 -1.65 30.19 28.76
CA GLU A 388 -3.09 30.50 28.77
C GLU A 388 -3.39 31.97 28.45
N ASN A 389 -2.48 32.88 28.83
CA ASN A 389 -2.64 34.33 28.63
C ASN A 389 -2.15 34.83 27.25
N LEU A 390 -1.62 33.94 26.39
CA LEU A 390 -1.14 34.32 25.06
C LEU A 390 -2.27 34.55 24.05
N GLU A 391 -2.20 35.66 23.32
CA GLU A 391 -3.12 35.99 22.23
C GLU A 391 -2.90 35.07 21.02
N SER A 392 -1.65 34.77 20.66
CA SER A 392 -1.33 33.80 19.60
C SER A 392 -0.08 32.96 19.88
N VAL A 393 -0.11 31.72 19.38
CA VAL A 393 1.00 30.77 19.50
C VAL A 393 1.22 30.08 18.17
N VAL A 394 2.47 30.00 17.73
CA VAL A 394 2.91 29.19 16.58
C VAL A 394 3.89 28.14 17.08
N VAL A 395 3.70 26.90 16.65
CA VAL A 395 4.59 25.78 16.95
C VAL A 395 5.21 25.30 15.63
N VAL A 396 6.51 25.51 15.47
CA VAL A 396 7.29 25.08 14.30
C VAL A 396 8.11 23.86 14.69
N VAL A 397 7.79 22.71 14.11
CA VAL A 397 8.39 21.42 14.43
C VAL A 397 8.90 20.75 13.18
N ASP A 398 9.96 19.98 13.30
CA ASP A 398 10.39 19.05 12.25
C ASP A 398 9.76 17.66 12.45
N ASP A 399 10.08 16.74 11.54
CA ASP A 399 9.55 15.38 11.46
C ASP A 399 10.31 14.35 12.33
N ARG A 400 11.19 14.80 13.22
CA ARG A 400 12.11 13.92 13.99
C ARG A 400 11.59 13.50 15.37
N MET A 401 10.34 13.82 15.71
CA MET A 401 9.72 13.25 16.90
C MET A 401 9.40 11.76 16.66
N THR A 402 10.11 10.87 17.35
CA THR A 402 9.88 9.43 17.27
C THR A 402 8.59 9.02 18.02
N ASP A 403 8.03 7.86 17.72
CA ASP A 403 6.85 7.35 18.44
C ASP A 403 7.11 7.18 19.93
N ASN A 404 8.32 6.72 20.29
CA ASN A 404 8.72 6.61 21.68
C ASN A 404 8.69 7.99 22.37
N ALA A 405 9.13 9.06 21.69
CA ALA A 405 9.12 10.42 22.22
C ALA A 405 7.69 10.97 22.34
N ARG A 406 6.83 10.68 21.35
CA ARG A 406 5.39 11.00 21.40
C ARG A 406 4.73 10.42 22.66
N ASN A 407 5.06 9.19 23.02
CA ASN A 407 4.48 8.52 24.20
C ASN A 407 4.92 9.11 25.55
N LEU A 408 5.93 9.98 25.57
CA LEU A 408 6.31 10.73 26.78
C LEU A 408 5.38 11.92 27.02
N ALA A 409 4.57 12.32 26.04
CA ALA A 409 3.70 13.48 26.15
C ALA A 409 2.64 13.27 27.23
N THR A 410 2.45 14.29 28.06
CA THR A 410 1.35 14.37 29.04
C THR A 410 -0.01 14.48 28.36
N SER A 411 -1.11 14.54 29.11
CA SER A 411 -2.45 14.80 28.58
C SER A 411 -2.69 16.24 28.11
N LEU A 412 -1.79 17.18 28.47
CA LEU A 412 -1.85 18.58 28.04
C LEU A 412 -1.63 18.72 26.53
N ARG A 413 -2.42 19.59 25.90
CA ARG A 413 -2.38 19.96 24.49
C ARG A 413 -2.53 21.46 24.32
N MET A 414 -2.03 21.99 23.21
CA MET A 414 -2.05 23.42 22.90
C MET A 414 -2.81 23.69 21.60
N ASN A 415 -3.82 24.56 21.65
CA ASN A 415 -4.49 25.09 20.47
C ASN A 415 -3.64 26.21 19.85
N ALA A 416 -3.01 25.91 18.72
CA ALA A 416 -2.06 26.81 18.06
C ALA A 416 -2.03 26.60 16.54
N LEU A 417 -1.25 27.42 15.85
CA LEU A 417 -0.82 27.14 14.48
C LEU A 417 0.40 26.22 14.51
N PHE A 418 0.26 24.99 14.02
CA PHE A 418 1.34 24.03 13.87
C PHE A 418 1.89 24.07 12.45
N ILE A 419 3.20 24.20 12.32
CA ILE A 419 3.93 24.15 11.06
C ILE A 419 4.93 23.00 11.15
N VAL A 420 4.69 21.93 10.41
CA VAL A 420 5.62 20.79 10.30
C VAL A 420 6.57 21.05 9.15
N GLN A 421 7.87 21.20 9.43
CA GLN A 421 8.91 21.43 8.42
C GLN A 421 9.42 20.08 7.91
N LEU A 422 9.32 19.87 6.60
CA LEU A 422 9.88 18.71 5.91
C LEU A 422 11.05 19.13 5.02
N ASP A 423 12.07 18.28 4.98
CA ASP A 423 13.28 18.47 4.18
C ASP A 423 13.44 17.27 3.21
N PRO A 424 12.56 17.13 2.19
CA PRO A 424 12.60 15.98 1.29
C PRO A 424 13.83 16.04 0.36
N ASP A 425 14.40 14.87 0.02
CA ASP A 425 15.56 14.74 -0.89
C ASP A 425 15.38 15.45 -2.24
N LYS A 426 14.13 15.60 -2.69
CA LYS A 426 13.75 16.34 -3.89
C LYS A 426 12.54 17.21 -3.60
N LYS A 427 12.57 18.46 -4.05
CA LYS A 427 11.42 19.37 -4.00
C LYS A 427 10.32 18.80 -4.90
N PRO A 428 9.09 18.61 -4.39
CA PRO A 428 7.99 18.12 -5.21
C PRO A 428 7.60 19.18 -6.25
N GLU A 429 7.43 18.76 -7.52
CA GLU A 429 7.07 19.64 -8.65
C GLU A 429 5.59 19.53 -9.03
N THR A 430 4.93 18.42 -8.65
CA THR A 430 3.52 18.15 -8.98
C THR A 430 2.65 17.98 -7.73
N SER A 431 1.34 18.22 -7.87
CA SER A 431 0.36 18.00 -6.79
C SER A 431 0.39 16.55 -6.24
N ASP A 432 0.56 15.57 -7.11
CA ASP A 432 0.64 14.15 -6.71
C ASP A 432 1.91 13.86 -5.89
N GLU A 433 3.04 14.48 -6.24
CA GLU A 433 4.28 14.38 -5.47
C GLU A 433 4.16 15.08 -4.12
N VAL A 434 3.54 16.26 -4.08
CA VAL A 434 3.22 16.97 -2.82
C VAL A 434 2.37 16.07 -1.93
N GLN A 435 1.29 15.49 -2.45
CA GLN A 435 0.44 14.59 -1.68
C GLN A 435 1.18 13.34 -1.19
N SER A 436 2.11 12.78 -1.97
CA SER A 436 2.95 11.65 -1.58
C SER A 436 3.89 12.00 -0.41
N VAL A 437 4.56 13.16 -0.50
CA VAL A 437 5.43 13.68 0.57
C VAL A 437 4.62 13.98 1.83
N LEU A 438 3.49 14.68 1.70
CA LEU A 438 2.60 14.96 2.83
C LEU A 438 2.03 13.69 3.46
N SER A 439 1.78 12.65 2.67
CA SER A 439 1.28 11.39 3.19
C SER A 439 2.35 10.55 3.90
N SER A 440 3.63 10.79 3.65
CA SER A 440 4.76 10.14 4.32
C SER A 440 5.34 10.95 5.48
N ALA A 441 4.89 12.19 5.66
CA ALA A 441 5.28 13.08 6.74
C ALA A 441 5.01 12.49 8.12
N ASN A 442 6.03 12.48 9.00
CA ASN A 442 5.87 12.12 10.40
C ASN A 442 5.24 13.27 11.19
N ILE A 443 3.99 13.10 11.61
CA ILE A 443 3.22 14.10 12.36
C ILE A 443 3.17 13.84 13.87
N ASN A 444 4.10 13.04 14.42
CA ASN A 444 4.12 12.68 15.83
C ASN A 444 4.11 13.90 16.77
N ALA A 445 4.85 14.96 16.42
CA ALA A 445 4.85 16.22 17.16
C ALA A 445 3.46 16.87 17.22
N VAL A 446 2.71 16.83 16.12
CA VAL A 446 1.33 17.32 16.07
C VAL A 446 0.45 16.47 16.99
N THR A 447 0.55 15.14 16.92
CA THR A 447 -0.28 14.25 17.75
C THR A 447 0.02 14.37 19.25
N ALA A 448 1.29 14.65 19.61
CA ALA A 448 1.72 14.83 21.00
C ALA A 448 1.31 16.18 21.58
N LEU A 449 1.32 17.24 20.78
CA LEU A 449 1.30 18.62 21.29
C LEU A 449 0.05 19.41 20.89
N ALA A 450 -0.56 19.12 19.74
CA ALA A 450 -1.65 19.91 19.18
C ALA A 450 -2.99 19.63 19.86
N GLY A 451 -3.70 20.69 20.21
CA GLY A 451 -5.07 20.63 20.71
C GLY A 451 -6.09 20.51 19.57
N PRO A 452 -7.36 20.18 19.91
CA PRO A 452 -8.42 19.94 18.93
C PRO A 452 -8.67 21.13 17.99
N GLN A 453 -8.47 22.36 18.45
CA GLN A 453 -8.79 23.58 17.70
C GLN A 453 -7.56 24.18 17.00
N SER A 454 -6.57 23.34 16.69
CA SER A 454 -5.32 23.75 16.04
C SER A 454 -5.45 23.76 14.51
N LEU A 455 -4.70 24.65 13.85
CA LEU A 455 -4.48 24.60 12.40
C LEU A 455 -3.14 23.91 12.14
N ILE A 456 -3.09 22.94 11.23
CA ILE A 456 -1.88 22.18 10.94
C ILE A 456 -1.52 22.36 9.48
N LEU A 457 -0.35 22.95 9.27
CA LEU A 457 0.27 23.19 7.98
C LEU A 457 1.56 22.40 7.88
N VAL A 458 1.92 22.01 6.66
CA VAL A 458 3.24 21.44 6.37
C VAL A 458 4.01 22.42 5.50
N ASN A 459 5.20 22.76 5.94
CA ASN A 459 6.14 23.58 5.18
C ASN A 459 7.10 22.64 4.43
N ILE A 460 7.15 22.79 3.11
CA ILE A 460 8.11 22.09 2.25
C ILE A 460 8.90 23.19 1.51
N ALA A 461 10.19 23.31 1.84
CA ALA A 461 11.04 24.42 1.41
C ALA A 461 10.46 25.80 1.80
N GLU A 462 9.79 26.50 0.88
CA GLU A 462 9.21 27.83 1.10
C GLU A 462 7.67 27.85 1.04
N SER A 463 7.04 26.74 0.69
CA SER A 463 5.59 26.65 0.48
C SER A 463 4.88 26.02 1.68
N PHE A 464 3.70 26.54 2.03
CA PHE A 464 2.84 26.04 3.11
C PHE A 464 1.64 25.31 2.55
N TYR A 465 1.51 24.03 2.87
CA TYR A 465 0.41 23.18 2.43
C TYR A 465 -0.54 22.84 3.57
N PHE A 466 -1.83 22.85 3.27
CA PHE A 466 -2.89 22.46 4.21
C PHE A 466 -2.81 20.96 4.52
N TYR A 467 -2.73 20.61 5.80
CA TYR A 467 -2.75 19.22 6.24
C TYR A 467 -4.10 18.85 6.87
N ARG A 468 -4.49 19.56 7.94
CA ARG A 468 -5.81 19.44 8.59
C ARG A 468 -6.02 20.56 9.61
N GLY A 469 -7.22 20.63 10.18
CA GLY A 469 -7.51 21.48 11.35
C GLY A 469 -8.38 22.68 11.02
N LEU A 470 -8.35 23.66 11.91
CA LEU A 470 -9.33 24.75 11.93
C LEU A 470 -8.66 26.11 11.89
N ALA A 471 -9.21 26.99 11.07
CA ALA A 471 -8.85 28.39 11.03
C ALA A 471 -10.08 29.28 11.24
N ASN A 472 -9.85 30.56 11.42
CA ASN A 472 -10.90 31.56 11.45
C ASN A 472 -11.53 31.67 10.04
N PRO A 473 -12.82 31.30 9.87
CA PRO A 473 -13.46 31.23 8.54
C PRO A 473 -13.55 32.59 7.84
N LYS A 474 -13.35 33.70 8.56
CA LYS A 474 -13.26 35.04 7.95
C LYS A 474 -12.00 35.24 7.11
N TYR A 475 -10.94 34.50 7.39
CA TYR A 475 -9.63 34.63 6.75
C TYR A 475 -9.23 33.36 5.99
N LEU A 476 -9.61 32.19 6.50
CA LEU A 476 -9.37 30.90 5.86
C LEU A 476 -10.51 29.94 6.19
N ASP A 477 -11.30 29.59 5.18
CA ASP A 477 -12.32 28.53 5.29
C ASP A 477 -11.67 27.17 5.08
N THR A 478 -11.50 26.39 6.15
CA THR A 478 -10.88 25.07 6.08
C THR A 478 -11.84 23.95 5.68
N SER A 479 -13.15 24.20 5.64
CA SER A 479 -14.15 23.15 5.34
C SER A 479 -14.16 22.73 3.87
N MET A 480 -13.67 23.60 2.98
CA MET A 480 -13.60 23.36 1.54
C MET A 480 -12.18 23.07 1.05
N LEU A 481 -11.18 23.04 1.95
CA LEU A 481 -9.79 22.84 1.57
C LEU A 481 -9.47 21.36 1.45
N GLU A 482 -8.98 20.98 0.28
CA GLU A 482 -8.43 19.65 0.07
C GLU A 482 -7.07 19.51 0.75
N PHE A 483 -6.74 18.27 1.11
CA PHE A 483 -5.42 17.92 1.61
C PHE A 483 -4.32 18.27 0.59
N GLY A 484 -3.28 18.97 1.03
CA GLY A 484 -2.18 19.43 0.18
C GLY A 484 -2.47 20.70 -0.62
N THR A 485 -3.56 21.41 -0.33
CA THR A 485 -3.80 22.74 -0.90
C THR A 485 -2.69 23.72 -0.49
N ASP A 486 -2.12 24.45 -1.44
CA ASP A 486 -1.14 25.50 -1.17
C ASP A 486 -1.83 26.73 -0.53
N LEU A 487 -1.34 27.13 0.64
CA LEU A 487 -1.82 28.26 1.44
C LEU A 487 -0.77 29.36 1.64
N THR A 488 0.36 29.29 0.94
CA THR A 488 1.52 30.19 1.13
C THR A 488 1.12 31.66 1.10
N SER A 489 0.39 32.08 0.05
CA SER A 489 -0.05 33.47 -0.11
C SER A 489 -0.97 33.97 1.01
N ILE A 490 -1.85 33.11 1.53
CA ILE A 490 -2.78 33.45 2.62
C ILE A 490 -2.03 33.57 3.94
N VAL A 491 -1.12 32.62 4.21
CA VAL A 491 -0.32 32.58 5.45
C VAL A 491 0.64 33.76 5.53
N GLU A 492 1.22 34.18 4.41
CA GLU A 492 2.15 35.32 4.36
C GLU A 492 1.43 36.67 4.42
N SER A 493 0.23 36.78 3.83
CA SER A 493 -0.55 38.03 3.81
C SER A 493 -1.36 38.26 5.08
N THR A 494 -1.68 37.21 5.84
CA THR A 494 -2.56 37.27 7.01
C THR A 494 -1.77 37.14 8.30
N SER A 495 -2.10 37.96 9.31
CA SER A 495 -1.47 37.81 10.63
C SER A 495 -1.86 36.47 11.28
N VAL A 496 -0.90 35.79 11.92
CA VAL A 496 -1.13 34.53 12.65
C VAL A 496 -2.31 34.64 13.62
N THR A 497 -2.41 35.75 14.36
CA THR A 497 -3.49 35.99 15.32
C THR A 497 -4.86 36.02 14.64
N SER A 498 -4.95 36.48 13.39
CA SER A 498 -6.18 36.50 12.60
C SER A 498 -6.57 35.11 12.08
N LEU A 499 -5.60 34.25 11.77
CA LEU A 499 -5.83 32.88 11.30
C LEU A 499 -6.39 31.96 12.39
N MET A 500 -6.05 32.18 13.66
CA MET A 500 -6.55 31.36 14.76
C MET A 500 -7.99 31.70 15.15
N LEU A 501 -8.74 30.71 15.63
CA LEU A 501 -10.10 30.91 16.13
C LEU A 501 -10.12 31.85 17.35
N PRO A 502 -10.93 32.92 17.34
CA PRO A 502 -11.03 33.83 18.47
C PRO A 502 -11.72 33.17 19.68
N LYS A 503 -11.30 33.54 20.90
CA LYS A 503 -11.89 33.08 22.19
C LYS A 503 -11.74 31.57 22.50
N THR A 504 -10.84 30.87 21.83
CA THR A 504 -10.47 29.48 22.16
C THR A 504 -9.49 29.45 23.33
N THR A 505 -9.64 28.46 24.22
CA THR A 505 -8.66 28.21 25.29
C THR A 505 -7.35 27.74 24.67
N ARG A 506 -6.21 28.27 25.13
CA ARG A 506 -4.90 27.94 24.55
C ARG A 506 -4.40 26.57 25.00
N LEU A 507 -4.54 26.26 26.28
CA LEU A 507 -4.23 24.94 26.83
C LEU A 507 -5.50 24.15 27.08
N ILE A 508 -5.43 22.85 26.80
CA ILE A 508 -6.48 21.88 27.03
C ILE A 508 -5.86 20.64 27.66
N ASN A 509 -6.52 20.04 28.65
CA ASN A 509 -6.20 18.71 29.14
C ASN A 509 -7.17 17.70 28.51
N LEU A 510 -6.66 16.68 27.81
CA LEU A 510 -7.50 15.67 27.15
C LEU A 510 -8.33 14.83 28.13
N GLU A 511 -7.95 14.76 29.41
CA GLU A 511 -8.71 14.03 30.44
C GLU A 511 -9.97 14.78 30.89
N ASP A 512 -10.08 16.08 30.60
CA ASP A 512 -11.23 16.90 30.95
C ASP A 512 -12.39 16.73 29.95
N ASP A 513 -13.60 17.13 30.37
CA ASP A 513 -14.80 17.13 29.52
C ASP A 513 -14.76 18.28 28.48
N ASN A 514 -14.07 18.01 27.38
CA ASN A 514 -13.74 18.99 26.36
C ASN A 514 -14.88 19.26 25.36
N THR A 515 -14.83 20.43 24.74
CA THR A 515 -15.83 20.90 23.78
C THR A 515 -15.28 21.05 22.36
N VAL A 516 -16.16 20.88 21.39
CA VAL A 516 -15.97 21.12 19.96
C VAL A 516 -16.55 22.49 19.60
N VAL A 517 -15.83 23.24 18.78
CA VAL A 517 -16.27 24.53 18.23
C VAL A 517 -16.86 24.31 16.84
N LEU A 518 -18.06 24.82 16.61
CA LEU A 518 -18.73 24.88 15.32
C LEU A 518 -18.56 26.30 14.77
N PRO A 519 -17.56 26.55 13.90
CA PRO A 519 -17.09 27.90 13.60
C PRO A 519 -18.07 28.73 12.75
N PHE A 520 -18.93 28.10 11.94
CA PHE A 520 -19.88 28.79 11.07
C PHE A 520 -21.16 29.16 11.81
N SER A 521 -21.65 28.28 12.69
CA SER A 521 -22.76 28.58 13.61
C SER A 521 -22.32 29.34 14.87
N SER A 522 -21.01 29.46 15.11
CA SER A 522 -20.42 30.05 16.32
C SER A 522 -20.91 29.38 17.61
N GLN A 523 -21.14 28.06 17.58
CA GLN A 523 -21.56 27.27 18.73
C GLN A 523 -20.39 26.50 19.34
N VAL A 524 -20.49 26.21 20.64
CA VAL A 524 -19.55 25.36 21.37
C VAL A 524 -20.36 24.23 21.99
N VAL A 525 -20.01 22.99 21.64
CA VAL A 525 -20.84 21.81 21.91
C VAL A 525 -19.98 20.69 22.47
N ARG A 526 -20.51 19.90 23.40
CA ARG A 526 -19.82 18.68 23.85
C ARG A 526 -20.04 17.56 22.84
N PRO A 527 -19.04 16.69 22.59
CA PRO A 527 -19.19 15.58 21.64
C PRO A 527 -20.47 14.74 21.83
N ARG A 528 -20.87 14.49 23.08
CA ARG A 528 -22.05 13.69 23.43
C ARG A 528 -23.38 14.40 23.14
N ASP A 529 -23.39 15.73 23.13
CA ASP A 529 -24.62 16.52 22.94
C ASP A 529 -24.97 16.69 21.45
N LEU A 530 -24.04 16.37 20.54
CA LEU A 530 -24.26 16.44 19.08
C LEU A 530 -25.46 15.60 18.64
N GLN A 531 -25.67 14.44 19.25
CA GLN A 531 -26.82 13.58 18.95
C GLN A 531 -28.14 14.28 19.24
N GLN A 532 -28.26 14.93 20.40
CA GLN A 532 -29.45 15.65 20.80
C GLN A 532 -29.72 16.86 19.89
N ILE A 533 -28.66 17.56 19.46
CA ILE A 533 -28.77 18.66 18.51
C ILE A 533 -29.33 18.16 17.17
N PHE A 534 -28.77 17.08 16.62
CA PHE A 534 -29.23 16.52 15.36
C PHE A 534 -30.67 16.03 15.47
N GLU A 535 -31.07 15.49 16.62
CA GLU A 535 -32.43 15.04 16.88
C GLU A 535 -33.45 16.19 16.81
N GLN A 536 -33.07 17.39 17.26
CA GLN A 536 -33.95 18.56 17.27
C GLN A 536 -34.01 19.26 15.90
N LEU A 537 -32.93 19.21 15.11
CA LEU A 537 -32.85 19.91 13.82
C LEU A 537 -33.60 19.20 12.70
N THR A 538 -34.12 19.97 11.74
CA THR A 538 -34.70 19.46 10.49
C THR A 538 -33.61 19.06 9.50
N ILE A 539 -33.95 18.26 8.49
CA ILE A 539 -33.02 17.83 7.43
C ILE A 539 -32.37 19.02 6.72
N ALA A 540 -33.14 20.09 6.47
CA ALA A 540 -32.64 21.30 5.82
C ALA A 540 -31.65 22.07 6.71
N GLU A 541 -31.90 22.14 8.02
CA GLU A 541 -31.01 22.79 8.97
C GLU A 541 -29.70 22.00 9.13
N ILE A 542 -29.77 20.66 9.18
CA ILE A 542 -28.59 19.79 9.23
C ILE A 542 -27.74 19.94 7.97
N LYS A 543 -28.36 20.02 6.79
CA LYS A 543 -27.65 20.31 5.53
C LYS A 543 -26.88 21.63 5.60
N ASN A 544 -27.49 22.66 6.19
CA ASN A 544 -26.84 23.97 6.35
C ASN A 544 -25.71 23.95 7.39
N MET A 545 -25.61 22.92 8.22
CA MET A 545 -24.51 22.70 9.17
C MET A 545 -23.36 21.86 8.58
N HIS A 546 -23.38 21.52 7.28
CA HIS A 546 -22.33 20.68 6.68
C HIS A 546 -20.90 21.17 6.99
N ASN A 547 -20.63 22.46 6.81
CA ASN A 547 -19.30 23.02 7.06
C ASN A 547 -18.91 22.97 8.55
N ASP A 548 -19.89 23.09 9.46
CA ASP A 548 -19.67 22.93 10.90
C ASP A 548 -19.35 21.48 11.28
N ILE A 549 -19.95 20.51 10.57
CA ILE A 549 -19.72 19.08 10.78
C ILE A 549 -18.33 18.68 10.27
N GLU A 550 -17.94 19.14 9.08
CA GLU A 550 -16.56 18.98 8.57
C GLU A 550 -15.53 19.59 9.54
N ALA A 551 -15.82 20.77 10.09
CA ALA A 551 -14.99 21.40 11.10
C ALA A 551 -14.94 20.63 12.43
N ALA A 552 -16.00 19.92 12.80
CA ALA A 552 -16.08 19.13 14.02
C ALA A 552 -15.24 17.84 13.94
N VAL A 553 -15.11 17.23 12.76
CA VAL A 553 -14.46 15.93 12.56
C VAL A 553 -13.00 15.90 13.09
N PRO A 554 -12.10 16.84 12.72
CA PRO A 554 -10.74 16.87 13.27
C PRO A 554 -10.68 17.07 14.79
N GLN A 555 -11.64 17.80 15.36
CA GLN A 555 -11.71 18.03 16.81
C GLN A 555 -12.13 16.75 17.54
N LEU A 556 -13.14 16.04 17.03
CA LEU A 556 -13.60 14.76 17.59
C LEU A 556 -12.49 13.71 17.52
N GLN A 557 -11.72 13.68 16.43
CA GLN A 557 -10.54 12.82 16.27
C GLN A 557 -9.42 13.13 17.26
N ALA A 558 -9.30 14.37 17.75
CA ALA A 558 -8.32 14.72 18.76
C ALA A 558 -8.81 14.42 20.19
N LEU A 559 -10.12 14.45 20.43
CA LEU A 559 -10.72 14.35 21.77
C LEU A 559 -11.15 12.93 22.17
N LEU A 560 -11.69 12.15 21.24
CA LEU A 560 -12.26 10.83 21.54
C LEU A 560 -11.26 9.72 21.23
N ASN A 561 -11.35 8.58 21.90
CA ASN A 561 -10.65 7.36 21.44
C ASN A 561 -11.42 6.70 20.27
N HIS A 562 -10.80 5.73 19.61
CA HIS A 562 -11.39 5.06 18.44
C HIS A 562 -12.78 4.44 18.71
N LYS A 563 -12.96 3.81 19.87
CA LYS A 563 -14.22 3.15 20.25
C LYS A 563 -15.34 4.17 20.43
N ASP A 564 -15.07 5.24 21.16
CA ASP A 564 -16.04 6.30 21.42
C ASP A 564 -16.37 7.07 20.14
N LEU A 565 -15.38 7.29 19.27
CA LEU A 565 -15.57 7.92 17.96
C LEU A 565 -16.43 7.07 17.03
N GLN A 566 -16.19 5.74 16.99
CA GLN A 566 -16.99 4.80 16.21
C GLN A 566 -18.44 4.75 16.70
N GLN A 567 -18.64 4.69 18.02
CA GLN A 567 -19.96 4.67 18.62
C GLN A 567 -20.72 5.97 18.30
N LEU A 568 -20.10 7.14 18.51
CA LEU A 568 -20.71 8.44 18.19
C LEU A 568 -21.04 8.57 16.69
N SER A 569 -20.12 8.17 15.81
CA SER A 569 -20.36 8.17 14.36
C SER A 569 -21.58 7.34 14.00
N LYS A 570 -21.68 6.14 14.56
CA LYS A 570 -22.80 5.23 14.31
C LYS A 570 -24.12 5.84 14.81
N ASP A 571 -24.14 6.32 16.04
CA ASP A 571 -25.34 6.91 16.64
C ASP A 571 -25.86 8.12 15.84
N LEU A 572 -24.96 8.97 15.32
CA LEU A 572 -25.32 10.10 14.47
C LEU A 572 -25.85 9.66 13.11
N VAL A 573 -25.22 8.69 12.45
CA VAL A 573 -25.67 8.17 11.14
C VAL A 573 -27.02 7.47 11.27
N ASP A 574 -27.21 6.63 12.30
CA ASP A 574 -28.47 5.94 12.59
C ASP A 574 -29.61 6.94 12.81
N LEU A 575 -29.34 8.03 13.55
CA LEU A 575 -30.30 9.11 13.77
C LEU A 575 -30.69 9.86 12.48
N LEU A 576 -29.71 10.14 11.60
CA LEU A 576 -29.97 10.77 10.30
C LEU A 576 -30.79 9.86 9.39
N SER A 577 -30.47 8.56 9.32
CA SER A 577 -31.25 7.57 8.59
C SER A 577 -32.68 7.47 9.12
N ALA A 578 -32.87 7.44 10.45
CA ALA A 578 -34.19 7.42 11.07
C ALA A 578 -35.04 8.67 10.71
N LYS A 579 -34.41 9.84 10.53
CA LYS A 579 -35.10 11.05 10.07
C LYS A 579 -35.54 10.96 8.61
N VAL A 580 -34.71 10.39 7.73
CA VAL A 580 -35.09 10.10 6.33
C VAL A 580 -36.27 9.14 6.29
N ASP A 581 -36.24 8.08 7.10
CA ASP A 581 -37.34 7.12 7.19
C ASP A 581 -38.61 7.75 7.75
N LYS A 582 -38.53 8.68 8.73
CA LYS A 582 -39.70 9.39 9.25
C LYS A 582 -40.42 10.23 8.17
N VAL A 583 -39.67 10.83 7.24
CA VAL A 583 -40.22 11.63 6.13
C VAL A 583 -40.78 10.74 5.02
N THR A 584 -40.11 9.63 4.70
CA THR A 584 -40.47 8.76 3.57
C THR A 584 -41.52 7.71 3.93
N SER A 585 -41.60 7.26 5.20
CA SER A 585 -42.53 6.23 5.66
C SER A 585 -44.02 6.50 5.39
N PRO A 586 -44.56 7.73 5.54
CA PRO A 586 -45.96 8.01 5.21
C PRO A 586 -46.26 7.85 3.71
N LEU A 587 -45.35 8.31 2.84
CA LEU A 587 -45.47 8.16 1.39
C LEU A 587 -45.37 6.69 0.98
N ARG A 588 -44.42 5.94 1.56
CA ARG A 588 -44.30 4.47 1.38
C ARG A 588 -45.58 3.76 1.81
N ARG A 589 -46.12 4.07 2.98
CA ARG A 589 -47.36 3.45 3.50
C ARG A 589 -48.56 3.73 2.60
N THR A 590 -48.68 4.97 2.10
CA THR A 590 -49.77 5.37 1.20
C THR A 590 -49.64 4.66 -0.16
N TYR A 591 -48.43 4.55 -0.68
CA TYR A 591 -48.13 3.79 -1.90
C TYR A 591 -48.44 2.30 -1.74
N ILE A 592 -47.99 1.67 -0.65
CA ILE A 592 -48.23 0.25 -0.34
C ILE A 592 -49.73 -0.02 -0.19
N GLN A 593 -50.47 0.84 0.50
CA GLN A 593 -51.93 0.70 0.63
C GLN A 593 -52.65 0.79 -0.72
N PHE A 594 -52.24 1.72 -1.58
CA PHE A 594 -52.79 1.84 -2.93
C PHE A 594 -52.48 0.59 -3.78
N VAL A 595 -51.23 0.13 -3.78
CA VAL A 595 -50.79 -1.05 -4.55
C VAL A 595 -51.44 -2.35 -4.02
N SER A 596 -51.60 -2.49 -2.71
CA SER A 596 -52.11 -3.73 -2.10
C SER A 596 -53.63 -3.84 -2.11
N GLY A 597 -54.36 -2.72 -2.25
CA GLY A 597 -55.83 -2.70 -2.11
C GLY A 597 -56.60 -2.11 -3.29
N GLU A 598 -56.02 -1.19 -4.05
CA GLU A 598 -56.75 -0.37 -5.06
C GLU A 598 -56.17 -0.49 -6.48
N PHE A 599 -55.01 -1.12 -6.65
CA PHE A 599 -54.31 -1.19 -7.92
C PHE A 599 -54.92 -2.26 -8.85
N ASP A 600 -55.24 -1.84 -10.08
CA ASP A 600 -55.74 -2.71 -11.15
C ASP A 600 -54.90 -2.47 -12.41
N ILE A 601 -54.18 -3.52 -12.84
CA ILE A 601 -53.29 -3.50 -14.00
C ILE A 601 -54.03 -3.27 -15.32
N HIS A 602 -55.33 -3.54 -15.38
CA HIS A 602 -56.15 -3.33 -16.57
C HIS A 602 -56.75 -1.92 -16.65
N ASN A 603 -56.59 -1.09 -15.60
CA ASN A 603 -57.09 0.28 -15.55
C ASN A 603 -55.96 1.31 -15.77
N LYS A 604 -56.00 2.02 -16.90
CA LYS A 604 -55.00 3.05 -17.27
C LYS A 604 -54.87 4.19 -16.26
N GLU A 605 -55.94 4.58 -15.56
CA GLU A 605 -55.85 5.62 -14.51
C GLU A 605 -55.18 5.09 -13.24
N SER A 606 -55.40 3.81 -12.89
CA SER A 606 -54.76 3.17 -11.75
C SER A 606 -53.25 3.02 -11.97
N VAL A 607 -52.84 2.66 -13.20
CA VAL A 607 -51.43 2.64 -13.62
C VAL A 607 -50.80 4.03 -13.57
N ARG A 608 -51.49 5.07 -14.03
CA ARG A 608 -50.99 6.44 -13.98
C ARG A 608 -50.83 6.94 -12.54
N LYS A 609 -51.84 6.71 -11.69
CA LYS A 609 -51.80 7.07 -10.26
C LYS A 609 -50.67 6.32 -9.52
N LYS A 610 -50.43 5.05 -9.84
CA LYS A 610 -49.26 4.29 -9.34
C LYS A 610 -47.95 4.99 -9.71
N ASN A 611 -47.77 5.34 -10.98
CA ASN A 611 -46.55 5.96 -11.48
C ASN A 611 -46.32 7.37 -10.88
N ASP A 612 -47.38 8.16 -10.69
CA ASP A 612 -47.29 9.48 -10.08
C ASP A 612 -46.90 9.39 -8.59
N MET A 613 -47.52 8.49 -7.82
CA MET A 613 -47.16 8.25 -6.41
C MET A 613 -45.73 7.72 -6.25
N LEU A 614 -45.29 6.87 -7.18
CA LEU A 614 -43.92 6.38 -7.24
C LEU A 614 -42.93 7.49 -7.61
N GLY A 615 -43.27 8.34 -8.58
CA GLY A 615 -42.48 9.50 -8.96
C GLY A 615 -42.28 10.48 -7.80
N GLU A 616 -43.33 10.73 -7.02
CA GLU A 616 -43.27 11.57 -5.82
C GLU A 616 -42.43 10.94 -4.70
N LEU A 617 -42.57 9.62 -4.48
CA LEU A 617 -41.74 8.88 -3.52
C LEU A 617 -40.26 8.91 -3.91
N ARG A 618 -39.93 8.66 -5.19
CA ARG A 618 -38.56 8.71 -5.73
C ARG A 618 -37.98 10.11 -5.61
N LYS A 619 -38.73 11.14 -5.98
CA LYS A 619 -38.32 12.54 -5.87
C LYS A 619 -38.00 12.92 -4.42
N THR A 620 -38.90 12.61 -3.49
CA THR A 620 -38.74 12.95 -2.07
C THR A 620 -37.58 12.17 -1.42
N THR A 621 -37.41 10.90 -1.76
CA THR A 621 -36.29 10.07 -1.26
C THR A 621 -34.96 10.59 -1.78
N LYS A 622 -34.86 10.90 -3.08
CA LYS A 622 -33.66 11.47 -3.69
C LYS A 622 -33.32 12.84 -3.12
N GLU A 623 -34.30 13.74 -2.97
CA GLU A 623 -34.11 15.08 -2.40
C GLU A 623 -33.63 15.03 -0.94
N THR A 624 -34.19 14.12 -0.12
CA THR A 624 -33.79 13.96 1.28
C THR A 624 -32.44 13.25 1.44
N GLN A 625 -32.14 12.26 0.61
CA GLN A 625 -30.87 11.55 0.65
C GLN A 625 -29.72 12.43 0.13
N SER A 626 -29.88 13.12 -1.00
CA SER A 626 -28.89 14.08 -1.49
C SER A 626 -28.67 15.26 -0.55
N ALA A 627 -29.64 15.61 0.29
CA ALA A 627 -29.47 16.65 1.30
C ALA A 627 -28.56 16.23 2.48
N LEU A 628 -28.45 14.94 2.77
CA LEU A 628 -27.70 14.39 3.91
C LEU A 628 -26.44 13.61 3.50
N GLU A 629 -26.29 13.27 2.22
CA GLU A 629 -25.19 12.45 1.70
C GLU A 629 -23.81 12.99 2.09
N LEU A 630 -23.58 14.31 1.92
CA LEU A 630 -22.32 14.95 2.29
C LEU A 630 -22.05 14.82 3.79
N VAL A 631 -23.06 15.06 4.64
CA VAL A 631 -22.95 14.98 6.10
C VAL A 631 -22.68 13.55 6.58
N ILE A 632 -23.38 12.56 6.03
CA ILE A 632 -23.20 11.15 6.36
C ILE A 632 -21.80 10.69 5.93
N SER A 633 -21.33 11.13 4.76
CA SER A 633 -19.99 10.83 4.27
C SER A 633 -18.91 11.38 5.20
N SER A 634 -19.02 12.65 5.62
CA SER A 634 -18.06 13.28 6.56
C SER A 634 -17.99 12.52 7.88
N LEU A 635 -19.14 12.15 8.46
CA LEU A 635 -19.21 11.41 9.72
C LEU A 635 -18.68 9.98 9.57
N ALA A 636 -19.02 9.28 8.49
CA ALA A 636 -18.53 7.92 8.22
C ALA A 636 -17.01 7.88 7.98
N ASN A 637 -16.43 8.93 7.39
CA ASN A 637 -15.00 9.04 7.12
C ASN A 637 -14.18 9.52 8.33
N MET A 638 -14.84 9.90 9.44
CA MET A 638 -14.22 10.38 10.67
C MET A 638 -13.25 9.38 11.32
N ILE A 639 -13.38 8.08 11.05
CA ILE A 639 -12.55 7.03 11.66
C ILE A 639 -11.14 6.91 11.02
N SER A 640 -10.92 7.46 9.82
CA SER A 640 -9.75 7.12 8.98
C SER A 640 -8.38 7.71 9.41
N SER A 641 -8.31 8.60 10.40
CA SER A 641 -7.13 9.47 10.63
C SER A 641 -6.49 9.40 12.01
N GLN A 642 -6.90 8.45 12.87
CA GLN A 642 -6.57 8.51 14.29
C GLN A 642 -5.31 7.71 14.71
N THR A 643 -4.84 6.74 13.92
CA THR A 643 -3.92 5.69 14.43
C THR A 643 -2.60 5.50 13.68
N THR A 644 -2.23 6.30 12.68
CA THR A 644 -0.95 6.12 11.96
C THR A 644 -0.09 7.38 11.93
N SER A 645 1.19 7.25 12.29
CA SER A 645 2.22 8.31 12.25
C SER A 645 2.54 8.78 10.81
N LYS A 646 2.23 7.94 9.82
CA LYS A 646 2.29 8.20 8.36
C LYS A 646 0.95 7.81 7.72
N ARG A 647 0.41 8.63 6.80
CA ARG A 647 -0.91 8.43 6.14
C ARG A 647 -0.88 7.39 5.00
N THR A 648 0.31 7.02 4.52
CA THR A 648 0.48 6.51 3.15
C THR A 648 0.03 5.06 2.88
N HIS A 649 -0.17 4.19 3.87
CA HIS A 649 -0.46 2.78 3.55
C HIS A 649 -1.63 2.09 4.24
N ASP A 650 -2.36 2.78 5.13
CA ASP A 650 -3.56 2.22 5.75
C ASP A 650 -4.85 2.92 5.31
N LEU A 651 -4.83 4.09 4.66
CA LEU A 651 -6.08 4.76 4.29
C LEU A 651 -6.88 3.97 3.25
N LYS A 652 -6.28 3.43 2.19
CA LYS A 652 -7.04 2.65 1.19
C LYS A 652 -7.53 1.31 1.73
N ARG A 653 -6.81 0.71 2.68
CA ARG A 653 -7.17 -0.58 3.30
C ARG A 653 -8.18 -0.39 4.43
N LEU A 654 -8.01 0.60 5.30
CA LEU A 654 -8.95 1.01 6.34
C LEU A 654 -10.19 1.64 5.74
N VAL A 655 -10.11 2.53 4.75
CA VAL A 655 -11.30 3.04 4.03
C VAL A 655 -12.03 1.87 3.38
N ARG A 656 -11.33 0.90 2.79
CA ARG A 656 -11.97 -0.31 2.27
C ARG A 656 -12.58 -1.17 3.39
N GLN A 657 -11.90 -1.35 4.51
CA GLN A 657 -12.38 -2.14 5.65
C GLN A 657 -13.59 -1.48 6.32
N THR A 658 -13.55 -0.17 6.52
CA THR A 658 -14.63 0.68 6.99
C THR A 658 -15.79 0.71 6.00
N GLN A 659 -15.54 0.84 4.69
CA GLN A 659 -16.58 0.77 3.66
C GLN A 659 -17.21 -0.62 3.61
N ILE A 660 -16.42 -1.70 3.76
CA ILE A 660 -16.94 -3.06 3.89
C ILE A 660 -17.79 -3.19 5.16
N GLN A 661 -17.34 -2.69 6.30
CA GLN A 661 -18.06 -2.74 7.56
C GLN A 661 -19.36 -1.93 7.51
N ASN A 662 -19.32 -0.71 6.97
CA ASN A 662 -20.48 0.16 6.76
C ASN A 662 -21.49 -0.50 5.83
N ASN A 663 -21.04 -1.11 4.72
CA ASN A 663 -21.90 -1.86 3.82
C ASN A 663 -22.55 -3.07 4.52
N VAL A 664 -21.80 -3.78 5.38
CA VAL A 664 -22.32 -4.91 6.18
C VAL A 664 -23.35 -4.44 7.19
N GLU A 665 -23.12 -3.33 7.89
CA GLU A 665 -24.07 -2.77 8.86
C GLU A 665 -25.32 -2.24 8.19
N ALA A 666 -25.19 -1.47 7.10
CA ALA A 666 -26.31 -0.96 6.32
C ALA A 666 -27.17 -2.10 5.73
N THR A 667 -26.54 -3.21 5.33
CA THR A 667 -27.28 -4.38 4.82
C THR A 667 -27.99 -5.13 5.95
N LYS A 668 -27.43 -5.19 7.16
CA LYS A 668 -28.08 -5.81 8.33
C LYS A 668 -29.34 -5.04 8.78
N SER A 669 -29.35 -3.72 8.61
CA SER A 669 -30.50 -2.85 8.93
C SER A 669 -31.50 -2.70 7.77
N MET A 670 -31.27 -3.37 6.65
CA MET A 670 -32.06 -3.22 5.44
C MET A 670 -33.49 -3.76 5.63
N THR A 671 -34.47 -3.11 4.98
CA THR A 671 -35.88 -3.54 4.96
C THR A 671 -36.27 -4.00 3.55
N PHE A 672 -37.42 -4.68 3.41
CA PHE A 672 -37.92 -5.06 2.08
C PHE A 672 -38.18 -3.84 1.19
N ASP A 673 -38.58 -2.71 1.77
CA ASP A 673 -38.78 -1.46 1.04
C ASP A 673 -37.45 -0.94 0.46
N THR A 674 -36.38 -1.01 1.24
CA THR A 674 -35.03 -0.64 0.78
C THR A 674 -34.54 -1.59 -0.33
N LEU A 675 -34.88 -2.88 -0.26
CA LEU A 675 -34.57 -3.87 -1.30
C LEU A 675 -35.31 -3.58 -2.60
N ILE A 676 -36.61 -3.31 -2.54
CA ILE A 676 -37.42 -2.96 -3.71
C ILE A 676 -36.85 -1.73 -4.40
N GLY A 677 -36.55 -0.67 -3.64
CA GLY A 677 -35.98 0.56 -4.20
C GLY A 677 -34.61 0.34 -4.86
N MET A 678 -33.79 -0.56 -4.32
CA MET A 678 -32.49 -0.90 -4.88
C MET A 678 -32.62 -1.67 -6.21
N LEU A 679 -33.50 -2.69 -6.26
CA LEU A 679 -33.75 -3.46 -7.48
C LEU A 679 -34.34 -2.57 -8.57
N GLU A 680 -35.27 -1.70 -8.21
CA GLU A 680 -35.89 -0.76 -9.14
C GLU A 680 -34.89 0.26 -9.72
N THR A 681 -33.90 0.69 -8.94
CA THR A 681 -32.94 1.72 -9.37
C THR A 681 -31.79 1.16 -10.20
N HIS A 682 -31.32 -0.05 -9.88
CA HIS A 682 -30.06 -0.59 -10.43
C HIS A 682 -30.24 -1.87 -11.25
N ALA A 683 -31.41 -2.50 -11.22
CA ALA A 683 -31.76 -3.72 -11.96
C ALA A 683 -33.19 -3.60 -12.51
N GLU A 684 -33.51 -2.48 -13.17
CA GLU A 684 -34.85 -2.20 -13.68
C GLU A 684 -35.26 -3.20 -14.76
N GLU A 685 -34.39 -3.48 -15.73
CA GLU A 685 -34.77 -4.18 -16.96
C GLU A 685 -34.84 -5.71 -16.77
N MET A 686 -33.72 -6.32 -16.34
CA MET A 686 -33.65 -7.78 -16.15
C MET A 686 -34.03 -8.21 -14.73
N GLY A 687 -33.98 -7.29 -13.75
CA GLY A 687 -34.33 -7.55 -12.36
C GLY A 687 -33.54 -8.69 -11.73
N VAL A 688 -34.20 -9.83 -11.54
CA VAL A 688 -33.62 -11.02 -10.93
C VAL A 688 -33.84 -12.25 -11.79
N MET A 689 -32.78 -13.05 -11.98
CA MET A 689 -32.92 -14.41 -12.49
C MET A 689 -33.34 -15.35 -11.36
N LEU A 690 -34.31 -16.22 -11.64
CA LEU A 690 -34.79 -17.20 -10.68
C LEU A 690 -34.16 -18.57 -10.92
N LEU A 691 -33.67 -19.18 -9.84
CA LEU A 691 -33.09 -20.52 -9.85
C LEU A 691 -33.80 -21.41 -8.82
N ASN A 692 -34.42 -22.50 -9.26
CA ASN A 692 -35.00 -23.49 -8.35
C ASN A 692 -33.90 -24.25 -7.60
N ILE A 693 -34.11 -24.44 -6.31
CA ILE A 693 -33.24 -25.24 -5.45
C ILE A 693 -33.96 -26.53 -5.06
N GLU A 694 -33.39 -27.66 -5.49
CA GLU A 694 -33.87 -29.00 -5.16
C GLU A 694 -33.48 -29.35 -3.72
N THR A 695 -34.48 -29.69 -2.90
CA THR A 695 -34.32 -29.77 -1.44
C THR A 695 -33.33 -30.86 -1.01
N GLU A 696 -33.47 -32.09 -1.50
CA GLU A 696 -32.61 -33.21 -1.09
C GLU A 696 -31.16 -33.05 -1.58
N PRO A 697 -30.89 -32.73 -2.87
CA PRO A 697 -29.52 -32.50 -3.34
C PRO A 697 -28.87 -31.30 -2.64
N TYR A 698 -29.63 -30.26 -2.31
CA TYR A 698 -29.12 -29.11 -1.57
C TYR A 698 -28.67 -29.49 -0.15
N GLN A 699 -29.45 -30.29 0.58
CA GLN A 699 -29.05 -30.79 1.90
C GLN A 699 -27.79 -31.67 1.83
N GLN A 700 -27.66 -32.50 0.80
CA GLN A 700 -26.44 -33.30 0.56
C GLN A 700 -25.23 -32.41 0.26
N LEU A 701 -25.42 -31.33 -0.51
CA LEU A 701 -24.38 -30.34 -0.80
C LEU A 701 -23.87 -29.67 0.49
N LEU A 702 -24.79 -29.28 1.40
CA LEU A 702 -24.43 -28.66 2.68
C LEU A 702 -23.56 -29.58 3.56
N CYS A 703 -23.77 -30.90 3.50
CA CYS A 703 -22.93 -31.88 4.21
C CYS A 703 -21.47 -31.92 3.71
N ASN A 704 -21.22 -31.49 2.47
CA ASN A 704 -19.92 -31.63 1.79
C ASN A 704 -19.14 -30.32 1.62
N LEU A 705 -19.59 -29.22 2.25
CA LEU A 705 -18.98 -27.89 2.08
C LEU A 705 -17.51 -27.76 2.52
N LYS A 706 -16.99 -28.71 3.30
CA LYS A 706 -15.59 -28.73 3.76
C LYS A 706 -14.61 -29.34 2.75
N ASN A 707 -15.11 -29.92 1.66
CA ASN A 707 -14.28 -30.58 0.64
C ASN A 707 -13.80 -29.60 -0.44
N ALA A 708 -12.67 -29.91 -1.08
CA ALA A 708 -11.94 -29.01 -1.99
C ALA A 708 -12.63 -28.71 -3.34
N ALA A 709 -13.74 -29.37 -3.69
CA ALA A 709 -14.52 -29.05 -4.89
C ALA A 709 -16.02 -29.20 -4.61
N ILE A 710 -16.76 -28.09 -4.68
CA ILE A 710 -18.21 -28.04 -4.42
C ILE A 710 -18.94 -27.93 -5.77
N ASP A 711 -19.69 -28.99 -6.13
CA ASP A 711 -20.54 -29.00 -7.32
C ASP A 711 -22.01 -28.81 -6.95
N ALA A 712 -22.56 -27.63 -7.29
CA ALA A 712 -23.96 -27.29 -7.03
C ALA A 712 -24.89 -27.59 -8.23
N ARG A 713 -24.40 -28.10 -9.36
CA ARG A 713 -25.24 -28.40 -10.52
C ARG A 713 -26.40 -29.37 -10.24
N PRO A 714 -26.26 -30.39 -9.37
CA PRO A 714 -27.36 -31.29 -9.03
C PRO A 714 -28.48 -30.66 -8.21
N CYS A 715 -28.23 -29.56 -7.48
CA CYS A 715 -29.24 -28.90 -6.67
C CYS A 715 -29.95 -27.74 -7.36
N CYS A 716 -29.55 -27.39 -8.59
CA CYS A 716 -30.03 -26.21 -9.31
C CYS A 716 -30.84 -26.61 -10.56
N GLU A 717 -32.02 -26.02 -10.72
CA GLU A 717 -32.85 -26.17 -11.92
C GLU A 717 -33.44 -24.82 -12.36
N LEU A 718 -33.53 -24.56 -13.67
CA LEU A 718 -34.26 -23.39 -14.16
C LEU A 718 -35.76 -23.68 -14.19
N ASP A 719 -36.60 -22.70 -13.88
CA ASP A 719 -38.05 -22.85 -14.04
C ASP A 719 -38.42 -22.70 -15.52
N SER A 720 -39.21 -23.64 -16.04
CA SER A 720 -39.60 -23.66 -17.45
C SER A 720 -40.62 -22.58 -17.82
N ARG A 721 -41.20 -21.88 -16.84
CA ARG A 721 -42.24 -20.84 -17.03
C ARG A 721 -41.74 -19.45 -16.68
N ILE A 722 -40.89 -19.30 -15.66
CA ILE A 722 -40.43 -18.00 -15.17
C ILE A 722 -38.91 -18.03 -15.01
N LEU A 723 -38.20 -17.46 -15.99
CA LEU A 723 -36.73 -17.40 -15.97
C LEU A 723 -36.21 -16.19 -15.17
N HIS A 724 -36.88 -15.05 -15.29
CA HIS A 724 -36.53 -13.81 -14.59
C HIS A 724 -37.79 -13.01 -14.24
N LEU A 725 -37.65 -12.07 -13.33
CA LEU A 725 -38.63 -11.04 -12.98
C LEU A 725 -37.94 -9.68 -13.07
N ASP A 726 -38.62 -8.65 -13.56
CA ASP A 726 -38.08 -7.29 -13.53
C ASP A 726 -37.85 -6.81 -12.08
N GLY A 727 -37.08 -5.74 -11.90
CA GLY A 727 -36.60 -5.34 -10.57
C GLY A 727 -37.72 -5.01 -9.59
N PHE A 728 -38.81 -4.41 -10.09
CA PHE A 728 -39.94 -3.99 -9.27
C PHE A 728 -40.83 -5.17 -8.88
N ASP A 729 -41.21 -6.01 -9.85
CA ASP A 729 -42.04 -7.18 -9.60
C ASP A 729 -41.30 -8.20 -8.72
N ALA A 730 -40.00 -8.37 -8.92
CA ALA A 730 -39.15 -9.19 -8.07
C ALA A 730 -39.21 -8.74 -6.61
N GLY A 731 -39.04 -7.45 -6.34
CA GLY A 731 -39.05 -6.92 -4.98
C GLY A 731 -40.37 -7.16 -4.25
N ILE A 732 -41.50 -6.94 -4.93
CA ILE A 732 -42.84 -7.18 -4.37
C ILE A 732 -43.09 -8.67 -4.13
N ILE A 733 -42.81 -9.50 -5.13
CA ILE A 733 -43.05 -10.95 -5.06
C ILE A 733 -42.20 -11.57 -3.96
N VAL A 734 -40.93 -11.17 -3.84
CA VAL A 734 -40.04 -11.62 -2.77
C VAL A 734 -40.61 -11.26 -1.40
N GLN A 735 -41.08 -10.03 -1.18
CA GLN A 735 -41.66 -9.61 0.10
C GLN A 735 -42.95 -10.38 0.45
N GLN A 736 -43.91 -10.43 -0.48
CA GLN A 736 -45.25 -10.98 -0.20
C GLN A 736 -45.23 -12.50 0.01
N SER A 737 -44.30 -13.20 -0.66
CA SER A 737 -44.24 -14.66 -0.66
C SER A 737 -43.59 -15.25 0.60
N GLN A 738 -42.87 -14.47 1.42
CA GLN A 738 -42.15 -14.98 2.60
C GLN A 738 -43.06 -15.63 3.65
N SER A 739 -44.27 -15.10 3.83
CA SER A 739 -45.23 -15.61 4.82
C SER A 739 -45.64 -17.06 4.56
N GLN A 740 -45.58 -17.50 3.31
CA GLN A 740 -45.96 -18.84 2.85
C GLN A 740 -44.75 -19.67 2.41
N HIS A 741 -43.53 -19.23 2.72
CA HIS A 741 -42.33 -19.96 2.34
C HIS A 741 -42.11 -21.18 3.24
N HIS A 742 -42.08 -22.36 2.63
CA HIS A 742 -41.88 -23.65 3.32
C HIS A 742 -40.70 -24.46 2.76
N GLY A 743 -39.87 -23.86 1.89
CA GLY A 743 -38.73 -24.52 1.27
C GLY A 743 -37.44 -24.46 2.12
N PRO A 744 -36.35 -25.11 1.65
CA PRO A 744 -35.08 -25.24 2.38
C PRO A 744 -34.41 -23.89 2.71
N LEU A 745 -34.63 -22.88 1.88
CA LEU A 745 -34.06 -21.54 2.02
C LEU A 745 -34.94 -20.56 2.82
N LYS A 746 -35.98 -21.05 3.49
CA LYS A 746 -36.79 -20.20 4.38
C LYS A 746 -35.89 -19.56 5.43
N SER A 747 -36.04 -18.25 5.66
CA SER A 747 -35.30 -17.53 6.69
C SER A 747 -35.69 -17.98 8.10
N GLN A 748 -34.67 -18.22 8.94
CA GLN A 748 -34.85 -18.44 10.37
C GLN A 748 -35.23 -17.16 11.15
N ASN A 749 -34.95 -15.97 10.61
CA ASN A 749 -35.27 -14.69 11.25
C ASN A 749 -36.76 -14.29 11.12
N GLY A 750 -37.56 -15.09 10.41
CA GLY A 750 -38.97 -14.82 10.17
C GLY A 750 -39.25 -14.08 8.86
N PRO A 751 -40.54 -13.90 8.51
CA PRO A 751 -40.98 -13.45 7.18
C PRO A 751 -40.79 -11.94 6.93
N SER A 752 -40.43 -11.16 7.95
CA SER A 752 -40.17 -9.73 7.84
C SER A 752 -38.70 -9.39 7.55
N HIS A 753 -37.81 -10.39 7.56
CA HIS A 753 -36.39 -10.22 7.28
C HIS A 753 -36.14 -10.28 5.77
N PRO A 754 -35.48 -9.29 5.15
CA PRO A 754 -35.16 -9.33 3.73
C PRO A 754 -34.29 -10.52 3.35
N THR A 755 -34.68 -11.22 2.27
CA THR A 755 -33.93 -12.36 1.73
C THR A 755 -34.00 -12.37 0.21
N LEU A 756 -33.04 -13.05 -0.42
CA LEU A 756 -33.04 -13.30 -1.87
C LEU A 756 -33.55 -14.70 -2.22
N ALA A 757 -34.42 -15.26 -1.36
CA ALA A 757 -35.08 -16.52 -1.58
C ALA A 757 -36.60 -16.33 -1.55
N LEU A 758 -37.31 -17.15 -2.31
CA LEU A 758 -38.78 -17.16 -2.39
C LEU A 758 -39.28 -18.61 -2.54
N PRO A 759 -40.54 -18.92 -2.23
CA PRO A 759 -41.12 -20.21 -2.59
C PRO A 759 -41.19 -20.41 -4.10
N TYR A 760 -41.38 -21.66 -4.55
CA TYR A 760 -41.71 -21.92 -5.95
C TYR A 760 -42.97 -21.14 -6.36
N LEU A 761 -42.84 -20.34 -7.41
CA LEU A 761 -43.95 -19.56 -7.97
C LEU A 761 -44.91 -20.45 -8.76
N SER A 762 -44.45 -21.60 -9.24
CA SER A 762 -45.23 -22.52 -10.05
C SER A 762 -45.96 -23.57 -9.19
N GLN A 763 -47.30 -23.52 -9.16
CA GLN A 763 -48.15 -24.41 -8.34
C GLN A 763 -47.96 -25.92 -8.61
N GLY A 764 -47.35 -26.30 -9.74
CA GLY A 764 -47.16 -27.70 -10.14
C GLY A 764 -45.93 -28.41 -9.56
N LYS A 765 -44.97 -27.69 -8.95
CA LYS A 765 -43.71 -28.25 -8.42
C LYS A 765 -43.75 -28.55 -6.91
N GLY A 766 -44.88 -28.30 -6.24
CA GLY A 766 -45.02 -28.53 -4.80
C GLY A 766 -44.29 -27.47 -3.95
N VAL A 767 -43.73 -27.89 -2.81
CA VAL A 767 -43.07 -27.00 -1.85
C VAL A 767 -41.55 -27.01 -2.07
N GLY A 768 -40.97 -25.83 -2.25
CA GLY A 768 -39.52 -25.67 -2.39
C GLY A 768 -39.07 -24.21 -2.34
N SER A 769 -37.83 -23.94 -2.74
CA SER A 769 -37.22 -22.61 -2.73
C SER A 769 -36.64 -22.25 -4.09
N MET A 770 -36.77 -20.99 -4.47
CA MET A 770 -36.01 -20.36 -5.56
C MET A 770 -35.02 -19.37 -4.95
N LEU A 771 -33.84 -19.24 -5.58
CA LEU A 771 -32.90 -18.14 -5.36
C LEU A 771 -33.08 -17.08 -6.44
N ALA A 772 -33.05 -15.81 -6.02
CA ALA A 772 -33.11 -14.65 -6.88
C ALA A 772 -31.70 -14.05 -7.05
N TRP A 773 -31.13 -14.20 -8.25
CA TRP A 773 -29.85 -13.58 -8.63
C TRP A 773 -30.10 -12.26 -9.34
N VAL A 774 -29.76 -11.15 -8.71
CA VAL A 774 -29.98 -9.82 -9.28
C VAL A 774 -29.08 -9.59 -10.49
N CYS A 775 -29.66 -9.15 -11.61
CA CYS A 775 -28.95 -8.83 -12.84
C CYS A 775 -28.85 -7.31 -12.98
N TRP A 776 -27.77 -6.72 -12.45
CA TRP A 776 -27.57 -5.27 -12.50
C TRP A 776 -27.49 -4.74 -13.94
N ASP A 777 -28.22 -3.67 -14.23
CA ASP A 777 -28.31 -3.11 -15.57
C ASP A 777 -26.94 -2.64 -16.07
N GLU A 778 -26.07 -2.18 -15.16
CA GLU A 778 -24.70 -1.77 -15.50
C GLU A 778 -23.83 -2.93 -16.02
N PHE A 779 -24.11 -4.17 -15.59
CA PHE A 779 -23.41 -5.36 -16.06
C PHE A 779 -24.07 -5.93 -17.31
N VAL A 780 -25.40 -5.94 -17.37
CA VAL A 780 -26.17 -6.35 -18.55
C VAL A 780 -25.79 -5.50 -19.77
N ASN A 781 -25.69 -4.19 -19.58
CA ASN A 781 -25.40 -3.21 -20.63
C ASN A 781 -23.90 -2.96 -20.83
N LEU A 782 -23.03 -3.70 -20.14
CA LEU A 782 -21.59 -3.54 -20.26
C LEU A 782 -21.11 -3.99 -21.64
N LYS A 783 -20.45 -3.08 -22.37
CA LYS A 783 -19.89 -3.38 -23.70
C LYS A 783 -18.64 -4.26 -23.63
N SER A 784 -17.79 -4.03 -22.63
CA SER A 784 -16.52 -4.73 -22.49
C SER A 784 -16.11 -4.85 -21.02
N PRO A 785 -15.72 -6.06 -20.58
CA PRO A 785 -15.31 -6.29 -19.20
C PRO A 785 -13.88 -5.80 -18.89
N TYR A 786 -13.07 -5.46 -19.91
CA TYR A 786 -11.63 -5.24 -19.74
C TYR A 786 -11.23 -3.88 -19.17
N LYS A 787 -12.14 -2.91 -19.21
CA LYS A 787 -11.93 -1.55 -18.68
C LYS A 787 -12.49 -1.39 -17.26
N VAL A 788 -13.18 -2.41 -16.76
CA VAL A 788 -13.83 -2.37 -15.45
C VAL A 788 -12.81 -2.65 -14.37
N ARG A 789 -12.77 -1.80 -13.35
CA ARG A 789 -12.00 -2.03 -12.13
C ARG A 789 -12.81 -2.90 -11.18
N TRP A 790 -12.81 -4.21 -11.42
CA TRP A 790 -13.63 -5.19 -10.68
C TRP A 790 -13.43 -5.15 -9.15
N MET A 791 -12.21 -4.85 -8.70
CA MET A 791 -11.86 -4.72 -7.29
C MET A 791 -12.45 -3.47 -6.61
N GLU A 792 -12.73 -2.41 -7.38
CA GLU A 792 -13.40 -1.20 -6.88
C GLU A 792 -14.93 -1.41 -6.93
N LYS A 793 -15.43 -1.97 -8.04
CA LYS A 793 -16.85 -2.27 -8.27
C LYS A 793 -17.48 -3.15 -7.19
N CYS A 794 -16.74 -4.09 -6.61
CA CYS A 794 -17.27 -4.97 -5.57
C CYS A 794 -17.61 -4.26 -4.23
N ASN A 795 -17.15 -3.01 -4.04
CA ASN A 795 -17.39 -2.20 -2.84
C ASN A 795 -18.49 -1.15 -3.03
N GLU A 796 -19.05 -1.01 -4.24
CA GLU A 796 -20.22 -0.16 -4.47
C GLU A 796 -21.41 -0.69 -3.66
N SER A 797 -22.18 0.21 -3.06
CA SER A 797 -23.13 -0.11 -1.99
C SER A 797 -24.21 -1.11 -2.42
N HIS A 798 -24.82 -0.92 -3.60
CA HIS A 798 -25.85 -1.81 -4.14
C HIS A 798 -25.29 -3.19 -4.51
N ILE A 799 -24.12 -3.25 -5.16
CA ILE A 799 -23.44 -4.51 -5.51
C ILE A 799 -23.03 -5.28 -4.25
N ALA A 800 -22.48 -4.58 -3.25
CA ALA A 800 -22.06 -5.18 -1.99
C ALA A 800 -23.25 -5.72 -1.19
N ALA A 801 -24.38 -4.97 -1.15
CA ALA A 801 -25.59 -5.35 -0.45
C ALA A 801 -26.15 -6.70 -0.96
N LEU A 802 -26.22 -6.91 -2.28
CA LEU A 802 -26.63 -8.19 -2.86
C LEU A 802 -25.82 -9.36 -2.33
N ARG A 803 -24.49 -9.25 -2.38
CA ARG A 803 -23.58 -10.32 -1.95
C ARG A 803 -23.78 -10.62 -0.46
N ILE A 804 -23.88 -9.57 0.37
CA ILE A 804 -24.04 -9.71 1.82
C ILE A 804 -25.41 -10.35 2.14
N MET A 805 -26.49 -9.90 1.49
CA MET A 805 -27.83 -10.50 1.62
C MET A 805 -27.87 -11.94 1.13
N MET A 806 -27.18 -12.27 0.05
CA MET A 806 -27.14 -13.65 -0.47
C MET A 806 -26.43 -14.57 0.52
N ARG A 807 -25.30 -14.13 1.10
CA ARG A 807 -24.60 -14.87 2.15
C ARG A 807 -25.45 -15.01 3.41
N ASP A 808 -26.22 -13.98 3.79
CA ASP A 808 -27.17 -14.06 4.89
C ASP A 808 -28.33 -15.01 4.58
N THR A 809 -28.89 -14.96 3.37
CA THR A 809 -29.96 -15.86 2.87
C THR A 809 -29.53 -17.32 2.95
N LEU A 810 -28.31 -17.65 2.51
CA LEU A 810 -27.79 -19.01 2.54
C LEU A 810 -27.43 -19.48 3.96
N SER A 811 -26.82 -18.63 4.78
CA SER A 811 -26.39 -19.01 6.13
C SER A 811 -27.56 -19.11 7.13
N ARG A 812 -28.58 -18.24 6.99
CA ARG A 812 -29.78 -18.24 7.86
C ARG A 812 -30.96 -19.01 7.30
N ALA A 813 -30.76 -19.78 6.25
CA ALA A 813 -31.75 -20.74 5.75
C ALA A 813 -32.05 -21.82 6.80
N VAL A 814 -33.29 -22.30 6.87
CA VAL A 814 -33.67 -23.42 7.77
C VAL A 814 -32.80 -24.66 7.53
N ALA A 815 -32.49 -24.98 6.27
CA ALA A 815 -31.61 -26.11 5.94
C ALA A 815 -30.17 -25.94 6.46
N SER A 816 -29.71 -24.71 6.67
CA SER A 816 -28.35 -24.40 7.14
C SER A 816 -28.20 -24.48 8.66
N ARG A 817 -29.30 -24.59 9.41
CA ARG A 817 -29.32 -24.62 10.88
C ARG A 817 -28.45 -25.73 11.46
N GLU A 818 -28.48 -26.91 10.86
CA GLU A 818 -27.76 -28.09 11.35
C GLU A 818 -26.25 -28.01 11.08
N HIS A 819 -25.82 -27.09 10.21
CA HIS A 819 -24.43 -26.95 9.76
C HIS A 819 -23.71 -25.74 10.38
N ASN A 820 -24.40 -24.92 11.20
CA ASN A 820 -23.84 -23.74 11.86
C ASN A 820 -23.09 -22.78 10.91
N LEU A 821 -23.61 -22.60 9.69
CA LEU A 821 -23.01 -21.70 8.71
C LEU A 821 -23.11 -20.25 9.18
N THR A 822 -22.02 -19.50 9.02
CA THR A 822 -22.00 -18.05 9.26
C THR A 822 -21.91 -17.31 7.94
N SER A 823 -22.55 -16.13 7.87
CA SER A 823 -22.54 -15.30 6.66
C SER A 823 -21.12 -14.83 6.29
N GLY A 824 -20.21 -14.72 7.25
CA GLY A 824 -18.81 -14.33 7.03
C GLY A 824 -17.85 -15.45 6.61
N SER A 825 -18.26 -16.72 6.71
CA SER A 825 -17.38 -17.89 6.45
C SER A 825 -16.97 -18.04 4.98
N ILE A 826 -15.80 -18.63 4.73
CA ILE A 826 -15.32 -18.92 3.36
C ILE A 826 -16.24 -19.94 2.69
N GLU A 827 -16.75 -20.90 3.47
CA GLU A 827 -17.67 -21.95 3.06
C GLU A 827 -18.97 -21.39 2.48
N THR A 828 -19.58 -20.38 3.13
CA THR A 828 -20.75 -19.68 2.57
C THR A 828 -20.40 -18.94 1.27
N GLY A 829 -19.17 -18.40 1.18
CA GLY A 829 -18.67 -17.78 -0.04
C GLY A 829 -18.55 -18.77 -1.20
N HIS A 830 -17.97 -19.95 -0.94
CA HIS A 830 -17.85 -21.02 -1.94
C HIS A 830 -19.21 -21.60 -2.33
N LEU A 831 -20.12 -21.80 -1.38
CA LEU A 831 -21.50 -22.24 -1.67
C LEU A 831 -22.21 -21.24 -2.60
N MET A 832 -22.14 -19.94 -2.27
CA MET A 832 -22.73 -18.88 -3.08
C MET A 832 -22.15 -18.87 -4.51
N SER A 833 -20.83 -18.98 -4.66
CA SER A 833 -20.19 -19.00 -5.98
C SER A 833 -20.51 -20.26 -6.77
N SER A 834 -20.54 -21.44 -6.13
CA SER A 834 -20.90 -22.69 -6.79
C SER A 834 -22.35 -22.68 -7.26
N LEU A 835 -23.28 -22.14 -6.47
CA LEU A 835 -24.69 -21.96 -6.87
C LEU A 835 -24.82 -21.00 -8.05
N LEU A 836 -24.07 -19.89 -8.05
CA LEU A 836 -24.05 -18.93 -9.16
C LEU A 836 -23.51 -19.55 -10.44
N MET A 837 -22.35 -20.22 -10.37
CA MET A 837 -21.76 -20.91 -11.52
C MET A 837 -22.66 -22.02 -12.05
N ALA A 838 -23.31 -22.78 -11.17
CA ALA A 838 -24.32 -23.77 -11.57
C ALA A 838 -25.51 -23.13 -12.29
N ALA A 839 -25.99 -21.98 -11.81
CA ALA A 839 -27.05 -21.21 -12.46
C ALA A 839 -26.63 -20.79 -13.88
N MET A 840 -25.41 -20.28 -14.02
CA MET A 840 -24.82 -19.91 -15.30
C MET A 840 -24.68 -21.13 -16.23
N SER A 841 -24.20 -22.28 -15.76
CA SER A 841 -24.13 -23.50 -16.58
C SER A 841 -25.50 -23.96 -17.08
N LYS A 842 -26.55 -23.88 -16.25
CA LYS A 842 -27.93 -24.22 -16.67
C LYS A 842 -28.45 -23.24 -17.72
N LEU A 843 -28.13 -21.95 -17.55
CA LEU A 843 -28.50 -20.90 -18.50
C LEU A 843 -27.78 -21.08 -19.85
N ALA A 844 -26.49 -21.42 -19.83
CA ALA A 844 -25.71 -21.75 -21.02
C ALA A 844 -26.27 -22.97 -21.75
N ALA A 845 -26.71 -24.00 -21.01
CA ALA A 845 -27.32 -25.21 -21.56
C ALA A 845 -28.66 -24.99 -22.28
N MET A 846 -29.31 -23.83 -22.11
CA MET A 846 -30.48 -23.45 -22.92
C MET A 846 -30.13 -23.15 -24.38
N ARG A 847 -28.83 -23.02 -24.70
CA ARG A 847 -28.33 -22.78 -26.05
C ARG A 847 -27.55 -23.95 -26.60
N THR A 848 -27.71 -24.19 -27.90
CA THR A 848 -26.93 -25.17 -28.65
C THR A 848 -25.59 -24.62 -29.14
N THR A 849 -25.45 -23.30 -29.28
CA THR A 849 -24.21 -22.62 -29.69
C THR A 849 -23.99 -21.32 -28.91
N ALA A 850 -22.71 -20.92 -28.75
CA ALA A 850 -22.36 -19.63 -28.15
C ALA A 850 -22.84 -18.44 -29.01
N PRO A 851 -23.22 -17.29 -28.39
CA PRO A 851 -23.53 -16.07 -29.12
C PRO A 851 -22.32 -15.52 -29.89
N VAL A 852 -22.62 -14.76 -30.95
CA VAL A 852 -21.61 -13.93 -31.62
C VAL A 852 -21.18 -12.80 -30.69
N VAL A 853 -19.95 -12.30 -30.87
CA VAL A 853 -19.46 -11.11 -30.16
C VAL A 853 -20.31 -9.90 -30.54
N LEU A 854 -20.87 -9.22 -29.54
CA LEU A 854 -21.81 -8.10 -29.69
C LEU A 854 -21.50 -7.00 -28.68
N ASP A 855 -21.60 -5.73 -29.08
CA ASP A 855 -21.44 -4.60 -28.15
C ASP A 855 -22.60 -4.56 -27.13
N THR A 856 -23.83 -4.82 -27.58
CA THR A 856 -25.05 -4.81 -26.76
C THR A 856 -25.74 -6.17 -26.83
N ALA A 857 -26.06 -6.74 -25.67
CA ALA A 857 -26.82 -7.99 -25.61
C ALA A 857 -28.30 -7.70 -25.91
N GLU A 858 -28.85 -8.34 -26.94
CA GLU A 858 -30.26 -8.19 -27.30
C GLU A 858 -31.12 -9.33 -26.72
N ASP A 859 -30.59 -10.55 -26.70
CA ASP A 859 -31.33 -11.71 -26.23
C ASP A 859 -31.26 -11.90 -24.70
N THR A 860 -32.35 -12.40 -24.13
CA THR A 860 -32.54 -12.57 -22.68
C THR A 860 -31.46 -13.44 -22.04
N VAL A 861 -31.06 -14.54 -22.69
CA VAL A 861 -30.06 -15.47 -22.13
C VAL A 861 -28.69 -14.81 -22.01
N THR A 862 -28.26 -14.09 -23.05
CA THR A 862 -27.00 -13.32 -23.03
C THR A 862 -27.06 -12.16 -22.03
N LYS A 863 -28.19 -11.43 -21.94
CA LYS A 863 -28.38 -10.37 -20.94
C LYS A 863 -28.24 -10.89 -19.52
N LEU A 864 -28.93 -11.99 -19.19
CA LEU A 864 -28.82 -12.65 -17.88
C LEU A 864 -27.39 -13.14 -17.65
N MET A 865 -26.75 -13.77 -18.64
CA MET A 865 -25.37 -14.24 -18.53
C MET A 865 -24.40 -13.11 -18.20
N ARG A 866 -24.53 -11.93 -18.84
CA ARG A 866 -23.71 -10.73 -18.53
C ARG A 866 -23.94 -10.24 -17.10
N GLY A 867 -25.20 -10.16 -16.65
CA GLY A 867 -25.55 -9.79 -15.28
C GLY A 867 -24.93 -10.74 -14.24
N LEU A 868 -25.06 -12.05 -14.45
CA LEU A 868 -24.48 -13.08 -13.58
C LEU A 868 -22.95 -13.07 -13.60
N PHE A 869 -22.31 -12.84 -14.75
CA PHE A 869 -20.86 -12.73 -14.85
C PHE A 869 -20.33 -11.54 -14.05
N GLY A 870 -21.02 -10.39 -14.10
CA GLY A 870 -20.65 -9.23 -13.29
C GLY A 870 -20.73 -9.52 -11.78
N ASN A 871 -21.75 -10.26 -11.34
CA ASN A 871 -21.82 -10.76 -9.96
C ASN A 871 -20.68 -11.74 -9.64
N LEU A 872 -20.35 -12.65 -10.56
CA LEU A 872 -19.28 -13.61 -10.36
C LEU A 872 -17.93 -12.91 -10.17
N MET A 873 -17.63 -11.89 -10.98
CA MET A 873 -16.39 -11.11 -10.88
C MET A 873 -16.32 -10.26 -9.62
N THR A 874 -17.43 -9.64 -9.22
CA THR A 874 -17.48 -8.84 -7.99
C THR A 874 -17.46 -9.72 -6.73
N ILE A 875 -17.98 -10.95 -6.78
CA ILE A 875 -17.80 -11.96 -5.72
C ILE A 875 -16.33 -12.39 -5.66
N ALA A 876 -15.71 -12.73 -6.78
CA ALA A 876 -14.31 -13.15 -6.84
C ALA A 876 -13.38 -12.09 -6.24
N GLY A 877 -13.60 -10.81 -6.55
CA GLY A 877 -12.82 -9.67 -6.02
C GLY A 877 -13.22 -9.16 -4.62
N SER A 878 -14.23 -9.75 -3.98
CA SER A 878 -14.75 -9.27 -2.69
C SER A 878 -13.93 -9.73 -1.48
N GLY A 879 -14.04 -8.98 -0.38
CA GLY A 879 -13.35 -9.27 0.89
C GLY A 879 -11.99 -8.56 1.02
N VAL A 880 -11.42 -8.60 2.22
CA VAL A 880 -10.05 -8.07 2.49
C VAL A 880 -9.02 -8.82 1.63
N ARG A 881 -9.23 -10.11 1.43
CA ARG A 881 -8.55 -10.93 0.42
C ARG A 881 -9.60 -11.42 -0.60
N PRO A 882 -9.35 -11.29 -1.92
CA PRO A 882 -10.23 -11.84 -2.95
C PRO A 882 -10.50 -13.34 -2.74
N LEU A 883 -11.74 -13.78 -3.00
CA LEU A 883 -12.11 -15.19 -3.00
C LEU A 883 -11.44 -15.96 -4.15
N SER A 884 -11.19 -15.31 -5.28
CA SER A 884 -10.45 -15.88 -6.40
C SER A 884 -9.79 -14.78 -7.21
N MET A 885 -8.63 -15.08 -7.78
CA MET A 885 -7.90 -14.16 -8.68
C MET A 885 -8.36 -14.26 -10.15
N VAL A 886 -9.41 -15.05 -10.44
CA VAL A 886 -9.91 -15.25 -11.81
C VAL A 886 -10.30 -13.96 -12.53
N TRP A 887 -10.67 -12.92 -11.78
CA TRP A 887 -10.96 -11.58 -12.32
C TRP A 887 -9.76 -10.96 -13.06
N GLN A 888 -8.53 -11.40 -12.79
CA GLN A 888 -7.32 -10.94 -13.49
C GLN A 888 -7.34 -11.28 -14.99
N LEU A 889 -8.08 -12.32 -15.42
CA LEU A 889 -8.27 -12.64 -16.84
C LEU A 889 -8.98 -11.52 -17.63
N PHE A 890 -9.64 -10.61 -16.92
CA PHE A 890 -10.38 -9.49 -17.49
C PHE A 890 -9.61 -8.18 -17.40
N GLY A 891 -8.29 -8.19 -17.22
CA GLY A 891 -7.45 -6.99 -17.33
C GLY A 891 -6.93 -6.74 -18.75
N LEU A 892 -6.62 -5.48 -19.08
CA LEU A 892 -5.90 -5.14 -20.32
C LEU A 892 -4.43 -5.60 -20.28
N ASN A 893 -3.75 -5.38 -19.15
CA ASN A 893 -2.37 -5.80 -18.89
C ASN A 893 -2.23 -6.36 -17.46
N PRO A 894 -2.91 -7.47 -17.15
CA PRO A 894 -2.94 -7.99 -15.79
C PRO A 894 -1.62 -8.68 -15.42
N GLN A 895 -1.28 -8.63 -14.14
CA GLN A 895 -0.27 -9.49 -13.54
C GLN A 895 -0.97 -10.70 -12.95
N TYR A 896 -0.71 -11.89 -13.50
CA TYR A 896 -1.43 -13.11 -13.11
C TYR A 896 -0.86 -13.76 -11.87
N ASP A 897 -1.68 -14.02 -10.87
CA ASP A 897 -1.33 -14.96 -9.81
C ASP A 897 -1.74 -16.37 -10.21
N VAL A 898 -0.85 -17.34 -9.98
CA VAL A 898 -1.11 -18.74 -10.34
C VAL A 898 -1.90 -19.39 -9.20
N PRO A 899 -3.08 -20.00 -9.47
CA PRO A 899 -3.86 -20.71 -8.48
C PRO A 899 -3.05 -21.78 -7.74
N ALA A 900 -3.28 -21.92 -6.43
CA ALA A 900 -2.50 -22.83 -5.58
C ALA A 900 -3.27 -24.11 -5.22
N THR A 901 -4.60 -24.08 -5.27
CA THR A 901 -5.48 -25.18 -4.85
C THR A 901 -6.43 -25.61 -5.95
N ASP A 902 -6.91 -26.86 -5.91
CA ASP A 902 -7.91 -27.37 -6.87
C ASP A 902 -9.23 -26.59 -6.78
N ALA A 903 -9.60 -26.11 -5.58
CA ALA A 903 -10.77 -25.26 -5.37
C ALA A 903 -10.67 -23.94 -6.15
N ASP A 904 -9.48 -23.34 -6.20
CA ASP A 904 -9.23 -22.12 -6.97
C ASP A 904 -9.36 -22.40 -8.47
N TRP A 905 -8.89 -23.56 -8.94
CA TRP A 905 -8.95 -23.95 -10.35
C TRP A 905 -10.37 -24.12 -10.87
N VAL A 906 -11.32 -24.55 -10.03
CA VAL A 906 -12.76 -24.64 -10.38
C VAL A 906 -13.30 -23.31 -10.90
N TRP A 907 -12.86 -22.18 -10.34
CA TRP A 907 -13.26 -20.86 -10.84
C TRP A 907 -12.80 -20.60 -12.27
N TYR A 908 -11.54 -20.93 -12.56
CA TYR A 908 -10.97 -20.71 -13.89
C TYR A 908 -11.61 -21.64 -14.92
N GLU A 909 -11.85 -22.90 -14.55
CA GLU A 909 -12.53 -23.87 -15.41
C GLU A 909 -13.92 -23.37 -15.81
N ASN A 910 -14.76 -23.03 -14.84
CA ASN A 910 -16.12 -22.55 -15.11
C ASN A 910 -16.12 -21.21 -15.85
N VAL A 911 -15.22 -20.27 -15.49
CA VAL A 911 -15.15 -18.98 -16.19
C VAL A 911 -14.75 -19.16 -17.64
N VAL A 912 -13.77 -20.00 -17.95
CA VAL A 912 -13.36 -20.25 -19.34
C VAL A 912 -14.46 -20.94 -20.14
N GLU A 913 -15.16 -21.90 -19.54
CA GLU A 913 -16.28 -22.61 -20.19
C GLU A 913 -17.49 -21.68 -20.45
N LEU A 914 -17.82 -20.81 -19.50
CA LEU A 914 -19.04 -19.99 -19.54
C LEU A 914 -18.85 -18.65 -20.26
N TYR A 915 -17.63 -18.12 -20.31
CA TYR A 915 -17.34 -16.80 -20.89
C TYR A 915 -17.88 -16.60 -22.32
N PRO A 916 -17.80 -17.57 -23.25
CA PRO A 916 -18.36 -17.41 -24.59
C PRO A 916 -19.85 -17.05 -24.61
N TYR A 917 -20.62 -17.45 -23.59
CA TYR A 917 -22.06 -17.18 -23.50
C TYR A 917 -22.41 -15.73 -23.12
N THR A 918 -21.42 -14.90 -22.80
CA THR A 918 -21.61 -13.46 -22.54
C THR A 918 -21.73 -12.62 -23.82
N GLY A 919 -21.26 -13.14 -24.96
CA GLY A 919 -21.12 -12.37 -26.19
C GLY A 919 -20.11 -11.21 -26.10
N TRP A 920 -19.23 -11.19 -25.11
CA TRP A 920 -18.14 -10.21 -25.00
C TRP A 920 -16.93 -10.59 -25.89
N PRO A 921 -16.00 -9.65 -26.14
CA PRO A 921 -14.84 -9.93 -27.00
C PRO A 921 -13.97 -11.06 -26.46
N ILE A 922 -13.72 -12.09 -27.28
CA ILE A 922 -13.05 -13.33 -26.86
C ILE A 922 -11.54 -13.33 -27.06
N ASP A 923 -11.02 -12.59 -28.05
CA ASP A 923 -9.61 -12.61 -28.40
C ASP A 923 -8.71 -12.14 -27.25
N GLN A 924 -9.12 -11.08 -26.55
CA GLN A 924 -8.40 -10.58 -25.38
C GLN A 924 -8.43 -11.58 -24.22
N PHE A 925 -9.54 -12.28 -24.01
CA PHE A 925 -9.68 -13.32 -22.99
C PHE A 925 -8.76 -14.50 -23.28
N HIS A 926 -8.78 -15.02 -24.51
CA HIS A 926 -7.88 -16.10 -24.94
C HIS A 926 -6.40 -15.69 -24.88
N SER A 927 -6.07 -14.45 -25.25
CA SER A 927 -4.72 -13.91 -25.11
C SER A 927 -4.28 -13.88 -23.64
N ASN A 928 -5.19 -13.49 -22.74
CA ASN A 928 -4.93 -13.45 -21.30
C ASN A 928 -4.78 -14.86 -20.70
N LEU A 929 -5.65 -15.80 -21.09
CA LEU A 929 -5.57 -17.21 -20.71
C LEU A 929 -4.25 -17.85 -21.18
N ALA A 930 -3.83 -17.59 -22.42
CA ALA A 930 -2.54 -18.05 -22.94
C ALA A 930 -1.36 -17.46 -22.15
N LYS A 931 -1.41 -16.18 -21.75
CA LYS A 931 -0.36 -15.57 -20.89
C LYS A 931 -0.32 -16.18 -19.49
N LEU A 932 -1.45 -16.57 -18.92
CA LEU A 932 -1.49 -17.31 -17.65
C LEU A 932 -0.77 -18.66 -17.80
N LEU A 933 -1.07 -19.42 -18.87
CA LEU A 933 -0.37 -20.67 -19.18
C LEU A 933 1.13 -20.45 -19.45
N ASP A 934 1.51 -19.39 -20.15
CA ASP A 934 2.91 -19.01 -20.36
C ASP A 934 3.62 -18.87 -19.00
N LYS A 935 3.01 -18.14 -18.05
CA LYS A 935 3.56 -17.96 -16.70
C LYS A 935 3.72 -19.28 -15.96
N ILE A 936 2.76 -20.20 -16.07
CA ILE A 936 2.79 -21.52 -15.41
C ILE A 936 3.94 -22.38 -15.97
N ILE A 937 4.06 -22.48 -17.30
CA ILE A 937 5.12 -23.24 -17.96
C ILE A 937 6.50 -22.69 -17.56
N LEU A 938 6.67 -21.37 -17.58
CA LEU A 938 7.93 -20.73 -17.21
C LEU A 938 8.26 -20.90 -15.73
N ARG A 939 7.27 -20.88 -14.84
CA ARG A 939 7.46 -21.11 -13.41
C ARG A 939 8.00 -22.51 -13.12
N VAL A 940 7.52 -23.53 -13.84
CA VAL A 940 8.03 -24.91 -13.69
C VAL A 940 9.49 -24.99 -14.09
N ILE A 941 9.89 -24.36 -15.21
CA ILE A 941 11.27 -24.41 -15.69
C ILE A 941 12.20 -23.66 -14.73
N THR A 942 11.86 -22.42 -14.40
CA THR A 942 12.67 -21.56 -13.52
C THR A 942 12.82 -22.12 -12.12
N LYS A 943 11.79 -22.77 -11.55
CA LYS A 943 11.87 -23.41 -10.23
C LYS A 943 12.83 -24.60 -10.20
N ASN A 944 13.02 -25.27 -11.34
CA ASN A 944 13.89 -26.44 -11.45
C ASN A 944 15.30 -26.09 -11.96
N GLU A 945 15.60 -24.82 -12.23
CA GLU A 945 16.92 -24.34 -12.65
C GLU A 945 17.78 -23.85 -11.49
N ASN A 946 19.09 -24.08 -11.59
CA ASN A 946 20.07 -23.56 -10.65
C ASN A 946 20.33 -22.05 -10.93
N VAL A 947 19.76 -21.19 -10.08
CA VAL A 947 19.74 -19.71 -10.21
C VAL A 947 21.14 -19.08 -10.29
N ALA A 948 22.18 -19.74 -9.75
CA ALA A 948 23.55 -19.23 -9.75
C ALA A 948 24.20 -19.25 -11.14
N GLU A 949 24.01 -20.32 -11.93
CA GLU A 949 24.54 -20.41 -13.31
C GLU A 949 23.79 -19.49 -14.28
N THR A 950 22.50 -19.23 -14.05
CA THR A 950 21.68 -18.40 -14.94
C THR A 950 22.11 -16.93 -14.95
N LYS A 951 22.56 -16.42 -13.79
CA LYS A 951 23.11 -15.06 -13.68
C LYS A 951 24.44 -14.93 -14.42
N MET A 952 25.32 -15.94 -14.35
CA MET A 952 26.59 -15.95 -15.10
C MET A 952 26.36 -16.09 -16.61
N SER A 953 25.42 -16.93 -17.04
CA SER A 953 25.01 -17.09 -18.45
C SER A 953 24.47 -15.79 -19.04
N ARG A 954 23.63 -15.03 -18.32
CA ARG A 954 23.09 -13.76 -18.82
C ARG A 954 24.16 -12.70 -19.05
N VAL A 955 25.16 -12.63 -18.18
CA VAL A 955 26.30 -11.72 -18.36
C VAL A 955 27.12 -12.15 -19.58
N ALA A 956 27.41 -13.45 -19.73
CA ALA A 956 28.11 -13.97 -20.90
C ALA A 956 27.33 -13.76 -22.22
N ASP A 957 26.00 -13.95 -22.20
CA ASP A 957 25.13 -13.74 -23.36
C ASP A 957 25.04 -12.25 -23.73
N MET A 958 25.03 -11.34 -22.74
CA MET A 958 25.06 -9.91 -22.97
C MET A 958 26.41 -9.46 -23.56
N VAL A 959 27.53 -10.00 -23.05
CA VAL A 959 28.87 -9.74 -23.59
C VAL A 959 28.96 -10.24 -25.04
N ARG A 960 28.49 -11.46 -25.33
CA ARG A 960 28.42 -11.99 -26.70
C ARG A 960 27.50 -11.14 -27.59
N TYR A 961 26.37 -10.66 -27.06
CA TYR A 961 25.47 -9.76 -27.77
C TYR A 961 26.20 -8.48 -28.19
N CYS A 962 26.90 -7.82 -27.27
CA CYS A 962 27.64 -6.58 -27.53
C CYS A 962 28.72 -6.80 -28.57
N LYS A 963 29.54 -7.86 -28.42
CA LYS A 963 30.58 -8.22 -29.38
C LYS A 963 30.05 -8.42 -30.80
N LEU A 964 29.02 -9.26 -30.98
CA LEU A 964 28.41 -9.50 -32.30
C LEU A 964 27.76 -8.25 -32.89
N ARG A 965 27.23 -7.37 -32.02
CA ARG A 965 26.64 -6.10 -32.45
C ARG A 965 27.71 -5.10 -32.91
N ASN A 966 28.86 -5.06 -32.24
CA ASN A 966 29.98 -4.19 -32.57
C ASN A 966 30.63 -4.58 -33.91
N ILE A 967 30.84 -5.87 -34.18
CA ILE A 967 31.29 -6.38 -35.50
C ILE A 967 30.38 -5.91 -36.63
N GLN A 968 29.05 -6.01 -36.42
CA GLN A 968 28.10 -5.54 -37.43
C GLN A 968 28.14 -4.02 -37.63
N LEU A 969 28.38 -3.25 -36.55
CA LEU A 969 28.50 -1.80 -36.62
C LEU A 969 29.79 -1.37 -37.30
N GLU A 970 30.88 -2.12 -37.14
CA GLU A 970 32.14 -1.92 -37.85
C GLU A 970 31.95 -2.04 -39.37
N HIS A 971 31.38 -3.16 -39.85
CA HIS A 971 31.07 -3.28 -41.29
C HIS A 971 30.07 -2.22 -41.77
N SER A 972 29.09 -1.85 -40.93
CA SER A 972 28.16 -0.76 -41.25
C SER A 972 28.87 0.59 -41.40
N ARG A 973 29.87 0.86 -40.54
CA ARG A 973 30.73 2.05 -40.60
C ARG A 973 31.52 2.07 -41.90
N THR A 974 32.19 0.97 -42.24
CA THR A 974 32.98 0.84 -43.48
C THR A 974 32.13 1.06 -44.73
N ILE A 975 30.97 0.39 -44.82
CA ILE A 975 30.02 0.57 -45.94
C ILE A 975 29.61 2.04 -46.06
N ILE A 976 29.25 2.67 -44.94
CA ILE A 976 28.80 4.07 -44.93
C ILE A 976 29.94 5.03 -45.28
N THR A 977 31.16 4.80 -44.80
CA THR A 977 32.32 5.63 -45.10
C THR A 977 32.73 5.54 -46.57
N VAL A 978 32.78 4.34 -47.15
CA VAL A 978 33.03 4.15 -48.59
C VAL A 978 31.93 4.84 -49.40
N PHE A 979 30.68 4.67 -49.00
CA PHE A 979 29.56 5.31 -49.67
C PHE A 979 29.65 6.84 -49.59
N MET A 980 29.92 7.42 -48.43
CA MET A 980 30.13 8.87 -48.28
C MET A 980 31.25 9.39 -49.17
N ARG A 981 32.40 8.72 -49.22
CA ARG A 981 33.52 9.14 -50.08
C ARG A 981 33.20 9.04 -51.56
N MET A 982 32.45 8.01 -51.96
CA MET A 982 31.92 7.86 -53.32
C MET A 982 30.97 9.01 -53.70
N LEU A 983 30.23 9.58 -52.74
CA LEU A 983 29.34 10.73 -52.97
C LEU A 983 30.09 12.05 -53.11
N THR A 984 31.22 12.21 -52.41
CA THR A 984 31.95 13.47 -52.36
C THR A 984 33.13 13.56 -53.34
N ALA A 985 33.59 12.43 -53.89
CA ALA A 985 34.72 12.40 -54.81
C ALA A 985 34.28 12.59 -56.28
N GLU A 986 34.77 13.66 -56.91
CA GLU A 986 34.49 13.99 -58.32
C GLU A 986 34.95 12.86 -59.27
N GLY A 987 34.04 12.39 -60.14
CA GLY A 987 34.37 11.40 -61.19
C GLY A 987 34.41 9.93 -60.75
N SER A 988 33.89 9.58 -59.57
CA SER A 988 33.86 8.19 -59.06
C SER A 988 32.96 7.26 -59.90
N ASP A 989 33.50 6.13 -60.36
CA ASP A 989 32.76 5.07 -61.05
C ASP A 989 31.96 4.21 -60.05
N VAL A 990 30.74 4.65 -59.76
CA VAL A 990 29.83 4.08 -58.76
C VAL A 990 29.62 2.56 -58.93
N PRO A 991 29.31 2.01 -60.13
CA PRO A 991 29.24 0.57 -60.34
C PRO A 991 30.52 -0.18 -59.98
N THR A 992 31.69 0.35 -60.36
CA THR A 992 32.98 -0.32 -60.14
C THR A 992 33.35 -0.33 -58.65
N VAL A 993 33.18 0.79 -57.96
CA VAL A 993 33.41 0.89 -56.51
C VAL A 993 32.42 0.01 -55.73
N ALA A 994 31.14 0.01 -56.11
CA ALA A 994 30.13 -0.83 -55.48
C ALA A 994 30.40 -2.33 -55.69
N THR A 995 30.91 -2.73 -56.86
CA THR A 995 31.30 -4.12 -57.14
C THR A 995 32.41 -4.58 -56.20
N ARG A 996 33.50 -3.79 -56.09
CA ARG A 996 34.60 -4.08 -55.16
C ARG A 996 34.13 -4.13 -53.71
N LEU A 997 33.27 -3.19 -53.30
CA LEU A 997 32.73 -3.15 -51.94
C LEU A 997 31.88 -4.40 -51.64
N VAL A 998 31.05 -4.88 -52.58
CA VAL A 998 30.27 -6.12 -52.38
C VAL A 998 31.16 -7.35 -52.29
N ASP A 999 32.23 -7.42 -53.07
CA ASP A 999 33.15 -8.56 -53.07
C ASP A 999 33.96 -8.65 -51.77
N MET A 1000 34.16 -7.53 -51.07
CA MET A 1000 35.00 -7.44 -49.88
C MET A 1000 34.24 -7.38 -48.54
N ILE A 1001 32.91 -7.21 -48.54
CA ILE A 1001 32.10 -7.20 -47.30
C ILE A 1001 31.34 -8.52 -47.08
N PRO A 1002 31.13 -8.97 -45.82
CA PRO A 1002 30.34 -10.16 -45.55
C PRO A 1002 28.89 -10.02 -46.00
N SER A 1003 28.43 -10.93 -46.87
CA SER A 1003 27.05 -10.97 -47.35
C SER A 1003 26.02 -11.29 -46.25
N LYS A 1004 26.46 -11.94 -45.16
CA LYS A 1004 25.65 -12.26 -43.98
C LYS A 1004 26.54 -12.29 -42.74
N LEU A 1005 26.04 -11.77 -41.62
CA LEU A 1005 26.70 -11.82 -40.32
C LEU A 1005 25.93 -12.74 -39.35
N GLU A 1006 26.61 -13.29 -38.35
CA GLU A 1006 25.98 -14.10 -37.28
C GLU A 1006 24.81 -13.35 -36.64
N LYS A 1007 24.97 -12.03 -36.47
CA LYS A 1007 23.91 -11.12 -36.07
C LYS A 1007 23.85 -9.92 -37.01
N GLN A 1008 22.75 -9.78 -37.73
CA GLN A 1008 22.52 -8.67 -38.65
C GLN A 1008 21.19 -7.97 -38.38
N THR A 1009 21.19 -6.64 -38.39
CA THR A 1009 19.95 -5.86 -38.42
C THR A 1009 19.32 -5.86 -39.80
N LYS A 1010 17.99 -5.63 -39.86
CA LYS A 1010 17.28 -5.39 -41.12
C LYS A 1010 17.94 -4.26 -41.94
N SER A 1011 18.51 -3.26 -41.25
CA SER A 1011 19.26 -2.17 -41.86
C SER A 1011 20.53 -2.64 -42.58
N TYR A 1012 21.33 -3.52 -41.97
CA TYR A 1012 22.54 -4.07 -42.62
C TYR A 1012 22.21 -4.85 -43.88
N ALA A 1013 21.21 -5.74 -43.81
CA ALA A 1013 20.75 -6.50 -44.98
C ALA A 1013 20.26 -5.58 -46.12
N ARG A 1014 19.59 -4.47 -45.79
CA ARG A 1014 19.18 -3.46 -46.77
C ARG A 1014 20.38 -2.70 -47.36
N MET A 1015 21.38 -2.37 -46.54
CA MET A 1015 22.60 -1.74 -47.01
C MET A 1015 23.29 -2.63 -48.04
N VAL A 1016 23.64 -3.88 -47.69
CA VAL A 1016 24.27 -4.83 -48.61
C VAL A 1016 23.46 -5.00 -49.90
N LYS A 1017 22.14 -5.19 -49.79
CA LYS A 1017 21.25 -5.29 -50.97
C LYS A 1017 21.33 -4.05 -51.87
N TYR A 1018 21.43 -2.87 -51.28
CA TYR A 1018 21.54 -1.62 -52.03
C TYR A 1018 22.89 -1.50 -52.73
N VAL A 1019 24.02 -1.81 -52.07
CA VAL A 1019 25.35 -1.86 -52.71
C VAL A 1019 25.35 -2.86 -53.87
N SER A 1020 24.75 -4.04 -53.70
CA SER A 1020 24.62 -5.04 -54.78
C SER A 1020 23.78 -4.57 -55.97
N ASN A 1021 22.79 -3.71 -55.76
CA ASN A 1021 22.03 -3.13 -56.86
C ASN A 1021 22.87 -2.11 -57.64
N LEU A 1022 23.66 -1.29 -56.94
CA LEU A 1022 24.56 -0.32 -57.57
C LEU A 1022 25.70 -1.00 -58.35
N ALA A 1023 26.24 -2.11 -57.83
CA ALA A 1023 27.21 -2.95 -58.54
C ALA A 1023 26.67 -3.48 -59.89
N LYS A 1024 25.35 -3.71 -59.99
CA LYS A 1024 24.67 -4.11 -61.23
C LYS A 1024 24.38 -2.96 -62.20
N GLY A 1025 24.89 -1.75 -61.92
CA GLY A 1025 24.65 -0.56 -62.74
C GLY A 1025 23.26 0.05 -62.56
N CYS A 1026 22.51 -0.31 -61.52
CA CYS A 1026 21.23 0.33 -61.24
C CYS A 1026 21.43 1.78 -60.77
N GLN A 1027 20.50 2.67 -61.12
CA GLN A 1027 20.51 4.04 -60.65
C GLN A 1027 20.26 4.13 -59.13
N ARG A 1028 20.82 5.17 -58.50
CA ARG A 1028 20.62 5.48 -57.09
C ARG A 1028 19.17 5.86 -56.78
N ARG A 1029 18.74 5.66 -55.54
CA ARG A 1029 17.37 5.88 -55.08
C ARG A 1029 17.38 6.61 -53.74
N ALA A 1030 16.76 7.77 -53.71
CA ALA A 1030 16.68 8.62 -52.51
C ALA A 1030 16.11 7.89 -51.27
N ALA A 1031 15.20 6.92 -51.46
CA ALA A 1031 14.63 6.13 -50.37
C ALA A 1031 15.66 5.18 -49.70
N GLU A 1032 16.64 4.69 -50.45
CA GLU A 1032 17.72 3.84 -49.92
C GLU A 1032 18.86 4.71 -49.35
N ASP A 1033 19.17 5.83 -49.99
CA ASP A 1033 20.12 6.84 -49.46
C ASP A 1033 19.67 7.36 -48.08
N LEU A 1034 18.37 7.56 -47.88
CA LEU A 1034 17.78 7.93 -46.60
C LEU A 1034 18.03 6.91 -45.48
N ILE A 1035 18.09 5.62 -45.81
CA ILE A 1035 18.37 4.55 -44.84
C ILE A 1035 19.81 4.66 -44.37
N TYR A 1036 20.76 4.90 -45.27
CA TYR A 1036 22.17 5.07 -44.94
C TYR A 1036 22.40 6.33 -44.11
N ALA A 1037 21.83 7.46 -44.55
CA ALA A 1037 21.89 8.72 -43.82
C ALA A 1037 21.32 8.59 -42.40
N SER A 1038 20.19 7.87 -42.24
CA SER A 1038 19.56 7.62 -40.94
C SER A 1038 20.37 6.68 -40.04
N ILE A 1039 21.17 5.77 -40.61
CA ILE A 1039 22.07 4.90 -39.83
C ILE A 1039 23.28 5.71 -39.37
N TYR A 1040 23.83 6.52 -40.26
CA TYR A 1040 24.91 7.44 -39.96
C TYR A 1040 24.54 8.36 -38.79
N THR A 1041 23.44 9.13 -38.89
CA THR A 1041 23.02 10.05 -37.81
C THR A 1041 22.76 9.35 -36.47
N LYS A 1042 22.30 8.08 -36.49
CA LYS A 1042 22.05 7.31 -35.25
C LYS A 1042 23.30 6.72 -34.62
N ARG A 1043 24.40 6.54 -35.36
CA ARG A 1043 25.54 5.72 -34.91
C ARG A 1043 26.88 6.43 -34.94
N SER A 1044 27.08 7.43 -35.79
CA SER A 1044 28.35 8.16 -35.86
C SER A 1044 28.57 9.15 -34.71
N ALA A 1045 27.52 9.43 -33.93
CA ALA A 1045 27.51 10.49 -32.91
C ALA A 1045 27.87 11.88 -33.48
N ALA A 1046 27.52 12.13 -34.76
CA ALA A 1046 27.86 13.37 -35.47
C ALA A 1046 27.36 14.66 -34.80
N PHE A 1047 26.39 14.57 -33.88
CA PHE A 1047 25.85 15.72 -33.14
C PHE A 1047 26.33 15.80 -31.69
N LYS A 1048 27.14 14.84 -31.19
CA LYS A 1048 27.53 14.74 -29.78
C LYS A 1048 28.14 16.04 -29.26
N ASP A 1049 29.18 16.54 -29.91
CA ASP A 1049 29.92 17.70 -29.43
C ASP A 1049 29.07 18.97 -29.47
N LEU A 1050 28.26 19.15 -30.53
CA LEU A 1050 27.35 20.29 -30.65
C LEU A 1050 26.24 20.25 -29.58
N LYS A 1051 25.64 19.08 -29.35
CA LYS A 1051 24.60 18.90 -28.32
C LYS A 1051 25.14 19.02 -26.90
N THR A 1052 26.39 18.60 -26.68
CA THR A 1052 27.07 18.75 -25.39
C THR A 1052 27.32 20.23 -25.11
N LYS A 1053 27.83 20.98 -26.09
CA LYS A 1053 28.01 22.45 -25.97
C LYS A 1053 26.71 23.20 -25.71
N VAL A 1054 25.60 22.81 -26.35
CA VAL A 1054 24.29 23.43 -26.08
C VAL A 1054 23.83 23.10 -24.66
N ALA A 1055 24.01 21.86 -24.20
CA ALA A 1055 23.63 21.48 -22.84
C ALA A 1055 24.46 22.22 -21.78
N GLU A 1056 25.78 22.36 -21.97
CA GLU A 1056 26.67 23.14 -21.11
C GLU A 1056 26.23 24.62 -21.08
N ALA A 1057 25.96 25.23 -22.24
CA ALA A 1057 25.46 26.61 -22.31
C ALA A 1057 24.10 26.79 -21.62
N CYS A 1058 23.21 25.80 -21.70
CA CYS A 1058 21.93 25.80 -20.97
C CYS A 1058 22.09 25.64 -19.45
N GLU A 1059 23.10 24.89 -18.98
CA GLU A 1059 23.42 24.76 -17.54
C GLU A 1059 24.03 26.06 -17.00
N GLU A 1060 24.85 26.74 -17.80
CA GLU A 1060 25.51 28.01 -17.45
C GLU A 1060 24.61 29.24 -17.63
N GLY A 1061 23.43 29.09 -18.25
CA GLY A 1061 22.52 30.20 -18.54
C GLY A 1061 22.98 31.13 -19.68
N ASP A 1062 23.92 30.69 -20.52
CA ASP A 1062 24.40 31.44 -21.69
C ASP A 1062 23.49 31.18 -22.91
N TRP A 1063 22.38 31.92 -22.96
CA TRP A 1063 21.37 31.78 -24.00
C TRP A 1063 21.87 32.12 -25.41
N ALA A 1064 22.83 33.04 -25.53
CA ALA A 1064 23.39 33.41 -26.83
C ALA A 1064 24.19 32.23 -27.42
N THR A 1065 25.01 31.58 -26.60
CA THR A 1065 25.78 30.40 -27.00
C THR A 1065 24.87 29.19 -27.21
N ALA A 1066 23.83 29.00 -26.38
CA ALA A 1066 22.85 27.93 -26.55
C ALA A 1066 22.08 28.06 -27.88
N THR A 1067 21.58 29.25 -28.22
CA THR A 1067 20.85 29.50 -29.48
C THR A 1067 21.76 29.36 -30.70
N ALA A 1068 23.00 29.88 -30.65
CA ALA A 1068 23.97 29.67 -31.71
C ALA A 1068 24.35 28.19 -31.90
N GLY A 1069 24.47 27.44 -30.80
CA GLY A 1069 24.71 26.00 -30.82
C GLY A 1069 23.52 25.21 -31.39
N CYS A 1070 22.29 25.59 -31.06
CA CYS A 1070 21.08 25.01 -31.65
C CYS A 1070 21.02 25.25 -33.16
N GLN A 1071 21.37 26.45 -33.63
CA GLN A 1071 21.44 26.74 -35.06
C GLN A 1071 22.53 25.90 -35.74
N ALA A 1072 23.71 25.75 -35.11
CA ALA A 1072 24.77 24.89 -35.63
C ALA A 1072 24.35 23.40 -35.74
N ILE A 1073 23.47 22.91 -34.85
CA ILE A 1073 22.88 21.57 -34.94
C ILE A 1073 21.96 21.47 -36.18
N LEU A 1074 21.15 22.50 -36.46
CA LEU A 1074 20.28 22.54 -37.64
C LEU A 1074 21.08 22.66 -38.93
N ASP A 1075 22.12 23.48 -38.95
CA ASP A 1075 23.02 23.62 -40.09
C ASP A 1075 23.74 22.30 -40.36
N LYS A 1076 24.21 21.61 -39.32
CA LYS A 1076 24.81 20.28 -39.44
C LYS A 1076 23.82 19.23 -39.95
N HIS A 1077 22.55 19.33 -39.57
CA HIS A 1077 21.48 18.47 -40.09
C HIS A 1077 21.24 18.71 -41.59
N GLN A 1078 21.23 19.97 -42.04
CA GLN A 1078 21.13 20.32 -43.45
C GLN A 1078 22.36 19.89 -44.25
N GLU A 1079 23.56 20.08 -43.70
CA GLU A 1079 24.83 19.64 -44.29
C GLU A 1079 24.83 18.12 -44.54
N ILE A 1080 24.43 17.34 -43.53
CA ILE A 1080 24.32 15.88 -43.66
C ILE A 1080 23.24 15.52 -44.69
N ALA A 1081 22.07 16.15 -44.67
CA ALA A 1081 21.02 15.87 -45.64
C ALA A 1081 21.47 16.16 -47.10
N ALA A 1082 22.18 17.28 -47.32
CA ALA A 1082 22.73 17.66 -48.61
C ALA A 1082 23.81 16.67 -49.09
N MET A 1083 24.71 16.25 -48.19
CA MET A 1083 25.75 15.26 -48.44
C MET A 1083 25.17 13.92 -48.93
N TRP A 1084 24.03 13.50 -48.38
CA TRP A 1084 23.35 12.26 -48.77
C TRP A 1084 22.34 12.43 -49.90
N HIS A 1085 22.15 13.65 -50.42
CA HIS A 1085 21.13 14.01 -51.41
C HIS A 1085 19.70 13.62 -51.00
N VAL A 1086 19.37 13.80 -49.72
CA VAL A 1086 18.04 13.56 -49.17
C VAL A 1086 17.42 14.86 -48.67
N GLU A 1087 16.09 14.94 -48.70
CA GLU A 1087 15.39 16.08 -48.13
C GLU A 1087 15.63 16.15 -46.61
N PRO A 1088 16.04 17.31 -46.06
CA PRO A 1088 16.32 17.46 -44.63
C PRO A 1088 15.17 17.01 -43.73
N GLU A 1089 13.92 17.30 -44.11
CA GLU A 1089 12.71 16.93 -43.36
C GLU A 1089 12.53 15.42 -43.19
N LYS A 1090 13.02 14.62 -44.14
CA LYS A 1090 12.93 13.16 -44.09
C LYS A 1090 14.03 12.54 -43.23
N LEU A 1091 15.15 13.24 -43.03
CA LEU A 1091 16.31 12.78 -42.25
C LEU A 1091 16.02 12.85 -40.75
N LYS A 1092 15.84 11.70 -40.13
CA LYS A 1092 15.54 11.61 -38.69
C LYS A 1092 16.80 11.76 -37.84
N VAL A 1093 16.81 12.77 -36.97
CA VAL A 1093 17.80 13.00 -35.92
C VAL A 1093 17.10 12.98 -34.56
N GLN A 1094 17.77 12.41 -33.56
CA GLN A 1094 17.21 12.31 -32.21
C GLN A 1094 17.00 13.70 -31.61
N ASN A 1095 15.83 13.92 -31.00
CA ASN A 1095 15.46 15.14 -30.26
C ASN A 1095 15.61 16.47 -31.02
N LEU A 1096 15.72 16.46 -32.36
CA LEU A 1096 15.95 17.67 -33.16
C LEU A 1096 14.86 18.75 -32.98
N LYS A 1097 13.61 18.34 -32.68
CA LYS A 1097 12.48 19.24 -32.43
C LYS A 1097 12.74 20.16 -31.23
N VAL A 1098 13.36 19.63 -30.17
CA VAL A 1098 13.61 20.35 -28.91
C VAL A 1098 14.61 21.49 -29.12
N TYR A 1099 15.62 21.28 -29.97
CA TYR A 1099 16.59 22.33 -30.30
C TYR A 1099 15.99 23.44 -31.18
N ARG A 1100 14.94 23.16 -31.97
CA ARG A 1100 14.17 24.20 -32.67
C ARG A 1100 13.30 24.97 -31.70
N GLU A 1101 12.63 24.26 -30.79
CA GLU A 1101 11.80 24.86 -29.74
C GLU A 1101 12.62 25.83 -28.86
N LEU A 1102 13.91 25.56 -28.61
CA LEU A 1102 14.76 26.51 -27.88
C LEU A 1102 15.14 27.77 -28.68
N ILE A 1103 15.31 27.67 -30.01
CA ILE A 1103 15.58 28.84 -30.87
C ILE A 1103 14.37 29.76 -30.92
N ASP A 1104 13.18 29.17 -30.95
CA ASP A 1104 11.90 29.88 -31.03
C ASP A 1104 11.38 30.34 -29.65
N ALA A 1105 12.06 29.98 -28.56
CA ALA A 1105 11.67 30.32 -27.20
C ALA A 1105 11.98 31.80 -26.88
N ASP A 1106 11.07 32.46 -26.17
CA ASP A 1106 11.29 33.80 -25.63
C ASP A 1106 12.02 33.69 -24.28
N LEU A 1107 13.27 34.16 -24.27
CA LEU A 1107 14.21 34.06 -23.14
C LEU A 1107 14.40 35.40 -22.41
N GLY A 1108 13.46 36.33 -22.56
CA GLY A 1108 13.47 37.61 -21.84
C GLY A 1108 13.26 37.47 -20.34
N GLU A 1109 13.59 38.52 -19.56
CA GLU A 1109 13.32 38.53 -18.10
C GLU A 1109 11.85 38.85 -17.75
N ASP A 1110 11.04 39.27 -18.74
CA ASP A 1110 9.64 39.72 -18.60
C ASP A 1110 8.62 38.79 -19.30
N VAL A 1111 8.89 37.47 -19.40
CA VAL A 1111 7.95 36.49 -19.98
C VAL A 1111 6.94 35.96 -18.96
N ASP A 1112 5.77 35.55 -19.44
CA ASP A 1112 4.77 34.94 -18.57
C ASP A 1112 5.21 33.56 -18.01
N GLN A 1113 4.55 33.14 -16.93
CA GLN A 1113 4.89 31.91 -16.23
C GLN A 1113 4.72 30.66 -17.12
N GLU A 1114 3.78 30.69 -18.06
CA GLU A 1114 3.52 29.58 -18.98
C GLU A 1114 4.68 29.39 -19.97
N THR A 1115 5.18 30.50 -20.54
CA THR A 1115 6.35 30.49 -21.43
C THR A 1115 7.62 30.10 -20.67
N THR A 1116 7.77 30.54 -19.43
CA THR A 1116 8.89 30.16 -18.54
C THR A 1116 8.90 28.65 -18.26
N ASN A 1117 7.74 28.07 -17.93
CA ASN A 1117 7.61 26.62 -17.67
C ASN A 1117 7.90 25.79 -18.92
N SER A 1118 7.38 26.21 -20.09
CA SER A 1118 7.63 25.57 -21.38
C SER A 1118 9.11 25.60 -21.77
N THR A 1119 9.78 26.72 -21.52
CA THR A 1119 11.22 26.91 -21.76
C THR A 1119 12.05 26.01 -20.84
N ASN A 1120 11.72 25.95 -19.55
CA ASN A 1120 12.39 25.07 -18.59
C ASN A 1120 12.23 23.58 -18.93
N GLU A 1121 11.05 23.17 -19.41
CA GLU A 1121 10.84 21.81 -19.90
C GLU A 1121 11.70 21.51 -21.14
N THR A 1122 11.81 22.47 -22.05
CA THR A 1122 12.66 22.38 -23.25
C THR A 1122 14.13 22.22 -22.87
N ILE A 1123 14.63 23.04 -21.94
CA ILE A 1123 15.99 22.94 -21.39
C ILE A 1123 16.23 21.57 -20.76
N ARG A 1124 15.33 21.11 -19.89
CA ARG A 1124 15.43 19.78 -19.24
C ARG A 1124 15.53 18.64 -20.26
N ARG A 1125 14.81 18.73 -21.38
CA ARG A 1125 14.87 17.73 -22.46
C ARG A 1125 16.20 17.77 -23.22
N ILE A 1126 16.85 18.93 -23.33
CA ILE A 1126 18.20 19.08 -23.91
C ILE A 1126 19.25 18.48 -22.96
N LEU A 1127 19.14 18.77 -21.64
CA LEU A 1127 20.05 18.21 -20.63
C LEU A 1127 20.00 16.68 -20.57
N ASN A 1128 18.84 16.08 -20.86
CA ASN A 1128 18.66 14.63 -20.87
C ASN A 1128 18.84 13.98 -22.27
N ASP A 1129 19.42 14.67 -23.26
CA ASP A 1129 19.65 14.08 -24.57
C ASP A 1129 20.72 12.97 -24.52
N ALA A 1130 20.27 11.72 -24.71
CA ALA A 1130 21.12 10.54 -24.67
C ALA A 1130 22.22 10.49 -25.76
N GLU A 1131 22.17 11.36 -26.79
CA GLU A 1131 23.26 11.44 -27.78
C GLU A 1131 24.56 12.03 -27.20
N LYS A 1132 24.50 12.78 -26.09
CA LYS A 1132 25.68 13.33 -25.38
C LYS A 1132 26.59 12.24 -24.82
N GLN A 1133 26.03 11.10 -24.43
CA GLN A 1133 26.76 9.96 -23.86
C GLN A 1133 27.09 8.89 -24.90
N ARG A 1134 26.81 9.13 -26.18
CA ARG A 1134 27.01 8.14 -27.24
C ARG A 1134 28.50 7.99 -27.57
N VAL A 1135 28.94 6.75 -27.75
CA VAL A 1135 30.24 6.42 -28.35
C VAL A 1135 30.01 6.05 -29.82
N PRO A 1136 30.73 6.66 -30.78
CA PRO A 1136 30.55 6.38 -32.21
C PRO A 1136 30.69 4.88 -32.53
N TRP A 1137 29.72 4.34 -33.26
CA TRP A 1137 29.68 2.97 -33.79
C TRP A 1137 29.79 1.84 -32.76
N ARG A 1138 29.64 2.10 -31.46
CA ARG A 1138 29.82 1.12 -30.36
C ARG A 1138 28.56 0.89 -29.53
N VAL A 1139 28.44 -0.29 -28.91
CA VAL A 1139 27.45 -0.67 -27.88
C VAL A 1139 28.15 -1.46 -26.78
N GLY A 1140 28.00 -1.07 -25.51
CA GLY A 1140 28.65 -1.69 -24.34
C GLY A 1140 29.35 -0.67 -23.43
N ASN A 1141 29.85 -1.11 -22.25
CA ASN A 1141 30.62 -0.26 -21.33
C ASN A 1141 32.07 -0.11 -21.79
N GLU A 1142 32.73 1.00 -21.46
CA GLU A 1142 34.11 1.26 -21.86
C GLU A 1142 35.11 0.21 -21.34
N ASP A 1143 34.85 -0.35 -20.15
CA ASP A 1143 35.76 -1.24 -19.40
C ASP A 1143 35.60 -2.75 -19.69
N ALA A 1144 34.74 -3.17 -20.61
CA ALA A 1144 34.53 -4.58 -20.91
C ALA A 1144 35.59 -5.11 -21.90
N ALA A 1145 36.35 -6.14 -21.50
CA ALA A 1145 37.40 -6.74 -22.32
C ALA A 1145 36.86 -7.34 -23.64
N GLY A 1146 37.39 -6.88 -24.78
CA GLY A 1146 37.02 -7.35 -26.13
C GLY A 1146 36.03 -6.47 -26.91
N ASP A 1147 35.74 -5.26 -26.42
CA ASP A 1147 34.81 -4.29 -27.02
C ASP A 1147 35.49 -3.09 -27.72
N GLU A 1148 36.80 -3.15 -27.99
CA GLU A 1148 37.49 -2.16 -28.83
C GLU A 1148 37.13 -2.39 -30.30
N ILE A 1149 36.54 -1.37 -30.95
CA ILE A 1149 36.35 -1.37 -32.39
C ILE A 1149 37.68 -0.95 -33.02
N GLU A 1150 38.23 -1.77 -33.90
CA GLU A 1150 39.46 -1.45 -34.63
C GLU A 1150 39.28 -0.11 -35.39
N PRO A 1151 40.34 0.71 -35.49
CA PRO A 1151 40.30 1.93 -36.28
C PRO A 1151 39.90 1.61 -37.73
N LEU A 1152 39.23 2.55 -38.41
CA LEU A 1152 38.88 2.39 -39.82
C LEU A 1152 40.14 2.07 -40.62
N ASP A 1153 40.12 0.95 -41.32
CA ASP A 1153 41.20 0.58 -42.23
C ASP A 1153 41.15 1.50 -43.47
N GLU A 1154 41.88 2.60 -43.38
CA GLU A 1154 42.01 3.58 -44.45
C GLU A 1154 42.63 2.97 -45.71
N SER A 1155 43.46 1.93 -45.56
CA SER A 1155 44.07 1.22 -46.70
C SER A 1155 43.03 0.39 -47.45
N PHE A 1156 42.16 -0.32 -46.73
CA PHE A 1156 41.01 -1.02 -47.29
C PHE A 1156 40.05 -0.06 -48.01
N ILE A 1157 39.76 1.11 -47.41
CA ILE A 1157 38.87 2.11 -48.02
C ILE A 1157 39.49 2.69 -49.31
N GLU A 1158 40.79 2.98 -49.30
CA GLU A 1158 41.52 3.47 -50.48
C GLU A 1158 41.57 2.41 -51.59
N GLU A 1159 41.75 1.13 -51.25
CA GLU A 1159 41.71 0.01 -52.18
C GLU A 1159 40.33 -0.13 -52.82
N VAL A 1160 39.25 -0.09 -52.04
CA VAL A 1160 37.87 -0.17 -52.57
C VAL A 1160 37.57 0.99 -53.51
N LEU A 1161 37.97 2.22 -53.15
CA LEU A 1161 37.70 3.43 -53.94
C LEU A 1161 38.56 3.50 -55.23
N THR A 1162 39.84 3.12 -55.18
CA THR A 1162 40.79 3.35 -56.29
C THR A 1162 41.17 2.09 -57.07
N GLY A 1163 41.05 0.91 -56.46
CA GLY A 1163 41.45 -0.37 -57.03
C GLY A 1163 42.97 -0.58 -57.08
N LYS A 1164 43.76 0.28 -56.43
CA LYS A 1164 45.22 0.16 -56.33
C LYS A 1164 45.58 -0.37 -54.94
N ALA A 1165 45.98 -1.64 -54.87
CA ALA A 1165 46.60 -2.18 -53.66
C ALA A 1165 47.94 -1.46 -53.41
N ARG A 1166 48.19 -1.01 -52.18
CA ARG A 1166 49.52 -0.54 -51.76
C ARG A 1166 50.29 -1.73 -51.19
N ASP A 1167 51.53 -1.89 -51.66
CA ASP A 1167 52.48 -2.83 -51.08
C ASP A 1167 52.82 -2.40 -49.64
N SER A 1168 52.27 -3.11 -48.66
CA SER A 1168 52.93 -3.34 -47.39
C SER A 1168 52.34 -4.58 -46.72
N GLN A 1169 53.18 -5.61 -46.62
CA GLN A 1169 53.01 -6.77 -45.76
C GLN A 1169 52.89 -6.30 -44.30
N GLU A 1170 51.95 -6.86 -43.55
CA GLU A 1170 52.29 -7.65 -42.36
C GLU A 1170 51.14 -8.62 -42.04
N THR A 1171 51.51 -9.89 -41.97
CA THR A 1171 50.71 -11.09 -41.70
C THR A 1171 49.98 -11.04 -40.36
N VAL A 1172 48.68 -11.32 -40.37
CA VAL A 1172 48.00 -12.01 -39.26
C VAL A 1172 47.23 -13.21 -39.80
N GLN A 1173 47.41 -14.33 -39.11
CA GLN A 1173 47.06 -15.69 -39.52
C GLN A 1173 45.55 -15.90 -39.71
N GLU A 1174 45.18 -16.51 -40.83
CA GLU A 1174 43.87 -17.13 -41.04
C GLU A 1174 43.66 -18.29 -40.05
N GLU A 1175 42.82 -18.09 -39.04
CA GLU A 1175 42.13 -19.21 -38.41
C GLU A 1175 40.94 -19.62 -39.28
N LYS A 1176 41.07 -20.78 -39.91
CA LYS A 1176 40.05 -21.46 -40.70
C LYS A 1176 38.72 -21.54 -39.96
N GLU A 1177 37.75 -20.72 -40.34
CA GLU A 1177 36.34 -20.94 -40.04
C GLU A 1177 35.91 -22.29 -40.65
N LYS A 1178 35.73 -23.29 -39.79
CA LYS A 1178 35.00 -24.50 -40.13
C LYS A 1178 33.56 -24.11 -40.43
N ALA A 1179 33.22 -24.12 -41.71
CA ALA A 1179 31.85 -24.21 -42.19
C ALA A 1179 31.19 -25.46 -41.57
N VAL A 1180 30.35 -25.26 -40.55
CA VAL A 1180 29.41 -26.28 -40.09
C VAL A 1180 28.16 -26.15 -40.96
N MET A 1181 28.07 -27.05 -41.94
CA MET A 1181 26.80 -27.41 -42.57
C MET A 1181 25.79 -27.79 -41.48
N ILE A 1182 24.74 -26.99 -41.29
CA ILE A 1182 23.55 -27.43 -40.57
C ILE A 1182 22.71 -28.24 -41.55
N SER A 1183 22.97 -29.55 -41.57
CA SER A 1183 22.05 -30.55 -42.09
C SER A 1183 20.78 -30.55 -41.25
N LYS A 1184 19.63 -30.56 -41.93
CA LYS A 1184 18.34 -30.95 -41.37
C LYS A 1184 18.44 -32.37 -40.78
N SER A 1185 18.49 -32.46 -39.45
CA SER A 1185 17.97 -33.60 -38.68
C SER A 1185 17.69 -33.12 -37.27
N ILE A 1186 16.41 -33.06 -36.90
CA ILE A 1186 15.98 -32.95 -35.51
C ILE A 1186 16.20 -34.34 -34.92
N GLU A 1187 17.43 -34.64 -34.51
CA GLU A 1187 17.70 -35.76 -33.61
C GLU A 1187 17.59 -35.27 -32.17
N GLN A 1188 16.91 -36.10 -31.36
CA GLN A 1188 16.59 -35.86 -29.95
C GLN A 1188 17.87 -35.73 -29.11
N VAL A 1189 18.38 -34.51 -28.96
CA VAL A 1189 19.31 -34.20 -27.86
C VAL A 1189 18.48 -34.16 -26.57
N GLY A 1190 18.68 -35.16 -25.72
CA GLY A 1190 17.96 -35.33 -24.45
C GLY A 1190 18.28 -34.27 -23.40
N PHE A 1191 17.68 -34.42 -22.22
CA PHE A 1191 17.88 -33.51 -21.08
C PHE A 1191 19.27 -33.66 -20.43
N ASP A 1192 20.04 -34.68 -20.82
CA ASP A 1192 21.40 -34.99 -20.35
C ASP A 1192 22.36 -33.79 -20.36
N GLN A 1193 22.32 -32.96 -21.39
CA GLN A 1193 23.19 -31.78 -21.52
C GLN A 1193 22.90 -30.67 -20.49
N TYR A 1194 21.77 -30.75 -19.79
CA TYR A 1194 21.34 -29.79 -18.77
C TYR A 1194 21.48 -30.34 -17.34
N LYS A 1195 22.16 -31.48 -17.16
CA LYS A 1195 22.40 -32.12 -15.85
C LYS A 1195 23.07 -31.21 -14.82
N SER A 1196 23.89 -30.25 -15.25
CA SER A 1196 24.51 -29.27 -14.36
C SER A 1196 23.57 -28.11 -13.96
N SER A 1197 22.60 -27.78 -14.82
CA SER A 1197 21.73 -26.60 -14.63
C SER A 1197 20.33 -26.91 -14.11
N LEU A 1198 19.87 -28.16 -14.14
CA LEU A 1198 18.52 -28.58 -13.74
C LEU A 1198 18.51 -29.55 -12.56
N ALA A 1199 17.43 -29.56 -11.78
CA ALA A 1199 17.22 -30.53 -10.71
C ALA A 1199 17.22 -31.98 -11.25
N PRO A 1200 17.97 -32.92 -10.64
CA PRO A 1200 18.06 -34.31 -11.10
C PRO A 1200 16.71 -35.03 -11.20
N SER A 1201 15.79 -34.74 -10.27
CA SER A 1201 14.43 -35.28 -10.27
C SER A 1201 13.61 -34.80 -11.47
N PHE A 1202 13.81 -33.55 -11.91
CA PHE A 1202 13.11 -32.98 -13.06
C PHE A 1202 13.60 -33.61 -14.37
N ILE A 1203 14.91 -33.81 -14.51
CA ILE A 1203 15.51 -34.50 -15.67
C ILE A 1203 14.97 -35.93 -15.77
N SER A 1204 14.99 -36.69 -14.67
CA SER A 1204 14.48 -38.07 -14.66
C SER A 1204 13.01 -38.17 -15.05
N THR A 1205 12.19 -37.18 -14.69
CA THR A 1205 10.78 -37.10 -15.12
C THR A 1205 10.67 -36.77 -16.60
N MET A 1206 11.40 -35.76 -17.10
CA MET A 1206 11.33 -35.33 -18.50
C MET A 1206 11.94 -36.33 -19.49
N GLU A 1207 12.83 -37.23 -19.04
CA GLU A 1207 13.40 -38.30 -19.86
C GLU A 1207 12.40 -39.43 -20.15
N LYS A 1208 11.38 -39.61 -19.29
CA LYS A 1208 10.29 -40.56 -19.53
C LYS A 1208 9.37 -40.09 -20.68
N THR A 1209 8.57 -41.00 -21.21
CA THR A 1209 7.42 -40.65 -22.04
C THR A 1209 6.35 -40.06 -21.13
N LEU A 1210 5.96 -38.81 -21.38
CA LEU A 1210 4.96 -38.11 -20.57
C LEU A 1210 3.58 -38.29 -21.20
N SER A 1211 2.57 -38.66 -20.41
CA SER A 1211 1.17 -38.52 -20.79
C SER A 1211 0.69 -37.07 -20.59
N ALA A 1212 -0.53 -36.77 -21.03
CA ALA A 1212 -1.15 -35.46 -20.78
C ALA A 1212 -1.41 -35.24 -19.27
N GLU A 1213 -1.74 -36.30 -18.53
CA GLU A 1213 -1.92 -36.27 -17.08
C GLU A 1213 -0.60 -36.03 -16.34
N ASP A 1214 0.51 -36.57 -16.85
CA ASP A 1214 1.85 -36.27 -16.33
C ASP A 1214 2.17 -34.78 -16.50
N VAL A 1215 1.84 -34.18 -17.65
CA VAL A 1215 2.01 -32.74 -17.89
C VAL A 1215 1.17 -31.92 -16.92
N CYS A 1216 -0.11 -32.28 -16.72
CA CYS A 1216 -1.00 -31.64 -15.76
C CYS A 1216 -0.42 -31.68 -14.33
N THR A 1217 0.13 -32.83 -13.93
CA THR A 1217 0.79 -33.02 -12.63
C THR A 1217 2.05 -32.15 -12.49
N ILE A 1218 2.85 -32.04 -13.55
CA ILE A 1218 4.07 -31.21 -13.58
C ILE A 1218 3.72 -29.71 -13.50
N LEU A 1219 2.71 -29.28 -14.25
CA LEU A 1219 2.23 -27.88 -14.28
C LEU A 1219 1.39 -27.51 -13.06
N LYS A 1220 0.93 -28.51 -12.29
CA LYS A 1220 -0.03 -28.37 -11.18
C LYS A 1220 -1.36 -27.73 -11.62
N VAL A 1221 -1.85 -28.15 -12.78
CA VAL A 1221 -3.16 -27.78 -13.30
C VAL A 1221 -4.02 -29.04 -13.32
N PRO A 1222 -5.24 -29.04 -12.76
CA PRO A 1222 -6.14 -30.20 -12.83
C PRO A 1222 -6.43 -30.59 -14.29
N VAL A 1223 -6.59 -31.89 -14.53
CA VAL A 1223 -6.80 -32.45 -15.87
C VAL A 1223 -8.04 -31.83 -16.53
N GLY A 1224 -9.17 -31.75 -15.82
CA GLY A 1224 -10.41 -31.15 -16.34
C GLY A 1224 -10.22 -29.69 -16.75
N THR A 1225 -9.57 -28.89 -15.90
CA THR A 1225 -9.26 -27.48 -16.20
C THR A 1225 -8.35 -27.33 -17.42
N MET A 1226 -7.31 -28.15 -17.54
CA MET A 1226 -6.42 -28.12 -18.69
C MET A 1226 -7.16 -28.51 -19.98
N GLN A 1227 -8.05 -29.51 -19.94
CA GLN A 1227 -8.89 -29.88 -21.09
C GLN A 1227 -9.78 -28.71 -21.54
N VAL A 1228 -10.40 -28.01 -20.61
CA VAL A 1228 -11.21 -26.80 -20.90
C VAL A 1228 -10.35 -25.70 -21.51
N PHE A 1229 -9.13 -25.47 -21.00
CA PHE A 1229 -8.23 -24.45 -21.54
C PHE A 1229 -7.74 -24.80 -22.95
N VAL A 1230 -7.35 -26.06 -23.17
CA VAL A 1230 -6.94 -26.56 -24.48
C VAL A 1230 -8.09 -26.40 -25.47
N HIS A 1231 -9.31 -26.82 -25.09
CA HIS A 1231 -10.48 -26.68 -25.95
C HIS A 1231 -10.79 -25.22 -26.28
N ALA A 1232 -10.67 -24.30 -25.32
CA ALA A 1232 -10.91 -22.87 -25.55
C ALA A 1232 -9.83 -22.23 -26.45
N LEU A 1233 -8.56 -22.59 -26.27
CA LEU A 1233 -7.43 -21.98 -27.00
C LEU A 1233 -7.20 -22.61 -28.38
N ASN A 1234 -7.33 -23.93 -28.49
CA ASN A 1234 -7.25 -24.67 -29.75
C ASN A 1234 -8.18 -25.91 -29.70
N PRO A 1235 -9.45 -25.78 -30.14
CA PRO A 1235 -10.40 -26.89 -30.16
C PRO A 1235 -9.96 -28.11 -30.99
N SER A 1236 -9.02 -27.92 -31.93
CA SER A 1236 -8.53 -28.97 -32.83
C SER A 1236 -7.30 -29.72 -32.31
N PHE A 1237 -6.78 -29.33 -31.14
CA PHE A 1237 -5.60 -29.96 -30.55
C PHE A 1237 -5.93 -31.36 -30.00
N ALA A 1238 -5.12 -32.36 -30.35
CA ALA A 1238 -5.27 -33.72 -29.82
C ALA A 1238 -4.70 -33.82 -28.40
N TRP A 1239 -5.52 -34.26 -27.44
CA TRP A 1239 -5.14 -34.32 -26.01
C TRP A 1239 -3.88 -35.15 -25.77
N GLU A 1240 -3.72 -36.24 -26.51
CA GLU A 1240 -2.60 -37.17 -26.42
C GLU A 1240 -1.25 -36.52 -26.82
N ASP A 1241 -1.28 -35.48 -27.65
CA ASP A 1241 -0.07 -34.80 -28.12
C ASP A 1241 0.54 -33.85 -27.07
N LEU A 1242 -0.19 -33.53 -26.00
CA LEU A 1242 0.23 -32.58 -24.97
C LEU A 1242 1.58 -32.96 -24.34
N GLY A 1243 1.78 -34.24 -24.03
CA GLY A 1243 3.02 -34.76 -23.45
C GLY A 1243 4.24 -34.56 -24.34
N GLY A 1244 4.09 -34.86 -25.63
CA GLY A 1244 5.15 -34.69 -26.62
C GLY A 1244 5.48 -33.21 -26.86
N GLN A 1245 4.46 -32.38 -27.03
CA GLN A 1245 4.64 -30.94 -27.28
C GLN A 1245 5.22 -30.20 -26.08
N PHE A 1246 4.76 -30.53 -24.86
CA PHE A 1246 5.33 -29.96 -23.64
C PHE A 1246 6.84 -30.24 -23.54
N LYS A 1247 7.27 -31.47 -23.84
CA LYS A 1247 8.70 -31.84 -23.85
C LYS A 1247 9.51 -31.04 -24.88
N ILE A 1248 8.97 -30.84 -26.08
CA ILE A 1248 9.60 -30.03 -27.13
C ILE A 1248 9.75 -28.56 -26.67
N VAL A 1249 8.68 -27.98 -26.14
CA VAL A 1249 8.67 -26.59 -25.66
C VAL A 1249 9.65 -26.39 -24.51
N VAL A 1250 9.69 -27.30 -23.53
CA VAL A 1250 10.66 -27.22 -22.43
C VAL A 1250 12.09 -27.28 -22.94
N LEU A 1251 12.42 -28.22 -23.84
CA LEU A 1251 13.76 -28.31 -24.44
C LEU A 1251 14.15 -27.02 -25.18
N GLU A 1252 13.21 -26.41 -25.90
CA GLU A 1252 13.46 -25.15 -26.60
C GLU A 1252 13.68 -23.97 -25.64
N LEU A 1253 12.88 -23.88 -24.57
CA LEU A 1253 13.03 -22.85 -23.53
C LEU A 1253 14.34 -23.00 -22.73
N LEU A 1254 14.87 -24.23 -22.62
CA LEU A 1254 16.19 -24.49 -22.06
C LEU A 1254 17.32 -24.09 -23.01
N ARG A 1255 17.12 -24.23 -24.33
CA ARG A 1255 18.05 -23.76 -25.38
C ARG A 1255 18.07 -22.24 -25.50
N GLN A 1256 16.92 -21.57 -25.39
CA GLN A 1256 16.77 -20.13 -25.59
C GLN A 1256 16.38 -19.42 -24.28
N ARG A 1257 17.31 -19.35 -23.33
CA ARG A 1257 17.06 -18.79 -21.98
C ARG A 1257 16.70 -17.29 -21.97
N SER A 1258 17.15 -16.53 -22.97
CA SER A 1258 17.06 -15.06 -23.01
C SER A 1258 15.70 -14.51 -23.46
N ASN A 1259 14.88 -15.28 -24.20
CA ASN A 1259 13.63 -14.81 -24.83
C ASN A 1259 12.41 -15.65 -24.41
N ARG A 1260 12.42 -16.17 -23.19
CA ARG A 1260 11.42 -17.13 -22.72
C ARG A 1260 10.01 -16.57 -22.66
N ILE A 1261 9.84 -15.30 -22.31
CA ILE A 1261 8.52 -14.66 -22.22
C ILE A 1261 8.01 -14.34 -23.63
N GLU A 1262 8.87 -13.81 -24.49
CA GLU A 1262 8.55 -13.49 -25.88
C GLU A 1262 8.29 -14.74 -26.73
N SER A 1263 8.77 -15.91 -26.31
CA SER A 1263 8.56 -17.17 -27.02
C SER A 1263 7.13 -17.69 -27.00
N ARG A 1264 6.23 -17.17 -26.15
CA ARG A 1264 4.82 -17.58 -26.05
C ARG A 1264 4.66 -19.11 -25.95
N PRO A 1265 5.24 -19.75 -24.91
CA PRO A 1265 5.35 -21.20 -24.84
C PRO A 1265 4.01 -21.94 -24.83
N ALA A 1266 2.94 -21.36 -24.31
CA ALA A 1266 1.60 -21.95 -24.37
C ALA A 1266 1.08 -22.02 -25.82
N CYS A 1267 1.28 -20.97 -26.61
CA CYS A 1267 0.91 -20.97 -28.03
C CYS A 1267 1.65 -22.07 -28.81
N ARG A 1268 2.95 -22.26 -28.54
CA ARG A 1268 3.73 -23.34 -29.17
C ARG A 1268 3.30 -24.73 -28.70
N MET A 1269 3.07 -24.89 -27.41
CA MET A 1269 2.63 -26.16 -26.81
C MET A 1269 1.30 -26.62 -27.42
N LEU A 1270 0.40 -25.68 -27.71
CA LEU A 1270 -0.93 -25.94 -28.26
C LEU A 1270 -1.02 -25.74 -29.78
N MET A 1271 0.11 -25.54 -30.47
CA MET A 1271 0.18 -25.30 -31.93
C MET A 1271 -0.76 -24.18 -32.43
N MET A 1272 -0.83 -23.07 -31.69
CA MET A 1272 -1.58 -21.88 -32.06
C MET A 1272 -0.74 -20.99 -33.00
N GLU A 1273 -1.37 -20.39 -34.01
CA GLU A 1273 -0.72 -19.49 -34.98
C GLU A 1273 -0.22 -18.16 -34.39
#